data_AF-A0A927H7Z1-F1
#
_entry.id   AF-A0A927H7Z1-F1
#
_cell.length_a   1.000
_cell.length_b   1.000
_cell.length_c   1.000
_cell.angle_alpha   90.00
_cell.angle_beta   90.00
_cell.angle_gamma   90.00
#
_symmetry.space_group_name_H-M   'P 1'
#
loop_
_entity.id
_entity.type
_entity.pdbx_description
1 polymer ?
#
loop_
_entity_poly.entity_id
_entity_poly.type
_entity_poly.pdbx_seq_one_letter_code
_entity_poly.pdbx_strand_id
1 'polypeptide(L)'
;MNFYMRAAAAIILLLAILCHAVPVEAASNLLKNAGFEQVTDGAPDGWSRDAYLKDEPATAYSVSSSEAHTGTYSAVLENKEANHSRWVQKVAVKPNTVYKLSGYVRTEGIAAGATGAHFFIDGVAVTYPQAQETLGKWEYVYFYGKTGSEQKSLTFGASLGGYGSVNTGKAYFDDVSIEKVSKAPAGAEVFGLSATEPAGAAEPAPEPVSVTPILLVAILFGALFAFVYNRLLRGGSLAEATHRRQRAWLVMAFAAALALRVAIAVTSKGYANDIALFMAWADHAVRQGLPNFYHSGLFVDYPPGYIYVLYVLGALKQLFALDSASDGALLLFKTPAILADLAASALLYRTARKKAGFPFALGIALLYLFNPAVITDSAAWGQVDSVFALALALSVHAIADNRIDRASVWYALAALIKPQAFIFMPVLLLWFVYRRAWKQIPVSAFYGFGTFIVLALPFFWGNGGLAALFNLYKGTLSSYPYATLNAFNLYALSGSNWKPLSDTWLLLSFETWGNLFILAAVAFAAWFGLKKREGLDAERPYFIAVVLIAVVFIGVTKMHERYLFPVLLLGILAFIRSFDRRLLHVYFGYSVTSFVNIAYVLDYSKSSTNVPSDGIVLLCSLANAGLLLYLLYIGYDRYVAGREKPLEPLPAGAKERADAAILAPYEAVQATRLKQGRRRLQRKDYVWMGAVTLIYAIVALYRLGDMEGPETAWQPSSSSQSFVVDLGETKQLDRINSFGGVGTGKYKYEFSLNGADWDHVMEVDSGHVAVFTWNSQPAALQARYVKLTAVQAGFSMHELAIYEQGNKTPLPIVGINDEQALDAKRGSVPLLFDEQRLAQYEATYSNGSYFDEIYHARTAYEHLEHITAYENTHPPLGKLMIAVGIKLFGLNPFGWRIAGTLIGIAMLPLMYLFGRRLFGASLYGGIAALLFAADFMHFTQTRIATIDVYGVFFIMLMFYFMHKYASLSFHKSKLGVTLVPLFWAGLFFGIGVASKWIVLYGGAGLAVMLALSLFDRYKEYAAARRVLRSGGELARTYAPGALEHIVRAFPRNAIATLAVCLVFYVAIPLAIYALSYIPVLTAMKDGYTLKSLIEYQKNMFSYHSNLVSTHPFSSSWWEWPFMKRPVWYYSGDNMPAGLKSTIVAMGNPLVWWAGIFAMAATVWLSVRRGEKAMYTIWIAFLAQYVPWMLVTRLTFLYHYFAMVPFVILSLVYLFKTLEERSPAFKPARRVFVAIAVLLFVLFYPALSGMTVQSWYVEHLLRWFPSWLF
;
A
#
# COMPACT_ATOMS: atom_id res chain seq x y z
N MET A 1 -15.09 14.26 -39.60
CA MET A 1 -15.81 14.96 -38.52
C MET A 1 -17.15 14.27 -38.24
N ASN A 2 -17.18 12.95 -38.01
CA ASN A 2 -18.44 12.22 -37.71
C ASN A 2 -18.26 10.89 -36.94
N PHE A 3 -17.20 10.76 -36.13
CA PHE A 3 -16.96 9.57 -35.29
C PHE A 3 -16.86 9.90 -33.78
N TYR A 4 -16.68 11.18 -33.43
CA TYR A 4 -16.49 11.62 -32.04
C TYR A 4 -17.78 12.07 -31.33
N MET A 5 -18.90 12.24 -32.05
CA MET A 5 -20.19 12.62 -31.44
C MET A 5 -21.05 11.42 -30.99
N ARG A 6 -20.67 10.18 -31.31
CA ARG A 6 -21.43 8.97 -30.91
C ARG A 6 -20.92 8.30 -29.64
N ALA A 7 -19.80 8.75 -29.08
CA ALA A 7 -19.25 8.25 -27.80
C ALA A 7 -19.71 9.07 -26.58
N ALA A 8 -20.30 10.25 -26.78
CA ALA A 8 -20.75 11.14 -25.69
C ALA A 8 -22.22 10.92 -25.28
N ALA A 9 -23.04 10.29 -26.13
CA ALA A 9 -24.46 10.07 -25.87
C ALA A 9 -24.80 8.78 -25.09
N ALA A 10 -23.82 7.88 -24.92
CA ALA A 10 -24.04 6.59 -24.22
C ALA A 10 -23.80 6.64 -22.70
N ILE A 11 -23.34 7.78 -22.17
CA ILE A 11 -23.01 7.95 -20.74
C ILE A 11 -24.13 8.69 -19.98
N ILE A 12 -25.06 9.33 -20.69
CA ILE A 12 -26.11 10.16 -20.08
C ILE A 12 -27.44 9.40 -19.89
N LEU A 13 -27.61 8.22 -20.49
CA LEU A 13 -28.86 7.44 -20.41
C LEU A 13 -28.83 6.24 -19.45
N LEU A 14 -27.82 6.17 -18.55
CA LEU A 14 -27.63 5.06 -17.61
C LEU A 14 -27.61 5.49 -16.13
N LEU A 15 -28.02 6.74 -15.84
CA LEU A 15 -28.11 7.31 -14.49
C LEU A 15 -29.53 7.65 -14.04
N ALA A 16 -30.55 7.20 -14.78
CA ALA A 16 -31.94 7.30 -14.38
C ALA A 16 -32.57 5.91 -14.45
N ILE A 17 -32.50 5.18 -13.34
CA ILE A 17 -33.39 4.10 -12.86
C ILE A 17 -32.58 3.41 -11.76
N LEU A 18 -32.98 3.62 -10.50
CA LEU A 18 -32.93 2.69 -9.37
C LEU A 18 -33.12 3.47 -8.05
N CYS A 19 -34.36 3.87 -7.76
CA CYS A 19 -34.81 4.08 -6.38
C CYS A 19 -35.88 3.03 -6.09
N HIS A 20 -35.56 2.08 -5.23
CA HIS A 20 -36.55 1.23 -4.55
C HIS A 20 -36.45 1.53 -3.06
N ALA A 21 -37.59 1.89 -2.49
CA ALA A 21 -37.77 1.98 -1.04
C ALA A 21 -37.83 0.57 -0.45
N VAL A 22 -37.23 0.39 0.73
CA VAL A 22 -37.37 -0.81 1.56
C VAL A 22 -37.72 -0.34 2.98
N PRO A 23 -38.63 -1.02 3.70
CA PRO A 23 -39.21 -0.53 4.94
C PRO A 23 -38.25 -0.67 6.13
N VAL A 24 -38.41 0.21 7.11
CA VAL A 24 -37.67 0.19 8.37
C VAL A 24 -38.42 -0.68 9.38
N GLU A 25 -37.72 -1.67 9.92
CA GLU A 25 -38.12 -2.50 11.05
C GLU A 25 -37.81 -1.73 12.35
N ALA A 26 -38.79 -1.58 13.25
CA ALA A 26 -38.64 -0.83 14.49
C ALA A 26 -37.79 -1.61 15.51
N ALA A 27 -36.64 -1.06 15.89
CA ALA A 27 -35.85 -1.54 17.03
C ALA A 27 -36.22 -0.73 18.29
N SER A 28 -36.15 -1.36 19.46
CA SER A 28 -36.41 -0.69 20.75
C SER A 28 -35.32 0.35 21.06
N ASN A 29 -35.74 1.53 21.51
CA ASN A 29 -34.87 2.62 21.95
C ASN A 29 -34.03 2.19 23.17
N LEU A 30 -32.73 2.45 23.15
CA LEU A 30 -31.80 2.10 24.23
C LEU A 30 -31.79 3.10 25.39
N LEU A 31 -32.32 4.31 25.20
CA LEU A 31 -32.43 5.32 26.26
C LEU A 31 -33.61 5.02 27.19
N LYS A 32 -33.39 5.20 28.50
CA LYS A 32 -34.44 5.20 29.52
C LYS A 32 -35.04 6.59 29.63
N ASN A 33 -36.36 6.68 29.82
CA ASN A 33 -37.10 7.94 29.91
C ASN A 33 -36.80 8.88 28.73
N ALA A 34 -36.93 8.33 27.52
CA ALA A 34 -36.58 8.96 26.24
C ALA A 34 -37.43 10.19 25.86
N GLY A 35 -38.69 10.22 26.30
CA GLY A 35 -39.56 11.40 26.17
C GLY A 35 -39.61 12.26 27.43
N PHE A 36 -38.71 12.04 28.41
CA PHE A 36 -38.62 12.83 29.64
C PHE A 36 -39.89 12.90 30.53
N GLU A 37 -40.87 12.02 30.32
CA GLU A 37 -42.16 12.00 31.02
C GLU A 37 -42.10 11.60 32.50
N GLN A 38 -41.04 10.89 32.93
CA GLN A 38 -40.85 10.50 34.33
C GLN A 38 -39.94 11.52 35.01
N VAL A 39 -40.49 12.30 35.95
CA VAL A 39 -39.80 13.40 36.61
C VAL A 39 -39.84 13.22 38.13
N THR A 40 -38.68 13.13 38.76
CA THR A 40 -38.50 13.13 40.21
C THR A 40 -37.67 14.35 40.61
N ASP A 41 -38.10 15.09 41.63
CA ASP A 41 -37.40 16.28 42.16
C ASP A 41 -37.02 17.34 41.09
N GLY A 42 -37.87 17.51 40.06
CA GLY A 42 -37.68 18.49 39.00
C GLY A 42 -36.61 18.15 37.96
N ALA A 43 -36.17 16.89 37.89
CA ALA A 43 -35.25 16.37 36.88
C ALA A 43 -35.83 15.10 36.21
N PRO A 44 -35.48 14.83 34.93
CA PRO A 44 -35.94 13.60 34.28
C PRO A 44 -35.19 12.39 34.83
N ASP A 45 -35.94 11.37 35.25
CA ASP A 45 -35.41 10.13 35.83
C ASP A 45 -34.42 9.46 34.87
N GLY A 46 -33.28 9.01 35.40
CA GLY A 46 -32.25 8.29 34.63
C GLY A 46 -31.30 9.17 33.81
N TRP A 47 -31.45 10.50 33.86
CA TRP A 47 -30.54 11.46 33.20
C TRP A 47 -29.70 12.24 34.22
N SER A 48 -28.45 12.53 33.86
CA SER A 48 -27.52 13.32 34.67
C SER A 48 -27.15 14.63 33.98
N ARG A 49 -26.61 15.60 34.73
CA ARG A 49 -26.29 16.95 34.26
C ARG A 49 -24.77 17.12 34.16
N ASP A 50 -24.27 17.78 33.13
CA ASP A 50 -22.84 18.10 33.01
C ASP A 50 -22.62 19.37 32.17
N ALA A 51 -21.59 20.16 32.51
CA ALA A 51 -21.27 21.41 31.83
C ALA A 51 -19.77 21.74 31.86
N TYR A 52 -19.34 22.58 30.92
CA TYR A 52 -17.97 23.08 30.84
C TYR A 52 -17.65 24.06 31.99
N LEU A 53 -18.50 25.08 32.20
CA LEU A 53 -18.51 25.89 33.43
C LEU A 53 -19.52 25.26 34.41
N LYS A 54 -19.05 24.95 35.63
CA LYS A 54 -19.83 24.17 36.63
C LYS A 54 -20.46 25.03 37.73
N ASP A 55 -20.31 26.34 37.67
CA ASP A 55 -20.91 27.26 38.66
C ASP A 55 -22.43 27.35 38.43
N GLU A 56 -23.22 27.17 39.49
CA GLU A 56 -24.70 27.17 39.44
C GLU A 56 -25.36 28.41 38.76
N PRO A 57 -24.81 29.63 38.78
CA PRO A 57 -25.42 30.75 38.07
C PRO A 57 -25.25 30.70 36.53
N ALA A 58 -24.34 29.87 35.99
CA ALA A 58 -24.01 29.87 34.55
C ALA A 58 -25.00 29.07 33.68
N THR A 59 -25.52 27.95 34.18
CA THR A 59 -26.47 27.08 33.45
C THR A 59 -27.60 26.60 34.37
N ALA A 60 -28.85 26.78 33.93
CA ALA A 60 -30.03 26.24 34.59
C ALA A 60 -30.54 24.97 33.88
N TYR A 61 -30.89 23.95 34.67
CA TYR A 61 -31.45 22.67 34.22
C TYR A 61 -32.87 22.52 34.78
N SER A 62 -33.85 22.27 33.93
CA SER A 62 -35.24 22.05 34.36
C SER A 62 -35.99 21.12 33.41
N VAL A 63 -37.25 20.81 33.74
CA VAL A 63 -38.20 20.12 32.87
C VAL A 63 -39.41 21.05 32.67
N SER A 64 -39.91 21.16 31.44
CA SER A 64 -41.09 21.98 31.12
C SER A 64 -42.33 21.10 30.96
N SER A 65 -43.43 21.45 31.63
CA SER A 65 -44.72 20.77 31.50
C SER A 65 -45.70 21.46 30.53
N SER A 66 -45.29 22.57 29.92
CA SER A 66 -46.12 23.37 29.01
C SER A 66 -45.60 23.39 27.58
N GLU A 67 -44.37 22.95 27.36
CA GLU A 67 -43.65 23.03 26.08
C GLU A 67 -43.02 21.67 25.76
N ALA A 68 -43.86 20.67 25.48
CA ALA A 68 -43.45 19.33 25.05
C ALA A 68 -43.74 19.13 23.55
N HIS A 69 -42.97 18.28 22.88
CA HIS A 69 -43.21 17.89 21.49
C HIS A 69 -44.30 16.80 21.44
N THR A 70 -44.17 15.77 22.28
CA THR A 70 -45.23 14.80 22.57
C THR A 70 -45.29 14.54 24.07
N GLY A 71 -46.40 14.00 24.58
CA GLY A 71 -46.56 13.80 26.02
C GLY A 71 -46.76 15.10 26.81
N THR A 72 -46.27 15.12 28.04
CA THR A 72 -46.49 16.20 29.03
C THR A 72 -45.21 16.99 29.30
N TYR A 73 -44.04 16.38 29.20
CA TYR A 73 -42.78 16.96 29.71
C TYR A 73 -41.67 17.01 28.66
N SER A 74 -40.82 18.04 28.69
CA SER A 74 -39.58 18.10 27.92
C SER A 74 -38.38 18.55 28.76
N ALA A 75 -37.18 18.06 28.44
CA ALA A 75 -35.96 18.45 29.16
C ALA A 75 -35.45 19.81 28.67
N VAL A 76 -35.08 20.69 29.60
CA VAL A 76 -34.70 22.07 29.32
C VAL A 76 -33.29 22.38 29.82
N LEU A 77 -32.52 23.09 28.99
CA LEU A 77 -31.21 23.67 29.31
C LEU A 77 -31.23 25.16 29.01
N GLU A 78 -30.83 25.99 29.96
CA GLU A 78 -30.68 27.44 29.76
C GLU A 78 -29.30 27.90 30.18
N ASN A 79 -28.49 28.30 29.20
CA ASN A 79 -27.17 28.91 29.40
C ASN A 79 -27.33 30.42 29.55
N LYS A 80 -27.22 30.91 30.79
CA LYS A 80 -27.24 32.34 31.12
C LYS A 80 -25.91 33.02 30.75
N GLU A 81 -24.83 32.26 30.78
CA GLU A 81 -23.52 32.62 30.25
C GLU A 81 -23.10 31.63 29.16
N ALA A 82 -22.19 32.02 28.26
CA ALA A 82 -21.80 31.17 27.14
C ALA A 82 -21.11 29.90 27.64
N ASN A 83 -21.80 28.76 27.53
CA ASN A 83 -21.35 27.50 28.10
C ASN A 83 -21.54 26.34 27.10
N HIS A 84 -20.97 25.18 27.43
CA HIS A 84 -21.31 23.90 26.82
C HIS A 84 -21.93 23.01 27.90
N SER A 85 -23.26 22.93 27.91
CA SER A 85 -24.08 22.24 28.92
C SER A 85 -24.84 21.08 28.31
N ARG A 86 -25.06 19.99 29.07
CA ARG A 86 -25.76 18.80 28.56
C ARG A 86 -26.52 18.00 29.62
N TRP A 87 -27.62 17.39 29.17
CA TRP A 87 -28.22 16.21 29.80
C TRP A 87 -27.54 14.97 29.23
N VAL A 88 -27.08 14.05 30.09
CA VAL A 88 -26.33 12.86 29.69
C VAL A 88 -26.89 11.57 30.27
N GLN A 89 -26.86 10.51 29.47
CA GLN A 89 -27.21 9.15 29.87
C GLN A 89 -26.24 8.14 29.25
N LYS A 90 -25.71 7.23 30.07
CA LYS A 90 -24.82 6.15 29.64
C LYS A 90 -25.64 4.94 29.25
N VAL A 91 -25.44 4.42 28.04
CA VAL A 91 -26.16 3.25 27.51
C VAL A 91 -25.19 2.13 27.11
N ALA A 92 -25.66 0.89 27.23
CA ALA A 92 -24.94 -0.29 26.76
C ALA A 92 -25.15 -0.46 25.24
N VAL A 93 -24.08 -0.71 24.51
CA VAL A 93 -24.10 -0.89 23.04
C VAL A 93 -23.32 -2.14 22.64
N LYS A 94 -23.61 -2.67 21.46
CA LYS A 94 -22.87 -3.80 20.88
C LYS A 94 -21.68 -3.26 20.10
N PRO A 95 -20.50 -3.91 20.15
CA PRO A 95 -19.37 -3.53 19.31
C PRO A 95 -19.69 -3.64 17.82
N ASN A 96 -18.97 -2.87 16.98
CA ASN A 96 -19.09 -2.87 15.51
C ASN A 96 -20.52 -2.72 14.96
N THR A 97 -21.40 -2.05 15.70
CA THR A 97 -22.83 -1.98 15.41
C THR A 97 -23.23 -0.56 15.03
N VAL A 98 -24.09 -0.42 14.03
CA VAL A 98 -24.61 0.87 13.58
C VAL A 98 -25.86 1.22 14.38
N TYR A 99 -25.91 2.46 14.85
CA TYR A 99 -27.00 3.06 15.58
C TYR A 99 -27.50 4.32 14.88
N LYS A 100 -28.81 4.54 14.87
CA LYS A 100 -29.42 5.83 14.57
C LYS A 100 -29.64 6.56 15.89
N LEU A 101 -29.16 7.80 15.97
CA LEU A 101 -29.38 8.69 17.09
C LEU A 101 -30.27 9.82 16.61
N SER A 102 -31.35 10.12 17.32
CA SER A 102 -32.31 11.12 16.90
C SER A 102 -33.11 11.72 18.04
N GLY A 103 -33.78 12.84 17.80
CA GLY A 103 -34.74 13.43 18.73
C GLY A 103 -35.22 14.79 18.25
N TYR A 104 -36.13 15.40 19.00
CA TYR A 104 -36.62 16.74 18.71
C TYR A 104 -35.94 17.77 19.59
N VAL A 105 -35.57 18.89 18.97
CA VAL A 105 -34.88 20.00 19.59
C VAL A 105 -35.63 21.29 19.26
N ARG A 106 -35.90 22.12 20.26
CA ARG A 106 -36.39 23.47 20.10
C ARG A 106 -35.45 24.42 20.85
N THR A 107 -35.23 25.60 20.32
CA THR A 107 -34.34 26.58 20.94
C THR A 107 -34.95 27.97 20.96
N GLU A 108 -34.48 28.80 21.89
CA GLU A 108 -34.91 30.19 22.08
C GLU A 108 -33.73 31.05 22.54
N GLY A 109 -33.48 32.16 21.84
CA GLY A 109 -32.46 33.13 22.22
C GLY A 109 -31.03 32.61 22.07
N ILE A 110 -30.78 31.72 21.10
CA ILE A 110 -29.44 31.18 20.86
C ILE A 110 -28.57 32.21 20.14
N ALA A 111 -27.38 32.50 20.66
CA ALA A 111 -26.49 33.47 20.02
C ALA A 111 -25.96 32.95 18.68
N ALA A 112 -26.06 33.78 17.65
CA ALA A 112 -25.68 33.41 16.28
C ALA A 112 -24.15 33.26 16.13
N GLY A 113 -23.71 32.17 15.50
CA GLY A 113 -22.30 31.95 15.16
C GLY A 113 -21.49 31.08 16.12
N ALA A 114 -22.14 30.51 17.14
CA ALA A 114 -21.59 29.44 17.98
C ALA A 114 -22.39 28.13 17.79
N THR A 115 -21.95 27.06 18.44
CA THR A 115 -22.60 25.74 18.33
C THR A 115 -23.98 25.79 18.99
N GLY A 116 -25.00 25.39 18.25
CA GLY A 116 -26.39 25.36 18.70
C GLY A 116 -26.69 24.13 19.56
N ALA A 117 -27.97 23.81 19.69
CA ALA A 117 -28.41 22.65 20.44
C ALA A 117 -28.27 21.37 19.60
N HIS A 118 -27.66 20.31 20.14
CA HIS A 118 -27.38 19.09 19.38
C HIS A 118 -27.24 17.84 20.25
N PHE A 119 -27.28 16.69 19.59
CA PHE A 119 -27.00 15.38 20.18
C PHE A 119 -25.57 14.95 19.88
N PHE A 120 -24.86 14.42 20.86
CA PHE A 120 -23.47 14.01 20.70
C PHE A 120 -23.14 12.76 21.51
N ILE A 121 -21.99 12.14 21.20
CA ILE A 121 -21.38 11.10 22.01
C ILE A 121 -20.14 11.66 22.69
N ASP A 122 -20.08 11.49 24.01
CA ASP A 122 -18.96 12.01 24.80
C ASP A 122 -17.63 11.37 24.40
N GLY A 123 -16.58 12.19 24.32
CA GLY A 123 -15.24 11.78 23.91
C GLY A 123 -14.97 11.67 22.41
N VAL A 124 -15.95 11.93 21.53
CA VAL A 124 -15.78 11.84 20.06
C VAL A 124 -15.60 13.24 19.45
N ALA A 125 -14.44 13.50 18.83
CA ALA A 125 -14.11 14.81 18.24
C ALA A 125 -14.63 14.99 16.80
N VAL A 126 -15.95 15.03 16.63
CA VAL A 126 -16.63 15.30 15.34
C VAL A 126 -17.71 16.36 15.49
N THR A 127 -18.07 17.03 14.41
CA THR A 127 -19.21 17.97 14.40
C THR A 127 -20.51 17.21 14.17
N TYR A 128 -21.45 17.34 15.11
CA TYR A 128 -22.77 16.72 15.01
C TYR A 128 -23.81 17.68 14.37
N PRO A 129 -24.86 17.14 13.73
CA PRO A 129 -26.01 17.94 13.32
C PRO A 129 -26.60 18.71 14.52
N GLN A 130 -26.88 19.99 14.32
CA GLN A 130 -27.29 20.91 15.38
C GLN A 130 -28.48 21.77 14.94
N ALA A 131 -29.37 22.07 15.87
CA ALA A 131 -30.40 23.09 15.74
C ALA A 131 -29.85 24.43 16.24
N GLN A 132 -29.91 25.45 15.39
CA GLN A 132 -29.61 26.84 15.77
C GLN A 132 -30.88 27.47 16.37
N GLU A 133 -31.17 28.75 16.17
CA GLU A 133 -32.43 29.38 16.60
C GLU A 133 -33.63 28.78 15.84
N THR A 134 -34.58 28.15 16.55
CA THR A 134 -35.75 27.51 15.93
C THR A 134 -37.04 28.35 15.98
N LEU A 135 -37.00 29.57 16.55
CA LEU A 135 -38.14 30.49 16.65
C LEU A 135 -39.38 29.84 17.29
N GLY A 136 -39.15 29.02 18.32
CA GLY A 136 -40.21 28.33 19.06
C GLY A 136 -40.79 27.07 18.40
N LYS A 137 -40.22 26.60 17.27
CA LYS A 137 -40.63 25.35 16.61
C LYS A 137 -39.73 24.18 17.00
N TRP A 138 -40.29 22.98 17.03
CA TRP A 138 -39.52 21.74 17.20
C TRP A 138 -38.88 21.31 15.87
N GLU A 139 -37.59 21.03 15.89
CA GLU A 139 -36.80 20.54 14.77
C GLU A 139 -36.31 19.12 15.06
N TYR A 140 -36.42 18.23 14.09
CA TYR A 140 -35.95 16.85 14.23
C TYR A 140 -34.47 16.73 13.85
N VAL A 141 -33.62 16.38 14.81
CA VAL A 141 -32.18 16.23 14.63
C VAL A 141 -31.82 14.76 14.70
N TYR A 142 -31.05 14.26 13.73
CA TYR A 142 -30.59 12.86 13.73
C TYR A 142 -29.24 12.65 13.04
N PHE A 143 -28.54 11.58 13.41
CA PHE A 143 -27.36 11.08 12.71
C PHE A 143 -27.20 9.56 12.87
N TYR A 144 -26.34 8.96 12.05
CA TYR A 144 -25.97 7.55 12.18
C TYR A 144 -24.56 7.43 12.74
N GLY A 145 -24.34 6.52 13.68
CA GLY A 145 -23.03 6.27 14.25
C GLY A 145 -22.71 4.78 14.31
N LYS A 146 -21.44 4.41 14.17
CA LYS A 146 -20.96 3.03 14.31
C LYS A 146 -20.04 2.92 15.52
N THR A 147 -20.33 1.97 16.41
CA THR A 147 -19.50 1.68 17.58
C THR A 147 -18.19 0.99 17.20
N GLY A 148 -17.14 1.22 18.00
CA GLY A 148 -15.84 0.56 17.85
C GLY A 148 -15.87 -0.94 18.14
N SER A 149 -14.77 -1.63 17.86
CA SER A 149 -14.64 -3.09 17.95
C SER A 149 -14.69 -3.66 19.38
N GLU A 150 -14.38 -2.85 20.38
CA GLU A 150 -14.46 -3.23 21.80
C GLU A 150 -15.45 -2.38 22.60
N GLN A 151 -16.18 -1.47 21.94
CA GLN A 151 -17.06 -0.51 22.59
C GLN A 151 -18.35 -1.20 23.05
N LYS A 152 -18.49 -1.38 24.37
CA LYS A 152 -19.65 -2.00 25.01
C LYS A 152 -20.60 -0.98 25.67
N SER A 153 -20.20 0.28 25.76
CA SER A 153 -21.02 1.37 26.27
C SER A 153 -20.66 2.68 25.59
N LEU A 154 -21.59 3.62 25.56
CA LEU A 154 -21.35 5.01 25.18
C LEU A 154 -22.16 5.95 26.08
N THR A 155 -21.73 7.21 26.16
CA THR A 155 -22.46 8.27 26.86
C THR A 155 -23.08 9.18 25.83
N PHE A 156 -24.41 9.22 25.79
CA PHE A 156 -25.17 10.11 24.93
C PHE A 156 -25.45 11.42 25.65
N GLY A 157 -25.31 12.54 24.94
CA GLY A 157 -25.61 13.86 25.46
C GLY A 157 -26.57 14.65 24.56
N ALA A 158 -27.55 15.31 25.18
CA ALA A 158 -28.36 16.36 24.58
C ALA A 158 -27.86 17.71 25.12
N SER A 159 -27.35 18.56 24.23
CA SER A 159 -26.46 19.66 24.61
C SER A 159 -26.81 20.99 23.97
N LEU A 160 -26.36 22.08 24.61
CA LEU A 160 -26.31 23.44 24.07
C LEU A 160 -24.87 23.98 24.20
N GLY A 161 -24.30 24.45 23.08
CA GLY A 161 -22.87 24.78 22.96
C GLY A 161 -22.01 23.55 22.67
N GLY A 162 -20.74 23.71 22.27
CA GLY A 162 -19.84 22.61 21.91
C GLY A 162 -18.37 22.88 22.24
N TYR A 163 -17.52 21.86 22.09
CA TYR A 163 -16.08 21.97 22.38
C TYR A 163 -15.41 23.03 21.50
N GLY A 164 -14.85 24.08 22.12
CA GLY A 164 -14.26 25.24 21.41
C GLY A 164 -15.27 26.24 20.83
N SER A 165 -16.58 26.07 21.10
CA SER A 165 -17.67 26.86 20.55
C SER A 165 -18.87 26.90 21.52
N VAL A 166 -18.70 27.60 22.65
CA VAL A 166 -19.71 27.74 23.72
C VAL A 166 -20.83 28.70 23.33
N ASN A 167 -22.04 28.52 23.89
CA ASN A 167 -23.21 29.31 23.49
C ASN A 167 -24.14 29.67 24.67
N THR A 168 -24.89 30.78 24.52
CA THR A 168 -25.95 31.24 25.43
C THR A 168 -27.32 30.91 24.87
N GLY A 169 -28.35 30.96 25.71
CA GLY A 169 -29.75 30.80 25.32
C GLY A 169 -30.37 29.52 25.87
N LYS A 170 -31.54 29.16 25.37
CA LYS A 170 -32.36 28.07 25.91
C LYS A 170 -32.63 26.99 24.87
N ALA A 171 -32.55 25.73 25.28
CA ALA A 171 -32.81 24.56 24.46
C ALA A 171 -33.73 23.57 25.17
N TYR A 172 -34.70 23.05 24.44
CA TYR A 172 -35.66 22.04 24.84
C TYR A 172 -35.39 20.77 24.03
N PHE A 173 -35.44 19.61 24.70
CA PHE A 173 -35.19 18.30 24.10
C PHE A 173 -36.34 17.37 24.44
N ASP A 174 -36.79 16.62 23.44
CA ASP A 174 -37.87 15.67 23.59
C ASP A 174 -37.76 14.50 22.59
N ASP A 175 -38.42 13.38 22.89
CA ASP A 175 -38.50 12.18 22.05
C ASP A 175 -37.12 11.68 21.53
N VAL A 176 -36.12 11.61 22.41
CA VAL A 176 -34.75 11.20 22.03
C VAL A 176 -34.61 9.69 21.90
N SER A 177 -33.86 9.22 20.91
CA SER A 177 -33.72 7.80 20.60
C SER A 177 -32.31 7.40 20.19
N ILE A 178 -31.92 6.20 20.64
CA ILE A 178 -30.76 5.45 20.15
C ILE A 178 -31.25 4.06 19.74
N GLU A 179 -31.28 3.82 18.44
CA GLU A 179 -31.82 2.58 17.87
C GLU A 179 -30.76 1.85 17.07
N LYS A 180 -30.65 0.54 17.31
CA LYS A 180 -29.79 -0.32 16.47
C LYS A 180 -30.39 -0.44 15.08
N VAL A 181 -29.59 -0.17 14.05
CA VAL A 181 -29.97 -0.39 12.64
C VAL A 181 -29.08 -1.43 11.98
N SER A 182 -29.64 -2.22 11.06
CA SER A 182 -28.88 -3.23 10.31
C SER A 182 -27.85 -2.61 9.36
N LYS A 183 -28.18 -1.44 8.79
CA LYS A 183 -27.31 -0.64 7.92
C LYS A 183 -27.82 0.80 7.86
N ALA A 184 -26.92 1.78 7.75
CA ALA A 184 -27.31 3.16 7.44
C ALA A 184 -27.84 3.29 6.00
N PRO A 185 -28.81 4.20 5.72
CA PRO A 185 -29.29 4.46 4.38
C PRO A 185 -28.15 4.82 3.40
N ALA A 186 -28.28 4.42 2.14
CA ALA A 186 -27.27 4.73 1.13
C ALA A 186 -27.09 6.25 0.99
N GLY A 187 -25.87 6.74 1.22
CA GLY A 187 -25.53 8.17 1.20
C GLY A 187 -25.64 8.89 2.55
N ALA A 188 -26.13 8.24 3.62
CA ALA A 188 -26.11 8.80 4.96
C ALA A 188 -24.68 8.77 5.54
N GLU A 189 -24.27 9.88 6.16
CA GLU A 189 -23.00 9.98 6.87
C GLU A 189 -23.05 9.13 8.15
N VAL A 190 -22.03 8.30 8.36
CA VAL A 190 -21.92 7.41 9.52
C VAL A 190 -20.71 7.79 10.35
N PHE A 191 -20.94 8.35 11.52
CA PHE A 191 -19.90 8.81 12.43
C PHE A 191 -19.27 7.63 13.19
N GLY A 192 -17.96 7.65 13.42
CA GLY A 192 -17.34 6.75 14.40
C GLY A 192 -17.74 7.19 15.81
N LEU A 193 -18.27 6.27 16.63
CA LEU A 193 -18.70 6.59 18.00
C LEU A 193 -17.64 6.28 19.07
N SER A 194 -16.44 5.88 18.66
CA SER A 194 -15.32 5.60 19.57
C SER A 194 -14.69 6.91 20.04
N ALA A 195 -14.54 7.07 21.36
CA ALA A 195 -13.85 8.23 21.92
C ALA A 195 -12.40 8.31 21.41
N THR A 196 -11.94 9.50 21.06
CA THR A 196 -10.56 9.75 20.64
C THR A 196 -9.69 9.78 21.90
N GLU A 197 -8.90 8.73 22.13
CA GLU A 197 -8.00 8.71 23.29
C GLU A 197 -6.87 9.75 23.15
N PRO A 198 -6.40 10.37 24.26
CA PRO A 198 -5.15 11.09 24.27
C PRO A 198 -4.00 10.16 23.85
N ALA A 199 -3.06 10.70 23.08
CA ALA A 199 -1.88 9.99 22.57
C ALA A 199 -1.21 9.12 23.65
N GLY A 200 -1.43 7.80 23.59
CA GLY A 200 -0.93 6.87 24.60
C GLY A 200 -1.34 5.41 24.42
N ALA A 201 -2.53 5.12 23.87
CA ALA A 201 -2.91 3.75 23.51
C ALA A 201 -2.76 3.50 22.01
N ALA A 202 -2.41 2.26 21.66
CA ALA A 202 -2.28 1.82 20.28
C ALA A 202 -3.60 2.02 19.53
N GLU A 203 -3.61 2.95 18.56
CA GLU A 203 -4.72 3.13 17.63
C GLU A 203 -5.09 1.78 17.00
N PRO A 204 -6.39 1.45 16.84
CA PRO A 204 -6.77 0.39 15.94
C PRO A 204 -6.21 0.71 14.55
N ALA A 205 -5.61 -0.29 13.89
CA ALA A 205 -4.93 -0.09 12.61
C ALA A 205 -5.88 0.63 11.63
N PRO A 206 -5.47 1.78 11.06
CA PRO A 206 -6.33 2.54 10.17
C PRO A 206 -6.76 1.66 9.00
N GLU A 207 -8.00 1.81 8.51
CA GLU A 207 -8.45 1.07 7.34
C GLU A 207 -7.49 1.34 6.18
N PRO A 208 -6.93 0.29 5.55
CA PRO A 208 -5.91 0.45 4.55
C PRO A 208 -6.44 1.18 3.32
N VAL A 209 -5.84 2.32 3.00
CA VAL A 209 -6.19 3.13 1.83
C VAL A 209 -5.72 2.44 0.55
N SER A 210 -6.63 2.28 -0.42
CA SER A 210 -6.29 1.74 -1.73
C SER A 210 -5.42 2.73 -2.52
N VAL A 211 -4.19 2.33 -2.84
CA VAL A 211 -3.24 3.12 -3.66
C VAL A 211 -3.53 3.04 -5.16
N THR A 212 -4.44 2.16 -5.58
CA THR A 212 -4.70 1.89 -7.01
C THR A 212 -5.10 3.14 -7.80
N PRO A 213 -6.03 4.00 -7.33
CA PRO A 213 -6.39 5.22 -8.05
C PRO A 213 -5.21 6.19 -8.20
N ILE A 214 -4.40 6.33 -7.15
CA ILE A 214 -3.21 7.19 -7.13
C ILE A 214 -2.21 6.71 -8.20
N LEU A 215 -1.91 5.41 -8.24
CA LEU A 215 -0.97 4.86 -9.23
C LEU A 215 -1.49 5.02 -10.67
N LEU A 216 -2.78 4.82 -10.92
CA LEU A 216 -3.37 5.00 -12.24
C LEU A 216 -3.24 6.45 -12.73
N VAL A 217 -3.53 7.43 -11.88
CA VAL A 217 -3.39 8.85 -12.22
C VAL A 217 -1.93 9.22 -12.48
N ALA A 218 -0.98 8.72 -11.68
CA ALA A 218 0.45 8.92 -11.91
C ALA A 218 0.92 8.32 -13.24
N ILE A 219 0.43 7.13 -13.62
CA ILE A 219 0.74 6.49 -14.91
C ILE A 219 0.17 7.30 -16.07
N LEU A 220 -1.08 7.78 -15.97
CA LEU A 220 -1.70 8.62 -16.99
C LEU A 220 -0.93 9.93 -17.19
N PHE A 221 -0.48 10.56 -16.09
CA PHE A 221 0.39 11.74 -16.19
C PHE A 221 1.75 11.41 -16.79
N GLY A 222 2.34 10.26 -16.47
CA GLY A 222 3.56 9.75 -17.13
C GLY A 222 3.40 9.57 -18.63
N ALA A 223 2.26 9.04 -19.08
CA ALA A 223 1.94 8.90 -20.49
C ALA A 223 1.76 10.27 -21.18
N LEU A 224 1.06 11.21 -20.53
CA LEU A 224 0.93 12.58 -20.99
C LEU A 224 2.30 13.26 -21.11
N PHE A 225 3.14 13.14 -20.08
CA PHE A 225 4.49 13.69 -20.06
C PHE A 225 5.34 13.14 -21.22
N ALA A 226 5.34 11.82 -21.42
CA ALA A 226 6.06 11.18 -22.53
C ALA A 226 5.53 11.62 -23.90
N PHE A 227 4.21 11.78 -24.06
CA PHE A 227 3.60 12.29 -25.27
C PHE A 227 4.04 13.72 -25.56
N VAL A 228 3.89 14.62 -24.57
CA VAL A 228 4.25 16.04 -24.69
C VAL A 228 5.75 16.19 -24.97
N TYR A 229 6.61 15.50 -24.21
CA TYR A 229 8.06 15.53 -24.38
C TYR A 229 8.50 15.16 -25.79
N ASN A 230 7.99 14.05 -26.32
CA ASN A 230 8.42 13.55 -27.63
C ASN A 230 7.76 14.28 -28.81
N ARG A 231 6.46 14.61 -28.73
CA ARG A 231 5.71 15.18 -29.85
C ARG A 231 5.77 16.69 -29.90
N LEU A 232 5.56 17.36 -28.78
CA LEU A 232 5.43 18.81 -28.72
C LEU A 232 6.77 19.47 -28.43
N LEU A 233 7.49 19.02 -27.40
CA LEU A 233 8.73 19.68 -26.97
C LEU A 233 9.90 19.37 -27.91
N ARG A 234 10.11 18.11 -28.32
CA ARG A 234 11.22 17.72 -29.22
C ARG A 234 10.85 17.58 -30.69
N GLY A 235 9.60 17.20 -30.97
CA GLY A 235 9.15 16.84 -32.32
C GLY A 235 8.59 18.01 -33.13
N GLY A 236 8.25 19.14 -32.51
CA GLY A 236 7.65 20.29 -33.19
C GLY A 236 6.30 20.00 -33.87
N SER A 237 5.66 18.86 -33.56
CA SER A 237 4.35 18.49 -34.07
C SER A 237 3.37 19.64 -33.77
N LEU A 238 2.67 20.15 -34.79
CA LEU A 238 1.79 21.34 -34.76
C LEU A 238 2.47 22.69 -35.06
N ALA A 239 3.78 22.74 -35.38
CA ALA A 239 4.44 23.98 -35.79
C ALA A 239 3.79 24.62 -37.03
N GLU A 240 3.28 23.80 -37.97
CA GLU A 240 2.61 24.22 -39.21
C GLU A 240 1.11 24.55 -39.03
N ALA A 241 0.56 24.45 -37.82
CA ALA A 241 -0.86 24.74 -37.59
C ALA A 241 -1.16 26.23 -37.76
N THR A 242 -2.23 26.57 -38.48
CA THR A 242 -2.68 27.97 -38.67
C THR A 242 -2.97 28.67 -37.34
N HIS A 243 -2.79 30.00 -37.27
CA HIS A 243 -3.05 30.79 -36.05
C HIS A 243 -4.43 30.53 -35.42
N ARG A 244 -5.47 30.36 -36.23
CA ARG A 244 -6.83 30.02 -35.77
C ARG A 244 -6.86 28.67 -35.05
N ARG A 245 -6.22 27.64 -35.61
CA ARG A 245 -6.10 26.31 -34.97
C ARG A 245 -5.26 26.39 -33.70
N GLN A 246 -4.14 27.12 -33.70
CA GLN A 246 -3.31 27.31 -32.50
C GLN A 246 -4.11 27.89 -31.33
N ARG A 247 -4.91 28.95 -31.58
CA ARG A 247 -5.79 29.54 -30.56
C ARG A 247 -6.85 28.55 -30.09
N ALA A 248 -7.50 27.82 -31.00
CA ALA A 248 -8.51 26.83 -30.64
C ALA A 248 -7.94 25.73 -29.73
N TRP A 249 -6.75 25.19 -30.03
CA TRP A 249 -6.09 24.20 -29.17
C TRP A 249 -5.81 24.72 -27.76
N LEU A 250 -5.34 25.96 -27.65
CA LEU A 250 -5.06 26.58 -26.36
C LEU A 250 -6.35 26.78 -25.54
N VAL A 251 -7.40 27.33 -26.16
CA VAL A 251 -8.71 27.53 -25.50
C VAL A 251 -9.31 26.21 -25.06
N MET A 252 -9.28 25.17 -25.91
CA MET A 252 -9.75 23.83 -25.54
C MET A 252 -8.97 23.25 -24.37
N ALA A 253 -7.65 23.45 -24.30
CA ALA A 253 -6.84 22.96 -23.18
C ALA A 253 -7.22 23.63 -21.86
N PHE A 254 -7.39 24.96 -21.85
CA PHE A 254 -7.81 25.70 -20.65
C PHE A 254 -9.24 25.38 -20.25
N ALA A 255 -10.17 25.30 -21.21
CA ALA A 255 -11.57 24.94 -20.94
C ALA A 255 -11.69 23.52 -20.38
N ALA A 256 -10.98 22.54 -20.96
CA ALA A 256 -10.95 21.18 -20.44
C ALA A 256 -10.34 21.11 -19.02
N ALA A 257 -9.28 21.87 -18.75
CA ALA A 257 -8.65 21.91 -17.44
C ALA A 257 -9.52 22.58 -16.37
N LEU A 258 -10.28 23.63 -16.72
CA LEU A 258 -11.25 24.27 -15.85
C LEU A 258 -12.42 23.32 -15.57
N ALA A 259 -13.01 22.71 -16.61
CA ALA A 259 -14.12 21.77 -16.46
C ALA A 259 -13.74 20.59 -15.55
N LEU A 260 -12.53 20.04 -15.72
CA LEU A 260 -12.00 18.99 -14.86
C LEU A 260 -11.88 19.44 -13.40
N ARG A 261 -11.32 20.63 -13.15
CA ARG A 261 -11.18 21.17 -11.78
C ARG A 261 -12.53 21.46 -11.13
N VAL A 262 -13.50 22.01 -11.86
CA VAL A 262 -14.86 22.24 -11.34
C VAL A 262 -15.54 20.91 -10.99
N ALA A 263 -15.44 19.91 -11.87
CA ALA A 263 -15.98 18.58 -11.59
C ALA A 263 -15.37 17.96 -10.33
N ILE A 264 -14.05 18.08 -10.14
CA ILE A 264 -13.35 17.58 -8.95
C ILE A 264 -13.71 18.39 -7.70
N ALA A 265 -13.79 19.72 -7.83
CA ALA A 265 -14.10 20.63 -6.71
C ALA A 265 -15.46 20.36 -6.09
N VAL A 266 -16.46 20.01 -6.91
CA VAL A 266 -17.82 19.69 -6.48
C VAL A 266 -17.93 18.25 -5.96
N THR A 267 -17.19 17.30 -6.54
CA THR A 267 -17.29 15.88 -6.13
C THR A 267 -16.40 15.51 -4.94
N SER A 268 -15.39 16.32 -4.63
CA SER A 268 -14.49 16.11 -3.50
C SER A 268 -14.77 17.14 -2.41
N LYS A 269 -15.18 16.70 -1.21
CA LYS A 269 -15.39 17.59 -0.06
C LYS A 269 -14.10 18.30 0.41
N GLY A 270 -12.93 17.82 0.00
CA GLY A 270 -11.64 18.35 0.43
C GLY A 270 -11.25 17.93 1.84
N TYR A 271 -10.17 18.55 2.35
CA TYR A 271 -9.73 18.32 3.72
C TYR A 271 -10.64 19.10 4.66
N ALA A 272 -11.45 18.39 5.44
CA ALA A 272 -12.60 18.96 6.16
C ALA A 272 -12.21 20.15 7.05
N ASN A 273 -11.10 20.04 7.79
CA ASN A 273 -10.65 21.10 8.70
C ASN A 273 -10.25 22.37 7.95
N ASP A 274 -9.53 22.26 6.84
CA ASP A 274 -9.05 23.43 6.08
C ASP A 274 -10.23 24.21 5.48
N ILE A 275 -11.17 23.50 4.84
CA ILE A 275 -12.36 24.11 4.23
C ILE A 275 -13.23 24.77 5.31
N ALA A 276 -13.48 24.07 6.41
CA ALA A 276 -14.28 24.61 7.52
C ALA A 276 -13.63 25.87 8.11
N LEU A 277 -12.32 25.86 8.35
CA LEU A 277 -11.59 27.04 8.84
C LEU A 277 -11.66 28.20 7.85
N PHE A 278 -11.46 27.98 6.56
CA PHE A 278 -11.57 29.06 5.57
C PHE A 278 -12.96 29.67 5.51
N MET A 279 -14.01 28.86 5.56
CA MET A 279 -15.39 29.34 5.60
C MET A 279 -15.68 30.11 6.89
N ALA A 280 -15.25 29.59 8.04
CA ALA A 280 -15.41 30.26 9.33
C ALA A 280 -14.68 31.61 9.38
N TRP A 281 -13.43 31.65 8.90
CA TRP A 281 -12.64 32.89 8.83
C TRP A 281 -13.25 33.89 7.86
N ALA A 282 -13.79 33.45 6.72
CA ALA A 282 -14.48 34.33 5.78
C ALA A 282 -15.74 34.95 6.39
N ASP A 283 -16.59 34.14 7.02
CA ASP A 283 -17.80 34.61 7.69
C ASP A 283 -17.44 35.57 8.84
N HIS A 284 -16.41 35.25 9.61
CA HIS A 284 -15.91 36.11 10.70
C HIS A 284 -15.36 37.44 10.20
N ALA A 285 -14.55 37.43 9.14
CA ALA A 285 -13.98 38.64 8.55
C ALA A 285 -15.07 39.61 8.07
N VAL A 286 -16.18 39.10 7.53
CA VAL A 286 -17.32 39.92 7.12
C VAL A 286 -18.12 40.43 8.32
N ARG A 287 -18.36 39.60 9.33
CA ARG A 287 -19.17 39.96 10.51
C ARG A 287 -18.48 40.97 11.43
N GLN A 288 -17.19 40.78 11.73
CA GLN A 288 -16.46 41.61 12.69
C GLN A 288 -15.66 42.75 12.04
N GLY A 289 -15.51 42.71 10.71
CA GLY A 289 -14.63 43.60 9.96
C GLY A 289 -13.15 43.25 10.13
N LEU A 290 -12.32 43.74 9.19
CA LEU A 290 -10.88 43.48 9.17
C LEU A 290 -10.12 43.95 10.43
N PRO A 291 -10.43 45.12 11.05
CA PRO A 291 -9.70 45.60 12.23
C PRO A 291 -9.82 44.69 13.47
N ASN A 292 -10.93 43.97 13.61
CA ASN A 292 -11.20 43.11 14.78
C ASN A 292 -10.91 41.63 14.53
N PHE A 293 -10.53 41.27 13.31
CA PHE A 293 -10.42 39.87 12.86
C PHE A 293 -9.45 39.03 13.73
N TYR A 294 -8.24 39.51 13.99
CA TYR A 294 -7.23 38.81 14.80
C TYR A 294 -7.39 38.98 16.31
N HIS A 295 -8.33 39.82 16.76
CA HIS A 295 -8.45 40.24 18.15
C HIS A 295 -9.65 39.62 18.88
N SER A 296 -10.42 38.78 18.20
CA SER A 296 -11.64 38.16 18.73
C SER A 296 -11.43 36.82 19.45
N GLY A 297 -10.17 36.40 19.68
CA GLY A 297 -9.85 35.08 20.26
C GLY A 297 -10.02 33.90 19.30
N LEU A 298 -10.32 34.14 18.02
CA LEU A 298 -10.43 33.10 16.99
C LEU A 298 -9.05 32.54 16.63
N PHE A 299 -8.92 31.22 16.54
CA PHE A 299 -7.69 30.61 16.02
C PHE A 299 -7.50 30.96 14.54
N VAL A 300 -6.39 31.61 14.23
CA VAL A 300 -5.98 31.94 12.86
C VAL A 300 -4.46 31.79 12.75
N ASP A 301 -4.02 30.98 11.80
CA ASP A 301 -2.61 30.77 11.49
C ASP A 301 -2.20 31.32 10.11
N TYR A 302 -3.11 32.05 9.43
CA TYR A 302 -2.83 32.73 8.16
C TYR A 302 -2.52 34.22 8.34
N PRO A 303 -1.58 34.79 7.57
CA PRO A 303 -1.33 36.22 7.57
C PRO A 303 -2.39 37.02 6.78
N PRO A 304 -2.40 38.36 6.92
CA PRO A 304 -3.50 39.21 6.44
C PRO A 304 -3.81 39.15 4.94
N GLY A 305 -2.83 38.81 4.11
CA GLY A 305 -2.97 38.86 2.65
C GLY A 305 -4.05 37.91 2.13
N TYR A 306 -4.14 36.69 2.67
CA TYR A 306 -5.18 35.75 2.26
C TYR A 306 -6.54 36.05 2.91
N ILE A 307 -6.55 36.73 4.07
CA ILE A 307 -7.80 37.13 4.73
C ILE A 307 -8.59 38.12 3.88
N TYR A 308 -7.94 38.99 3.09
CA TYR A 308 -8.65 39.80 2.09
C TYR A 308 -9.41 38.97 1.07
N VAL A 309 -8.83 37.86 0.62
CA VAL A 309 -9.51 36.95 -0.32
C VAL A 309 -10.72 36.33 0.38
N LEU A 310 -10.54 35.80 1.59
CA LEU A 310 -11.63 35.23 2.38
C LEU A 310 -12.75 36.23 2.70
N TYR A 311 -12.42 37.50 2.98
CA TYR A 311 -13.39 38.55 3.18
C TYR A 311 -14.29 38.74 1.95
N VAL A 312 -13.69 38.78 0.74
CA VAL A 312 -14.46 38.87 -0.51
C VAL A 312 -15.30 37.62 -0.74
N LEU A 313 -14.77 36.42 -0.48
CA LEU A 313 -15.52 35.17 -0.62
C LEU A 313 -16.69 35.09 0.37
N GLY A 314 -16.51 35.54 1.62
CA GLY A 314 -17.57 35.65 2.62
C GLY A 314 -18.68 36.61 2.18
N ALA A 315 -18.30 37.77 1.61
CA ALA A 315 -19.25 38.73 1.08
C ALA A 315 -20.04 38.15 -0.11
N LEU A 316 -19.38 37.42 -1.02
CA LEU A 316 -20.04 36.73 -2.12
C LEU A 316 -20.95 35.59 -1.64
N LYS A 317 -20.52 34.83 -0.63
CA LYS A 317 -21.31 33.78 0.02
C LYS A 317 -22.61 34.36 0.59
N GLN A 318 -22.54 35.50 1.28
CA GLN A 318 -23.72 36.22 1.78
C GLN A 318 -24.58 36.78 0.65
N LEU A 319 -23.96 37.39 -0.38
CA LEU A 319 -24.66 37.97 -1.53
C LEU A 319 -25.51 36.93 -2.30
N PHE A 320 -24.99 35.72 -2.45
CA PHE A 320 -25.67 34.62 -3.14
C PHE A 320 -26.48 33.71 -2.21
N ALA A 321 -26.57 34.04 -0.91
CA ALA A 321 -27.24 33.24 0.11
C ALA A 321 -26.82 31.75 0.10
N LEU A 322 -25.52 31.48 -0.08
CA LEU A 322 -25.00 30.12 -0.16
C LEU A 322 -24.83 29.53 1.25
N ASP A 323 -25.47 28.39 1.49
CA ASP A 323 -25.27 27.62 2.70
C ASP A 323 -23.86 27.03 2.77
N SER A 324 -23.27 26.97 3.96
CA SER A 324 -21.89 26.48 4.15
C SER A 324 -21.72 25.00 3.80
N ALA A 325 -22.78 24.19 3.84
CA ALA A 325 -22.74 22.79 3.43
C ALA A 325 -23.02 22.60 1.92
N SER A 326 -23.35 23.66 1.18
CA SER A 326 -23.68 23.57 -0.23
C SER A 326 -22.45 23.36 -1.13
N ASP A 327 -22.63 22.59 -2.21
CA ASP A 327 -21.63 22.43 -3.27
C ASP A 327 -21.21 23.78 -3.89
N GLY A 328 -22.14 24.75 -3.91
CA GLY A 328 -21.88 26.11 -4.37
C GLY A 328 -20.89 26.85 -3.48
N ALA A 329 -21.05 26.78 -2.15
CA ALA A 329 -20.08 27.33 -1.21
C ALA A 329 -18.72 26.61 -1.32
N LEU A 330 -18.73 25.28 -1.41
CA LEU A 330 -17.49 24.52 -1.57
C LEU A 330 -16.72 24.94 -2.84
N LEU A 331 -17.40 25.04 -3.98
CA LEU A 331 -16.79 25.50 -5.23
C LEU A 331 -16.29 26.95 -5.12
N LEU A 332 -17.05 27.85 -4.49
CA LEU A 332 -16.65 29.25 -4.29
C LEU A 332 -15.31 29.35 -3.54
N PHE A 333 -15.14 28.58 -2.48
CA PHE A 333 -13.93 28.62 -1.65
C PHE A 333 -12.71 27.95 -2.31
N LYS A 334 -12.93 27.02 -3.26
CA LYS A 334 -11.87 26.41 -4.07
C LYS A 334 -11.48 27.23 -5.31
N THR A 335 -12.35 28.16 -5.73
CA THR A 335 -12.18 28.94 -6.95
C THR A 335 -10.89 29.78 -7.00
N PRO A 336 -10.45 30.47 -5.92
CA PRO A 336 -9.20 31.25 -5.97
C PRO A 336 -7.97 30.43 -6.37
N ALA A 337 -7.84 29.23 -5.82
CA ALA A 337 -6.73 28.33 -6.13
C ALA A 337 -6.82 27.82 -7.58
N ILE A 338 -8.04 27.44 -8.03
CA ILE A 338 -8.29 27.03 -9.42
C ILE A 338 -7.92 28.14 -10.41
N LEU A 339 -8.30 29.38 -10.13
CA LEU A 339 -7.96 30.53 -10.98
C LEU A 339 -6.46 30.81 -10.96
N ALA A 340 -5.80 30.67 -9.80
CA ALA A 340 -4.35 30.81 -9.69
C ALA A 340 -3.60 29.75 -10.51
N ASP A 341 -4.08 28.50 -10.56
CA ASP A 341 -3.51 27.46 -11.45
C ASP A 341 -3.57 27.84 -12.92
N LEU A 342 -4.73 28.33 -13.37
CA LEU A 342 -4.94 28.75 -14.76
C LEU A 342 -4.06 29.97 -15.08
N ALA A 343 -3.97 30.95 -14.17
CA ALA A 343 -3.10 32.11 -14.32
C ALA A 343 -1.61 31.71 -14.36
N ALA A 344 -1.19 30.76 -13.51
CA ALA A 344 0.16 30.21 -13.53
C ALA A 344 0.45 29.53 -14.89
N SER A 345 -0.46 28.71 -15.41
CA SER A 345 -0.31 28.11 -16.74
C SER A 345 -0.26 29.15 -17.86
N ALA A 346 -1.02 30.24 -17.77
CA ALA A 346 -0.96 31.34 -18.73
C ALA A 346 0.39 32.07 -18.70
N LEU A 347 0.95 32.29 -17.50
CA LEU A 347 2.31 32.81 -17.31
C LEU A 347 3.36 31.88 -17.94
N LEU A 348 3.23 30.57 -17.72
CA LEU A 348 4.10 29.56 -18.30
C LEU A 348 4.03 29.55 -19.83
N TYR A 349 2.83 29.54 -20.40
CA TYR A 349 2.61 29.60 -21.84
C TYR A 349 3.25 30.85 -22.45
N ARG A 350 3.04 32.03 -21.84
CA ARG A 350 3.60 33.30 -22.32
C ARG A 350 5.13 33.29 -22.28
N THR A 351 5.71 32.75 -21.20
CA THR A 351 7.17 32.67 -21.03
C THR A 351 7.78 31.67 -22.01
N ALA A 352 7.17 30.50 -22.16
CA ALA A 352 7.59 29.45 -23.08
C ALA A 352 7.44 29.86 -24.55
N ARG A 353 6.39 30.62 -24.91
CA ARG A 353 6.15 31.07 -26.28
C ARG A 353 7.25 32.00 -26.79
N LYS A 354 7.77 32.87 -25.91
CA LYS A 354 8.92 33.73 -26.21
C LYS A 354 10.21 32.94 -26.44
N LYS A 355 10.33 31.74 -25.86
CA LYS A 355 11.56 30.93 -25.89
C LYS A 355 11.63 29.99 -27.10
N ALA A 356 10.56 29.23 -27.39
CA ALA A 356 10.62 28.13 -28.37
C ALA A 356 9.32 27.90 -29.18
N GLY A 357 8.49 28.93 -29.37
CA GLY A 357 7.35 28.89 -30.29
C GLY A 357 6.09 28.17 -29.76
N PHE A 358 5.11 27.93 -30.64
CA PHE A 358 3.78 27.42 -30.25
C PHE A 358 3.79 26.01 -29.64
N PRO A 359 4.34 24.98 -30.30
CA PRO A 359 4.18 23.61 -29.84
C PRO A 359 4.82 23.39 -28.48
N PHE A 360 6.00 24.00 -28.29
CA PHE A 360 6.69 24.01 -27.00
C PHE A 360 5.84 24.67 -25.92
N ALA A 361 5.31 25.87 -26.17
CA ALA A 361 4.50 26.60 -25.20
C ALA A 361 3.19 25.87 -24.84
N LEU A 362 2.51 25.29 -25.82
CA LEU A 362 1.33 24.45 -25.59
C LEU A 362 1.70 23.22 -24.74
N GLY A 363 2.83 22.57 -25.05
CA GLY A 363 3.32 21.43 -24.27
C GLY A 363 3.54 21.78 -22.80
N ILE A 364 4.24 22.88 -22.51
CA ILE A 364 4.44 23.38 -21.15
C ILE A 364 3.10 23.65 -20.44
N ALA A 365 2.17 24.32 -21.11
CA ALA A 365 0.85 24.61 -20.54
C ALA A 365 0.08 23.32 -20.19
N LEU A 366 0.09 22.32 -21.09
CA LEU A 366 -0.55 21.02 -20.86
C LEU A 366 0.07 20.29 -19.67
N LEU A 367 1.40 20.31 -19.52
CA LEU A 367 2.07 19.65 -18.39
C LEU A 367 1.70 20.24 -17.03
N TYR A 368 1.34 21.52 -16.95
CA TYR A 368 0.93 22.17 -15.70
C TYR A 368 -0.58 22.07 -15.48
N LEU A 369 -1.39 22.33 -16.52
CA LEU A 369 -2.86 22.25 -16.45
C LEU A 369 -3.35 20.87 -16.01
N PHE A 370 -2.70 19.82 -16.50
CA PHE A 370 -3.04 18.43 -16.18
C PHE A 370 -2.06 17.78 -15.22
N ASN A 371 -1.30 18.58 -14.46
CA ASN A 371 -0.48 18.06 -13.38
C ASN A 371 -1.38 17.56 -12.23
N PRO A 372 -1.29 16.28 -11.84
CA PRO A 372 -2.18 15.73 -10.84
C PRO A 372 -1.97 16.35 -9.45
N ALA A 373 -0.73 16.69 -9.06
CA ALA A 373 -0.47 17.36 -7.78
C ALA A 373 -1.14 18.75 -7.73
N VAL A 374 -1.09 19.48 -8.85
CA VAL A 374 -1.69 20.81 -8.97
C VAL A 374 -3.21 20.73 -8.85
N ILE A 375 -3.84 19.78 -9.55
CA ILE A 375 -5.30 19.58 -9.50
C ILE A 375 -5.74 19.10 -8.11
N THR A 376 -4.99 18.19 -7.48
CA THR A 376 -5.36 17.65 -6.17
C THR A 376 -5.27 18.70 -5.09
N ASP A 377 -4.23 19.53 -5.06
CA ASP A 377 -4.12 20.61 -4.07
C ASP A 377 -5.23 21.67 -4.20
N SER A 378 -5.47 22.16 -5.42
CA SER A 378 -6.43 23.24 -5.64
C SER A 378 -7.88 22.76 -5.65
N ALA A 379 -8.22 21.77 -6.48
CA ALA A 379 -9.59 21.35 -6.70
C ALA A 379 -10.04 20.24 -5.75
N ALA A 380 -9.21 19.23 -5.48
CA ALA A 380 -9.64 18.13 -4.60
C ALA A 380 -9.59 18.57 -3.13
N TRP A 381 -8.43 19.03 -2.66
CA TRP A 381 -8.19 19.44 -1.28
C TRP A 381 -8.84 20.78 -0.96
N GLY A 382 -8.68 21.77 -1.85
CA GLY A 382 -9.19 23.14 -1.65
C GLY A 382 -8.22 24.06 -0.94
N GLN A 383 -6.93 23.81 -1.10
CA GLN A 383 -5.86 24.56 -0.46
C GLN A 383 -5.35 25.69 -1.36
N VAL A 384 -4.63 26.64 -0.77
CA VAL A 384 -4.34 27.95 -1.36
C VAL A 384 -2.90 28.09 -1.83
N ASP A 385 -2.15 26.98 -1.87
CA ASP A 385 -0.74 26.95 -2.27
C ASP A 385 -0.53 27.46 -3.69
N SER A 386 -1.50 27.27 -4.60
CA SER A 386 -1.49 27.87 -5.94
C SER A 386 -1.41 29.40 -5.94
N VAL A 387 -2.13 30.06 -5.03
CA VAL A 387 -2.15 31.53 -4.93
C VAL A 387 -0.80 32.04 -4.44
N PHE A 388 -0.26 31.40 -3.41
CA PHE A 388 1.07 31.69 -2.88
C PHE A 388 2.17 31.45 -3.93
N ALA A 389 2.17 30.29 -4.57
CA ALA A 389 3.17 29.92 -5.57
C ALA A 389 3.17 30.87 -6.78
N LEU A 390 1.99 31.35 -7.21
CA LEU A 390 1.89 32.33 -8.29
C LEU A 390 2.51 33.68 -7.89
N ALA A 391 2.16 34.22 -6.71
CA ALA A 391 2.74 35.47 -6.22
C ALA A 391 4.27 35.38 -6.09
N LEU A 392 4.76 34.28 -5.54
CA LEU A 392 6.19 33.99 -5.43
C LEU A 392 6.86 33.88 -6.81
N ALA A 393 6.26 33.16 -7.75
CA ALA A 393 6.79 33.01 -9.11
C ALA A 393 6.85 34.36 -9.86
N LEU A 394 5.87 35.25 -9.65
CA LEU A 394 5.89 36.61 -10.21
C LEU A 394 7.02 37.45 -9.60
N SER A 395 7.28 37.32 -8.29
CA SER A 395 8.43 37.95 -7.65
C SER A 395 9.75 37.47 -8.26
N VAL A 396 9.97 36.15 -8.31
CA VAL A 396 11.19 35.55 -8.91
C VAL A 396 11.33 35.94 -10.39
N HIS A 397 10.22 36.02 -11.14
CA HIS A 397 10.23 36.47 -12.52
C HIS A 397 10.64 37.94 -12.65
N ALA A 398 10.17 38.81 -11.77
CA ALA A 398 10.58 40.22 -11.74
C ALA A 398 12.05 40.39 -11.34
N ILE A 399 12.57 39.57 -10.40
CA ILE A 399 14.01 39.51 -10.07
C ILE A 399 14.83 39.14 -11.31
N ALA A 400 14.41 38.10 -12.04
CA ALA A 400 15.08 37.66 -13.26
C ALA A 400 15.07 38.72 -14.38
N ASP A 401 13.99 39.50 -14.47
CA ASP A 401 13.84 40.61 -15.43
C ASP A 401 14.44 41.94 -14.91
N ASN A 402 15.17 41.92 -13.78
CA ASN A 402 15.80 43.08 -13.12
C ASN A 402 14.83 44.22 -12.74
N ARG A 403 13.56 43.90 -12.42
CA ARG A 403 12.55 44.85 -11.93
C ARG A 403 12.34 44.67 -10.43
N ILE A 404 13.30 45.17 -9.66
CA ILE A 404 13.37 44.93 -8.21
C ILE A 404 12.22 45.58 -7.43
N ASP A 405 11.69 46.71 -7.92
CA ASP A 405 10.48 47.37 -7.46
C ASP A 405 9.30 46.38 -7.47
N ARG A 406 9.00 45.80 -8.64
CA ARG A 406 7.92 44.82 -8.81
C ARG A 406 8.19 43.53 -8.05
N ALA A 407 9.44 43.08 -8.03
CA ALA A 407 9.84 41.90 -7.28
C ALA A 407 9.52 42.04 -5.80
N SER A 408 9.79 43.22 -5.23
CA SER A 408 9.59 43.50 -3.80
C SER A 408 8.10 43.55 -3.45
N VAL A 409 7.26 44.15 -4.32
CA VAL A 409 5.79 44.14 -4.17
C VAL A 409 5.25 42.71 -4.17
N TRP A 410 5.60 41.90 -5.18
CA TRP A 410 5.14 40.52 -5.26
C TRP A 410 5.68 39.63 -4.13
N TYR A 411 6.90 39.91 -3.66
CA TYR A 411 7.48 39.20 -2.52
C TYR A 411 6.73 39.52 -1.23
N ALA A 412 6.42 40.79 -0.98
CA ALA A 412 5.62 41.22 0.16
C ALA A 412 4.21 40.60 0.13
N LEU A 413 3.57 40.56 -1.04
CA LEU A 413 2.29 39.87 -1.22
C LEU A 413 2.40 38.37 -0.92
N ALA A 414 3.44 37.70 -1.41
CA ALA A 414 3.66 36.28 -1.11
C ALA A 414 3.84 36.04 0.40
N ALA A 415 4.59 36.90 1.10
CA ALA A 415 4.80 36.82 2.55
C ALA A 415 3.54 37.09 3.37
N LEU A 416 2.65 37.97 2.87
CA LEU A 416 1.33 38.22 3.45
C LEU A 416 0.33 37.09 3.16
N ILE A 417 0.53 36.28 2.12
CA ILE A 417 -0.31 35.10 1.84
C ILE A 417 0.15 33.91 2.67
N LYS A 418 1.46 33.60 2.70
CA LYS A 418 2.03 32.53 3.53
C LYS A 418 3.42 32.90 4.08
N PRO A 419 3.73 32.60 5.36
CA PRO A 419 5.06 32.79 5.93
C PRO A 419 6.18 32.03 5.20
N GLN A 420 5.84 30.97 4.47
CA GLN A 420 6.79 30.22 3.64
C GLN A 420 7.56 31.09 2.63
N ALA A 421 7.07 32.29 2.28
CA ALA A 421 7.80 33.22 1.43
C ALA A 421 9.22 33.53 1.97
N PHE A 422 9.42 33.51 3.30
CA PHE A 422 10.71 33.79 3.93
C PHE A 422 11.80 32.78 3.56
N ILE A 423 11.44 31.55 3.18
CA ILE A 423 12.37 30.56 2.62
C ILE A 423 13.12 31.13 1.41
N PHE A 424 12.45 31.99 0.63
CA PHE A 424 12.95 32.54 -0.63
C PHE A 424 13.64 33.91 -0.47
N MET A 425 13.76 34.45 0.75
CA MET A 425 14.49 35.69 1.01
C MET A 425 15.93 35.66 0.43
N PRO A 426 16.69 34.54 0.53
CA PRO A 426 18.02 34.46 -0.09
C PRO A 426 18.02 34.72 -1.60
N VAL A 427 16.94 34.43 -2.33
CA VAL A 427 16.84 34.72 -3.78
C VAL A 427 16.91 36.23 -4.03
N LEU A 428 16.18 37.01 -3.24
CA LEU A 428 16.16 38.47 -3.31
C LEU A 428 17.50 39.06 -2.85
N LEU A 429 18.02 38.59 -1.71
CA LEU A 429 19.26 39.11 -1.14
C LEU A 429 20.47 38.84 -2.03
N LEU A 430 20.60 37.62 -2.56
CA LEU A 430 21.71 37.26 -3.44
C LEU A 430 21.70 38.09 -4.72
N TRP A 431 20.54 38.50 -5.23
CA TRP A 431 20.44 39.39 -6.39
C TRP A 431 21.22 40.70 -6.19
N PHE A 432 21.10 41.34 -5.02
CA PHE A 432 21.88 42.55 -4.71
C PHE A 432 23.38 42.27 -4.70
N VAL A 433 23.79 41.12 -4.17
CA VAL A 433 25.19 40.72 -4.06
C VAL A 433 25.80 40.45 -5.44
N TYR A 434 25.24 39.52 -6.23
CA TYR A 434 25.86 39.12 -7.49
C TYR A 434 25.70 40.17 -8.59
N ARG A 435 24.71 41.08 -8.50
CA ARG A 435 24.58 42.24 -9.40
C ARG A 435 25.33 43.48 -8.90
N ARG A 436 25.84 43.49 -7.67
CA ARG A 436 26.39 44.69 -6.99
C ARG A 436 25.40 45.87 -6.99
N ALA A 437 24.11 45.57 -6.86
CA ALA A 437 23.01 46.54 -6.99
C ALA A 437 22.67 47.25 -5.67
N TRP A 438 23.67 47.65 -4.88
CA TRP A 438 23.50 48.17 -3.51
C TRP A 438 22.60 49.41 -3.43
N LYS A 439 22.62 50.27 -4.46
CA LYS A 439 21.77 51.46 -4.55
C LYS A 439 20.27 51.15 -4.70
N GLN A 440 19.92 49.93 -5.07
CA GLN A 440 18.54 49.47 -5.23
C GLN A 440 17.95 48.93 -3.90
N ILE A 441 18.76 48.75 -2.86
CA ILE A 441 18.27 48.27 -1.55
C ILE A 441 17.20 49.20 -0.96
N PRO A 442 17.39 50.54 -0.90
CA PRO A 442 16.34 51.43 -0.38
C PRO A 442 15.06 51.38 -1.20
N VAL A 443 15.15 51.24 -2.53
CA VAL A 443 14.00 51.11 -3.43
C VAL A 443 13.23 49.82 -3.12
N SER A 444 13.94 48.70 -3.02
CA SER A 444 13.35 47.41 -2.67
C SER A 444 12.71 47.42 -1.28
N ALA A 445 13.38 48.02 -0.29
CA ALA A 445 12.86 48.18 1.06
C ALA A 445 11.60 49.05 1.06
N PHE A 446 11.59 50.18 0.35
CA PHE A 446 10.43 51.07 0.24
C PHE A 446 9.22 50.35 -0.35
N TYR A 447 9.37 49.70 -1.51
CA TYR A 447 8.25 48.98 -2.14
C TYR A 447 7.83 47.73 -1.35
N GLY A 448 8.78 46.98 -0.80
CA GLY A 448 8.53 45.77 -0.03
C GLY A 448 7.84 46.06 1.31
N PHE A 449 8.49 46.83 2.19
CA PHE A 449 7.91 47.20 3.49
C PHE A 449 6.68 48.09 3.33
N GLY A 450 6.68 49.02 2.36
CA GLY A 450 5.51 49.84 2.07
C GLY A 450 4.29 49.00 1.71
N THR A 451 4.43 48.03 0.81
CA THR A 451 3.33 47.10 0.47
C THR A 451 2.91 46.27 1.68
N PHE A 452 3.88 45.73 2.42
CA PHE A 452 3.61 44.88 3.58
C PHE A 452 2.83 45.62 4.66
N ILE A 453 3.29 46.83 5.00
CA ILE A 453 2.68 47.68 6.03
C ILE A 453 1.30 48.15 5.57
N VAL A 454 1.16 48.68 4.34
CA VAL A 454 -0.14 49.18 3.82
C VAL A 454 -1.22 48.10 3.87
N LEU A 455 -0.89 46.85 3.56
CA LEU A 455 -1.86 45.75 3.57
C LEU A 455 -2.05 45.12 4.96
N ALA A 456 -1.09 45.23 5.88
CA ALA A 456 -1.27 44.78 7.25
C ALA A 456 -2.01 45.81 8.11
N LEU A 457 -1.85 47.10 7.82
CA LEU A 457 -2.38 48.22 8.62
C LEU A 457 -3.88 48.09 8.95
N PRO A 458 -4.79 47.74 8.01
CA PRO A 458 -6.22 47.66 8.32
C PRO A 458 -6.61 46.62 9.38
N PHE A 459 -5.71 45.68 9.71
CA PHE A 459 -5.92 44.67 10.74
C PHE A 459 -5.38 45.07 12.11
N PHE A 460 -4.34 45.91 12.15
CA PHE A 460 -3.59 46.20 13.37
C PHE A 460 -3.61 47.68 13.78
N TRP A 461 -4.23 48.55 12.97
CA TRP A 461 -4.39 49.97 13.29
C TRP A 461 -5.33 50.15 14.48
N GLY A 462 -4.79 50.64 15.60
CA GLY A 462 -5.53 50.77 16.87
C GLY A 462 -5.51 49.51 17.75
N ASN A 463 -5.02 48.37 17.25
CA ASN A 463 -5.03 47.08 17.96
C ASN A 463 -3.61 46.46 18.07
N GLY A 464 -2.68 47.17 18.71
CA GLY A 464 -1.33 46.67 19.01
C GLY A 464 -0.26 46.83 17.90
N GLY A 465 -0.63 47.33 16.72
CA GLY A 465 0.31 47.78 15.67
C GLY A 465 1.34 46.72 15.22
N LEU A 466 2.58 47.15 14.95
CA LEU A 466 3.66 46.27 14.47
C LEU A 466 4.02 45.14 15.46
N ALA A 467 3.83 45.36 16.77
CA ALA A 467 4.10 44.35 17.79
C ALA A 467 3.11 43.17 17.71
N ALA A 468 1.82 43.46 17.49
CA ALA A 468 0.80 42.44 17.27
C ALA A 468 1.08 41.62 15.99
N LEU A 469 1.50 42.30 14.92
CA LEU A 469 1.90 41.65 13.67
C LEU A 469 3.13 40.74 13.85
N PHE A 470 4.13 41.17 14.61
CA PHE A 470 5.28 40.34 14.95
C PHE A 470 4.88 39.11 15.77
N ASN A 471 4.02 39.28 16.77
CA ASN A 471 3.52 38.18 17.60
C ASN A 471 2.70 37.17 16.78
N LEU A 472 1.92 37.62 15.79
CA LEU A 472 1.20 36.74 14.86
C LEU A 472 2.18 35.83 14.12
N TYR A 473 3.19 36.39 13.43
CA TYR A 473 4.16 35.58 12.68
C TYR A 473 5.00 34.68 13.59
N LYS A 474 5.39 35.16 14.78
CA LYS A 474 6.08 34.34 15.78
C LYS A 474 5.23 33.16 16.23
N GLY A 475 3.94 33.39 16.52
CA GLY A 475 2.97 32.36 16.87
C GLY A 475 2.83 31.32 15.77
N THR A 476 2.56 31.75 14.53
CA THR A 476 2.42 30.87 13.37
C THR A 476 3.66 30.00 13.13
N LEU A 477 4.88 30.55 13.27
CA LEU A 477 6.13 29.78 13.10
C LEU A 477 6.40 28.80 14.25
N SER A 478 5.81 29.03 15.42
CA SER A 478 5.92 28.15 16.58
C SER A 478 4.92 26.99 16.59
N SER A 479 3.84 27.09 15.82
CA SER A 479 2.83 26.05 15.67
C SER A 479 3.40 24.73 15.15
N TYR A 480 2.76 23.62 15.54
CA TYR A 480 3.07 22.25 15.11
C TYR A 480 4.55 21.83 15.33
N PRO A 481 5.03 21.75 16.58
CA PRO A 481 6.42 21.46 16.91
C PRO A 481 6.77 19.97 16.75
N TYR A 482 6.66 19.46 15.53
CA TYR A 482 6.95 18.06 15.19
C TYR A 482 8.05 17.95 14.12
N ALA A 483 8.71 16.79 14.09
CA ALA A 483 9.73 16.46 13.09
C ALA A 483 9.18 16.61 11.66
N THR A 484 8.00 16.03 11.40
CA THR A 484 7.26 16.16 10.15
C THR A 484 5.78 15.88 10.39
N LEU A 485 4.90 16.51 9.61
CA LEU A 485 3.45 16.32 9.67
C LEU A 485 2.98 15.80 8.32
N ASN A 486 3.02 14.48 8.16
CA ASN A 486 2.68 13.77 6.93
C ASN A 486 3.51 14.16 5.69
N ALA A 487 4.56 14.99 5.81
CA ALA A 487 5.47 15.24 4.69
C ALA A 487 6.41 14.05 4.47
N PHE A 488 6.43 13.55 3.25
CA PHE A 488 7.24 12.40 2.84
C PHE A 488 8.68 12.86 2.56
N ASN A 489 9.39 13.14 3.65
CA ASN A 489 10.75 13.67 3.72
C ASN A 489 11.69 12.70 4.47
N LEU A 490 12.90 13.16 4.83
CA LEU A 490 13.88 12.30 5.49
C LEU A 490 13.42 11.75 6.84
N TYR A 491 12.59 12.50 7.58
CA TYR A 491 12.07 12.08 8.88
C TYR A 491 10.99 11.00 8.76
N ALA A 492 10.20 11.04 7.68
CA ALA A 492 9.23 10.00 7.38
C ALA A 492 9.89 8.64 7.07
N LEU A 493 11.14 8.61 6.57
CA LEU A 493 11.89 7.37 6.32
C LEU A 493 12.13 6.54 7.58
N SER A 494 12.27 7.19 8.73
CA SER A 494 12.48 6.55 10.03
C SER A 494 11.18 6.41 10.84
N GLY A 495 10.02 6.54 10.19
CA GLY A 495 8.72 6.48 10.86
C GLY A 495 8.57 7.56 11.94
N SER A 496 9.19 8.73 11.73
CA SER A 496 9.19 9.84 12.71
C SER A 496 8.11 10.87 12.43
N ASN A 497 7.01 10.44 11.81
CA ASN A 497 5.84 11.27 11.60
C ASN A 497 5.22 11.65 12.95
N TRP A 498 4.84 12.92 13.13
CA TRP A 498 4.27 13.46 14.38
C TRP A 498 5.14 13.32 15.64
N LYS A 499 6.44 13.01 15.51
CA LYS A 499 7.35 12.96 16.67
C LYS A 499 7.72 14.36 17.16
N PRO A 500 7.82 14.60 18.49
CA PRO A 500 8.24 15.89 19.05
C PRO A 500 9.64 16.30 18.57
N LEU A 501 9.88 17.62 18.45
CA LEU A 501 11.19 18.15 18.03
C LEU A 501 12.35 17.82 18.98
N SER A 502 12.04 17.57 20.25
CA SER A 502 13.01 17.19 21.29
C SER A 502 13.60 15.79 21.09
N ASP A 503 12.91 14.92 20.35
CA ASP A 503 13.37 13.56 20.11
C ASP A 503 14.64 13.53 19.26
N THR A 504 15.44 12.48 19.44
CA THR A 504 16.71 12.30 18.73
C THR A 504 16.55 11.44 17.47
N TRP A 505 17.21 11.87 16.40
CA TRP A 505 17.37 11.14 15.15
C TRP A 505 18.83 11.20 14.72
N LEU A 506 19.47 10.06 14.46
CA LEU A 506 20.89 9.98 14.11
C LEU A 506 21.78 10.82 15.05
N LEU A 507 21.69 10.58 16.35
CA LEU A 507 22.47 11.21 17.45
C LEU A 507 22.12 12.67 17.81
N LEU A 508 21.36 13.42 17.00
CA LEU A 508 20.99 14.82 17.28
C LEU A 508 19.47 14.98 17.39
N SER A 509 18.99 16.04 18.06
CA SER A 509 17.54 16.34 18.07
C SER A 509 17.03 16.73 16.68
N PHE A 510 15.75 16.50 16.41
CA PHE A 510 15.12 16.95 15.16
C PHE A 510 15.26 18.46 14.95
N GLU A 511 15.12 19.25 16.01
CA GLU A 511 15.35 20.70 15.96
C GLU A 511 16.76 21.06 15.47
N THR A 512 17.78 20.37 15.98
CA THR A 512 19.17 20.58 15.56
C THR A 512 19.35 20.26 14.08
N TRP A 513 18.79 19.13 13.62
CA TRP A 513 18.81 18.79 12.20
C TRP A 513 18.10 19.83 11.33
N GLY A 514 16.92 20.29 11.76
CA GLY A 514 16.17 21.35 11.08
C GLY A 514 17.02 22.59 10.86
N ASN A 515 17.71 23.07 11.90
CA ASN A 515 18.61 24.22 11.82
C ASN A 515 19.80 23.99 10.88
N LEU A 516 20.42 22.80 10.92
CA LEU A 516 21.51 22.44 10.01
C LEU A 516 21.07 22.45 8.54
N PHE A 517 19.86 21.96 8.24
CA PHE A 517 19.32 21.97 6.88
C PHE A 517 18.92 23.38 6.40
N ILE A 518 18.51 24.28 7.30
CA ILE A 518 18.33 25.71 6.96
C ILE A 518 19.68 26.31 6.53
N LEU A 519 20.74 26.08 7.31
CA LEU A 519 22.09 26.54 6.98
C LEU A 519 22.56 25.95 5.64
N ALA A 520 22.32 24.66 5.40
CA ALA A 520 22.63 24.00 4.14
C ALA A 520 21.87 24.62 2.96
N ALA A 521 20.57 24.92 3.12
CA ALA A 521 19.75 25.55 2.08
C ALA A 521 20.32 26.92 1.67
N VAL A 522 20.68 27.76 2.66
CA VAL A 522 21.31 29.07 2.42
C VAL A 522 22.70 28.92 1.80
N ALA A 523 23.50 27.95 2.27
CA ALA A 523 24.82 27.67 1.71
C ALA A 523 24.75 27.22 0.24
N PHE A 524 23.82 26.33 -0.12
CA PHE A 524 23.60 25.93 -1.51
C PHE A 524 23.12 27.10 -2.37
N ALA A 525 22.19 27.92 -1.87
CA ALA A 525 21.73 29.13 -2.55
C ALA A 525 22.88 30.10 -2.83
N ALA A 526 23.71 30.39 -1.82
CA ALA A 526 24.88 31.24 -1.96
C ALA A 526 25.92 30.63 -2.92
N TRP A 527 26.18 29.32 -2.82
CA TRP A 527 27.15 28.64 -3.67
C TRP A 527 26.78 28.71 -5.15
N PHE A 528 25.51 28.43 -5.50
CA PHE A 528 25.04 28.53 -6.89
C PHE A 528 24.83 29.99 -7.34
N GLY A 529 24.44 30.88 -6.44
CA GLY A 529 24.21 32.30 -6.74
C GLY A 529 25.48 33.11 -6.97
N LEU A 530 26.55 32.83 -6.22
CA LEU A 530 27.81 33.59 -6.27
C LEU A 530 28.81 33.06 -7.30
N LYS A 531 28.61 31.85 -7.84
CA LYS A 531 29.47 31.33 -8.90
C LYS A 531 29.25 32.08 -10.21
N LYS A 532 30.20 32.95 -10.55
CA LYS A 532 30.17 33.80 -11.74
C LYS A 532 30.33 32.97 -13.02
N ARG A 533 29.30 33.02 -13.87
CA ARG A 533 29.29 32.54 -15.25
C ARG A 533 28.47 33.49 -16.11
N GLU A 534 29.02 33.85 -17.27
CA GLU A 534 28.35 34.75 -18.20
C GLU A 534 27.05 34.12 -18.75
N GLY A 535 26.03 34.95 -18.98
CA GLY A 535 24.76 34.53 -19.57
C GLY A 535 23.75 33.85 -18.64
N LEU A 536 24.10 33.57 -17.38
CA LEU A 536 23.22 32.80 -16.47
C LEU A 536 22.37 33.65 -15.51
N ASP A 537 22.48 34.98 -15.54
CA ASP A 537 21.89 35.82 -14.49
C ASP A 537 20.36 35.79 -14.45
N ALA A 538 19.69 35.49 -15.57
CA ALA A 538 18.24 35.38 -15.65
C ALA A 538 17.70 33.98 -15.29
N GLU A 539 18.54 32.94 -15.29
CA GLU A 539 18.15 31.58 -14.86
C GLU A 539 18.40 31.32 -13.37
N ARG A 540 19.42 31.96 -12.78
CA ARG A 540 19.84 31.76 -11.39
C ARG A 540 18.70 31.91 -10.36
N PRO A 541 17.85 32.97 -10.40
CA PRO A 541 16.81 33.15 -9.37
C PRO A 541 15.84 31.97 -9.30
N TYR A 542 15.45 31.42 -10.44
CA TYR A 542 14.56 30.26 -10.50
C TYR A 542 15.22 29.00 -9.94
N PHE A 543 16.46 28.73 -10.33
CA PHE A 543 17.16 27.53 -9.86
C PHE A 543 17.40 27.58 -8.35
N ILE A 544 17.84 28.72 -7.82
CA ILE A 544 18.04 28.91 -6.37
C ILE A 544 16.72 28.72 -5.63
N ALA A 545 15.62 29.28 -6.13
CA ALA A 545 14.29 29.10 -5.53
C ALA A 545 13.88 27.62 -5.46
N VAL A 546 14.11 26.85 -6.53
CA VAL A 546 13.82 25.40 -6.57
C VAL A 546 14.68 24.63 -5.58
N VAL A 547 15.97 24.96 -5.46
CA VAL A 547 16.88 24.33 -4.48
C VAL A 547 16.45 24.63 -3.06
N LEU A 548 16.09 25.88 -2.75
CA LEU A 548 15.67 26.28 -1.40
C LEU A 548 14.44 25.50 -0.96
N ILE A 549 13.37 25.46 -1.75
CA ILE A 549 12.15 24.74 -1.36
C ILE A 549 12.37 23.24 -1.27
N ALA A 550 13.20 22.66 -2.15
CA ALA A 550 13.52 21.24 -2.12
C ALA A 550 14.35 20.87 -0.88
N VAL A 551 15.39 21.64 -0.54
CA VAL A 551 16.20 21.37 0.67
C VAL A 551 15.35 21.56 1.94
N VAL A 552 14.54 22.62 1.99
CA VAL A 552 13.69 22.92 3.15
C VAL A 552 12.65 21.82 3.36
N PHE A 553 11.89 21.44 2.32
CA PHE A 553 10.89 20.38 2.45
C PHE A 553 11.49 19.03 2.88
N ILE A 554 12.65 18.68 2.33
CA ILE A 554 13.27 17.37 2.54
C ILE A 554 14.00 17.27 3.88
N GLY A 555 14.64 18.36 4.33
CA GLY A 555 15.54 18.35 5.47
C GLY A 555 15.06 19.16 6.68
N VAL A 556 14.24 20.20 6.52
CA VAL A 556 13.80 21.03 7.66
C VAL A 556 12.58 20.39 8.34
N THR A 557 12.44 20.61 9.64
CA THR A 557 11.33 20.09 10.44
C THR A 557 10.04 20.91 10.25
N LYS A 558 8.92 20.47 10.85
CA LYS A 558 7.60 21.15 10.77
C LYS A 558 7.04 21.26 9.35
N MET A 559 7.40 20.30 8.49
CA MET A 559 6.93 20.27 7.10
C MET A 559 5.60 19.52 6.99
N HIS A 560 4.71 20.02 6.12
CA HIS A 560 3.46 19.36 5.73
C HIS A 560 3.54 18.81 4.31
N GLU A 561 2.74 17.78 3.99
CA GLU A 561 2.66 17.05 2.71
C GLU A 561 2.59 17.92 1.44
N ARG A 562 2.04 19.13 1.58
CA ARG A 562 1.80 20.09 0.49
C ARG A 562 2.88 21.16 0.35
N TYR A 563 3.78 21.31 1.31
CA TYR A 563 4.77 22.41 1.33
C TYR A 563 5.77 22.33 0.17
N LEU A 564 5.89 21.18 -0.50
CA LEU A 564 6.70 21.05 -1.71
C LEU A 564 6.04 21.68 -2.96
N PHE A 565 4.74 22.00 -2.94
CA PHE A 565 3.97 22.50 -4.08
C PHE A 565 4.66 23.61 -4.90
N PRO A 566 5.30 24.65 -4.31
CA PRO A 566 5.95 25.70 -5.09
C PRO A 566 7.03 25.21 -6.06
N VAL A 567 7.63 24.03 -5.79
CA VAL A 567 8.64 23.42 -6.66
C VAL A 567 8.10 23.14 -8.06
N LEU A 568 6.79 22.90 -8.22
CA LEU A 568 6.17 22.54 -9.50
C LEU A 568 6.21 23.72 -10.46
N LEU A 569 5.77 24.90 -10.00
CA LEU A 569 5.75 26.12 -10.81
C LEU A 569 7.17 26.69 -11.01
N LEU A 570 7.96 26.74 -9.95
CA LEU A 570 9.34 27.25 -10.01
C LEU A 570 10.25 26.32 -10.84
N GLY A 571 10.08 25.00 -10.73
CA GLY A 571 10.86 24.00 -11.44
C GLY A 571 10.66 24.05 -12.94
N ILE A 572 9.41 24.16 -13.40
CA ILE A 572 9.13 24.29 -14.84
C ILE A 572 9.59 25.67 -15.37
N LEU A 573 9.51 26.75 -14.60
CA LEU A 573 10.09 28.05 -14.96
C LEU A 573 11.62 28.00 -15.06
N ALA A 574 12.29 27.33 -14.11
CA ALA A 574 13.73 27.09 -14.16
C ALA A 574 14.12 26.31 -15.42
N PHE A 575 13.32 25.31 -15.81
CA PHE A 575 13.49 24.60 -17.08
C PHE A 575 13.31 25.52 -18.29
N ILE A 576 12.23 26.31 -18.36
CA ILE A 576 11.97 27.20 -19.52
C ILE A 576 13.12 28.20 -19.72
N ARG A 577 13.69 28.72 -18.63
CA ARG A 577 14.78 29.71 -18.68
C ARG A 577 16.12 29.09 -19.06
N SER A 578 16.51 27.99 -18.40
CA SER A 578 17.79 27.30 -18.65
C SER A 578 17.80 26.41 -19.89
N PHE A 579 16.62 25.94 -20.32
CA PHE A 579 16.44 24.94 -21.37
C PHE A 579 17.14 23.58 -21.12
N ASP A 580 17.59 23.33 -19.89
CA ASP A 580 18.24 22.08 -19.50
C ASP A 580 17.20 20.98 -19.25
N ARG A 581 17.18 19.97 -20.12
CA ARG A 581 16.16 18.89 -20.09
C ARG A 581 16.12 18.13 -18.76
N ARG A 582 17.20 18.17 -17.98
CA ARG A 582 17.26 17.46 -16.68
C ARG A 582 16.32 18.08 -15.66
N LEU A 583 16.11 19.40 -15.69
CA LEU A 583 15.16 20.09 -14.80
C LEU A 583 13.71 19.71 -15.13
N LEU A 584 13.42 19.36 -16.38
CA LEU A 584 12.11 18.82 -16.76
C LEU A 584 11.86 17.42 -16.17
N HIS A 585 12.92 16.61 -16.00
CA HIS A 585 12.81 15.33 -15.27
C HIS A 585 12.61 15.53 -13.77
N VAL A 586 13.26 16.54 -13.18
CA VAL A 586 13.06 16.92 -11.77
C VAL A 586 11.62 17.39 -11.57
N TYR A 587 11.09 18.24 -12.45
CA TYR A 587 9.69 18.63 -12.46
C TYR A 587 8.74 17.43 -12.52
N PHE A 588 8.99 16.49 -13.43
CA PHE A 588 8.18 15.27 -13.53
C PHE A 588 8.21 14.45 -12.23
N GLY A 589 9.40 14.24 -11.67
CA GLY A 589 9.59 13.51 -10.42
C GLY A 589 8.81 14.15 -9.27
N TYR A 590 9.01 15.45 -9.04
CA TYR A 590 8.29 16.16 -7.98
C TYR A 590 6.79 16.28 -8.23
N SER A 591 6.33 16.30 -9.49
CA SER A 591 4.89 16.25 -9.80
C SER A 591 4.28 14.94 -9.33
N VAL A 592 4.97 13.81 -9.53
CA VAL A 592 4.50 12.49 -9.10
C VAL A 592 4.59 12.36 -7.57
N THR A 593 5.71 12.73 -6.97
CA THR A 593 5.89 12.56 -5.51
C THR A 593 5.01 13.50 -4.70
N SER A 594 4.85 14.77 -5.10
CA SER A 594 3.90 15.68 -4.46
C SER A 594 2.46 15.19 -4.61
N PHE A 595 2.09 14.66 -5.78
CA PHE A 595 0.76 14.09 -5.98
C PHE A 595 0.51 12.90 -5.05
N VAL A 596 1.45 11.95 -4.98
CA VAL A 596 1.35 10.80 -4.07
C VAL A 596 1.26 11.27 -2.62
N ASN A 597 2.10 12.22 -2.20
CA ASN A 597 2.08 12.71 -0.83
C ASN A 597 0.74 13.36 -0.47
N ILE A 598 0.23 14.27 -1.31
CA ILE A 598 -1.02 14.99 -1.05
C ILE A 598 -2.22 14.04 -1.15
N ALA A 599 -2.33 13.25 -2.22
CA ALA A 599 -3.48 12.36 -2.43
C ALA A 599 -3.57 11.27 -1.35
N TYR A 600 -2.42 10.71 -0.94
CA TYR A 600 -2.40 9.66 0.09
C TYR A 600 -2.84 10.19 1.45
N VAL A 601 -2.36 11.38 1.83
CA VAL A 601 -2.76 12.03 3.09
C VAL A 601 -4.23 12.43 3.07
N LEU A 602 -4.74 12.92 1.93
CA LEU A 602 -6.15 13.29 1.78
C LEU A 602 -7.09 12.08 1.85
N ASP A 603 -6.66 10.91 1.38
CA ASP A 603 -7.44 9.69 1.52
C ASP A 603 -7.40 9.15 2.95
N TYR A 604 -6.24 9.18 3.61
CA TYR A 604 -6.14 8.81 5.03
C TYR A 604 -6.91 9.74 5.94
N SER A 605 -7.01 11.05 5.63
CA SER A 605 -7.74 12.01 6.47
C SER A 605 -9.22 11.69 6.62
N LYS A 606 -9.76 10.75 5.84
CA LYS A 606 -11.11 10.21 6.00
C LYS A 606 -11.25 9.27 7.20
N SER A 607 -10.14 8.70 7.69
CA SER A 607 -10.10 7.73 8.78
C SER A 607 -9.14 8.12 9.92
N SER A 608 -8.00 8.74 9.63
CA SER A 608 -7.02 9.21 10.62
C SER A 608 -6.24 10.44 10.12
N THR A 609 -5.80 11.28 11.04
CA THR A 609 -4.91 12.42 10.75
C THR A 609 -3.44 12.01 10.61
N ASN A 610 -3.07 10.81 11.10
CA ASN A 610 -1.72 10.30 11.08
C ASN A 610 -1.57 9.19 10.02
N VAL A 611 -0.77 9.45 8.98
CA VAL A 611 -0.44 8.42 8.01
C VAL A 611 0.56 7.43 8.61
N PRO A 612 0.28 6.11 8.60
CA PRO A 612 1.19 5.12 9.15
C PRO A 612 2.51 5.09 8.36
N SER A 613 3.59 4.72 9.05
CA SER A 613 4.89 4.53 8.41
C SER A 613 4.90 3.24 7.59
N ASP A 614 4.41 3.31 6.36
CA ASP A 614 4.36 2.18 5.42
C ASP A 614 5.30 2.33 4.22
N GLY A 615 5.23 1.34 3.31
CA GLY A 615 6.09 1.30 2.14
C GLY A 615 5.83 2.41 1.11
N ILE A 616 4.65 3.01 1.05
CA ILE A 616 4.34 4.14 0.16
C ILE A 616 5.04 5.39 0.68
N VAL A 617 4.91 5.65 1.98
CA VAL A 617 5.61 6.74 2.67
C VAL A 617 7.12 6.60 2.46
N LEU A 618 7.66 5.40 2.67
CA LEU A 618 9.07 5.09 2.47
C LEU A 618 9.53 5.35 1.02
N LEU A 619 8.84 4.77 0.03
CA LEU A 619 9.22 4.90 -1.38
C LEU A 619 9.14 6.34 -1.88
N CYS A 620 8.08 7.06 -1.51
CA CYS A 620 7.90 8.45 -1.92
C CYS A 620 8.97 9.35 -1.28
N SER A 621 9.27 9.14 0.01
CA SER A 621 10.33 9.86 0.73
C SER A 621 11.72 9.60 0.14
N LEU A 622 12.03 8.35 -0.23
CA LEU A 622 13.28 7.99 -0.92
C LEU A 622 13.37 8.64 -2.30
N ALA A 623 12.28 8.63 -3.07
CA ALA A 623 12.24 9.29 -4.37
C ALA A 623 12.47 10.80 -4.24
N ASN A 624 11.85 11.43 -3.25
CA ASN A 624 12.01 12.84 -2.90
C ASN A 624 13.47 13.19 -2.54
N ALA A 625 14.13 12.38 -1.70
CA ALA A 625 15.55 12.54 -1.39
C ALA A 625 16.46 12.35 -2.63
N GLY A 626 16.17 11.34 -3.46
CA GLY A 626 16.89 11.09 -4.71
C GLY A 626 16.76 12.23 -5.72
N LEU A 627 15.56 12.83 -5.83
CA LEU A 627 15.30 14.00 -6.67
C LEU A 627 16.08 15.23 -6.18
N LEU A 628 16.19 15.43 -4.86
CA LEU A 628 17.02 16.50 -4.28
C LEU A 628 18.49 16.31 -4.65
N LEU A 629 19.04 15.10 -4.45
CA LEU A 629 20.43 14.81 -4.81
C LEU A 629 20.69 15.03 -6.31
N TYR A 630 19.74 14.63 -7.16
CA TYR A 630 19.83 14.86 -8.60
C TYR A 630 19.74 16.35 -8.96
N LEU A 631 18.89 17.13 -8.28
CA LEU A 631 18.81 18.57 -8.44
C LEU A 631 20.12 19.27 -8.04
N LEU A 632 20.71 18.91 -6.91
CA LEU A 632 22.01 19.42 -6.47
C LEU A 632 23.13 19.06 -7.45
N TYR A 633 23.11 17.83 -7.98
CA TYR A 633 24.02 17.41 -9.06
C TYR A 633 23.84 18.26 -10.32
N ILE A 634 22.60 18.55 -10.74
CA ILE A 634 22.34 19.45 -11.87
C ILE A 634 22.92 20.84 -11.59
N GLY A 635 22.73 21.36 -10.37
CA GLY A 635 23.28 22.64 -9.96
C GLY A 635 24.80 22.68 -10.07
N TYR A 636 25.48 21.67 -9.52
CA TYR A 636 26.92 21.52 -9.65
C TYR A 636 27.34 21.45 -11.13
N ASP A 637 26.69 20.59 -11.91
CA ASP A 637 27.06 20.36 -13.32
C ASP A 637 26.86 21.61 -14.18
N ARG A 638 25.80 22.39 -13.93
CA ARG A 638 25.43 23.59 -14.69
C ARG A 638 26.22 24.83 -14.25
N TYR A 639 26.21 25.14 -12.96
CA TYR A 639 26.77 26.41 -12.44
C TYR A 639 28.24 26.29 -12.04
N VAL A 640 28.72 25.10 -11.66
CA VAL A 640 30.12 24.87 -11.27
C VAL A 640 30.92 24.27 -12.41
N ALA A 641 30.52 23.13 -12.96
CA ALA A 641 31.26 22.44 -14.02
C ALA A 641 31.00 22.99 -15.44
N GLY A 642 29.86 23.66 -15.66
CA GLY A 642 29.55 24.34 -16.92
C GLY A 642 29.00 23.48 -18.03
N ARG A 643 28.57 22.26 -17.72
CA ARG A 643 28.01 21.34 -18.70
C ARG A 643 26.52 21.58 -18.83
N GLU A 644 26.11 21.93 -20.04
CA GLU A 644 24.71 22.11 -20.42
C GLU A 644 24.18 20.86 -21.12
N LYS A 645 22.94 20.47 -20.81
CA LYS A 645 22.23 19.41 -21.54
C LYS A 645 20.92 19.96 -22.10
N PRO A 646 20.97 20.69 -23.22
CA PRO A 646 19.79 21.34 -23.77
C PRO A 646 18.74 20.33 -24.22
N LEU A 647 17.49 20.77 -24.29
CA LEU A 647 16.43 20.01 -24.95
C LEU A 647 16.64 20.05 -26.46
N GLU A 648 17.33 19.05 -27.00
CA GLU A 648 17.58 18.97 -28.44
C GLU A 648 16.32 18.55 -29.23
N PRO A 649 16.00 19.26 -30.34
CA PRO A 649 14.99 18.78 -31.29
C PRO A 649 15.42 17.43 -31.88
N LEU A 650 14.46 16.67 -32.40
CA LEU A 650 14.80 15.44 -33.12
C LEU A 650 15.62 15.79 -34.37
N PRO A 651 16.82 15.19 -34.58
CA PRO A 651 17.66 15.52 -35.73
C PRO A 651 16.93 15.28 -37.06
N ALA A 652 17.24 16.08 -38.08
CA ALA A 652 16.80 15.82 -39.45
C ALA A 652 17.30 14.42 -39.89
N GLY A 653 16.41 13.60 -40.46
CA GLY A 653 16.72 12.21 -40.79
C GLY A 653 16.88 11.26 -39.57
N ALA A 654 16.67 11.70 -38.33
CA ALA A 654 16.74 10.82 -37.15
C ALA A 654 15.78 9.63 -37.25
N LYS A 655 14.62 9.86 -37.87
CA LYS A 655 13.62 8.81 -38.12
C LYS A 655 14.12 7.79 -39.14
N GLU A 656 14.80 8.22 -40.20
CA GLU A 656 15.41 7.33 -41.19
C GLU A 656 16.56 6.52 -40.59
N ARG A 657 17.44 7.15 -39.78
CA ARG A 657 18.49 6.44 -39.03
C ARG A 657 17.91 5.44 -38.04
N ALA A 658 16.83 5.79 -37.34
CA ALA A 658 16.14 4.88 -36.44
C ALA A 658 15.52 3.70 -37.20
N ASP A 659 14.89 3.95 -38.34
CA ASP A 659 14.32 2.92 -39.22
C ASP A 659 15.42 1.99 -39.75
N ALA A 660 16.55 2.54 -40.19
CA ALA A 660 17.72 1.77 -40.60
C ALA A 660 18.29 0.91 -39.46
N ALA A 661 18.43 1.46 -38.25
CA ALA A 661 18.89 0.70 -37.08
C ALA A 661 17.93 -0.43 -36.68
N ILE A 662 16.61 -0.24 -36.83
CA ILE A 662 15.60 -1.28 -36.59
C ILE A 662 15.72 -2.40 -37.65
N LEU A 663 15.98 -2.03 -38.91
CA LEU A 663 16.03 -2.97 -40.04
C LEU A 663 17.41 -3.56 -40.30
N ALA A 664 18.47 -3.07 -39.65
CA ALA A 664 19.85 -3.54 -39.80
C ALA A 664 20.00 -5.08 -39.77
N PRO A 665 19.28 -5.84 -38.90
CA PRO A 665 19.38 -7.30 -38.90
C PRO A 665 18.86 -8.00 -40.17
N TYR A 666 18.22 -7.27 -41.09
CA TYR A 666 17.69 -7.77 -42.37
C TYR A 666 18.52 -7.29 -43.58
N GLU A 667 19.65 -6.63 -43.33
CA GLU A 667 20.66 -6.35 -44.36
C GLU A 667 21.21 -7.66 -44.94
N ALA A 668 21.48 -7.68 -46.26
CA ALA A 668 21.87 -8.90 -46.98
C ALA A 668 23.12 -9.60 -46.39
N VAL A 669 24.06 -8.82 -45.86
CA VAL A 669 25.32 -9.31 -45.24
C VAL A 669 25.10 -9.85 -43.81
N GLN A 670 24.18 -9.26 -43.04
CA GLN A 670 23.88 -9.70 -41.68
C GLN A 670 22.95 -10.92 -41.68
N ALA A 671 22.02 -11.00 -42.63
CA ALA A 671 21.10 -12.12 -42.81
C ALA A 671 21.83 -13.47 -43.04
N THR A 672 22.98 -13.46 -43.71
CA THR A 672 23.84 -14.63 -43.92
C THR A 672 24.60 -15.06 -42.66
N ARG A 673 25.03 -14.10 -41.80
CA ARG A 673 25.70 -14.39 -40.51
C ARG A 673 24.76 -14.89 -39.41
N LEU A 674 23.47 -14.55 -39.47
CA LEU A 674 22.44 -14.96 -38.50
C LEU A 674 22.11 -16.48 -38.50
N LYS A 675 22.74 -17.29 -39.36
CA LYS A 675 22.63 -18.76 -39.38
C LYS A 675 23.37 -19.48 -38.24
N GLN A 676 24.01 -18.78 -37.29
CA GLN A 676 24.61 -19.36 -36.09
C GLN A 676 23.64 -19.28 -34.90
N GLY A 677 23.36 -20.27 -34.07
CA GLY A 677 23.74 -21.67 -33.95
C GLY A 677 23.09 -22.12 -32.63
N ARG A 678 22.37 -23.25 -32.59
CA ARG A 678 21.81 -23.78 -31.34
C ARG A 678 22.96 -23.99 -30.36
N ARG A 679 23.10 -23.13 -29.34
CA ARG A 679 24.09 -23.34 -28.27
C ARG A 679 23.66 -24.57 -27.46
N ARG A 680 24.12 -25.75 -27.88
CA ARG A 680 23.94 -27.02 -27.16
C ARG A 680 24.59 -26.94 -25.78
N LEU A 681 24.08 -27.72 -24.83
CA LEU A 681 24.74 -27.87 -23.53
C LEU A 681 26.08 -28.60 -23.75
N GLN A 682 27.12 -28.10 -23.09
CA GLN A 682 28.47 -28.65 -23.07
C GLN A 682 28.63 -29.55 -21.83
N ARG A 683 29.65 -30.41 -21.79
CA ARG A 683 29.90 -31.30 -20.64
C ARG A 683 29.93 -30.57 -19.30
N LYS A 684 30.56 -29.39 -19.24
CA LYS A 684 30.58 -28.54 -18.05
C LYS A 684 29.20 -28.09 -17.58
N ASP A 685 28.23 -27.95 -18.49
CA ASP A 685 26.86 -27.56 -18.12
C ASP A 685 26.20 -28.67 -17.31
N TYR A 686 26.36 -29.93 -17.73
CA TYR A 686 25.87 -31.09 -17.00
C TYR A 686 26.58 -31.28 -15.66
N VAL A 687 27.88 -30.98 -15.58
CA VAL A 687 28.63 -31.05 -14.31
C VAL A 687 28.12 -30.01 -13.31
N TRP A 688 27.99 -28.74 -13.72
CA TRP A 688 27.45 -27.69 -12.83
C TRP A 688 26.06 -28.04 -12.33
N MET A 689 25.19 -28.40 -13.26
CA MET A 689 23.80 -28.74 -12.97
C MET A 689 23.71 -29.97 -12.07
N GLY A 690 24.44 -31.05 -12.40
CA GLY A 690 24.43 -32.29 -11.64
C GLY A 690 25.03 -32.14 -10.25
N ALA A 691 26.19 -31.49 -10.10
CA ALA A 691 26.87 -31.36 -8.82
C ALA A 691 26.07 -30.51 -7.82
N VAL A 692 25.59 -29.32 -8.23
CA VAL A 692 24.81 -28.45 -7.34
C VAL A 692 23.49 -29.13 -6.94
N THR A 693 22.80 -29.75 -7.91
CA THR A 693 21.52 -30.44 -7.65
C THR A 693 21.72 -31.64 -6.73
N LEU A 694 22.77 -32.44 -6.92
CA LEU A 694 23.05 -33.61 -6.08
C LEU A 694 23.40 -33.23 -4.65
N ILE A 695 24.29 -32.24 -4.46
CA ILE A 695 24.67 -31.77 -3.12
C ILE A 695 23.44 -31.22 -2.40
N TYR A 696 22.66 -30.37 -3.06
CA TYR A 696 21.43 -29.83 -2.46
C TYR A 696 20.41 -30.92 -2.16
N ALA A 697 20.21 -31.89 -3.06
CA ALA A 697 19.28 -33.00 -2.85
C ALA A 697 19.64 -33.80 -1.59
N ILE A 698 20.92 -34.10 -1.37
CA ILE A 698 21.38 -34.77 -0.15
C ILE A 698 21.02 -33.93 1.08
N VAL A 699 21.30 -32.62 1.06
CA VAL A 699 21.04 -31.73 2.19
C VAL A 699 19.55 -31.50 2.44
N ALA A 700 18.73 -31.43 1.39
CA ALA A 700 17.29 -31.19 1.47
C ALA A 700 16.50 -32.44 1.91
N LEU A 701 16.94 -33.63 1.50
CA LEU A 701 16.31 -34.91 1.88
C LEU A 701 16.79 -35.40 3.25
N TYR A 702 17.92 -34.91 3.76
CA TYR A 702 18.44 -35.31 5.06
C TYR A 702 17.48 -34.91 6.20
N ARG A 703 16.97 -35.91 6.93
CA ARG A 703 15.99 -35.76 8.02
C ARG A 703 14.77 -34.92 7.61
N LEU A 704 14.22 -35.18 6.42
CA LEU A 704 13.05 -34.47 5.91
C LEU A 704 11.81 -34.67 6.82
N GLY A 705 11.68 -35.85 7.40
CA GLY A 705 10.61 -36.26 8.30
C GLY A 705 10.69 -37.77 8.50
N ASP A 706 9.96 -38.28 9.48
CA ASP A 706 9.87 -39.70 9.73
C ASP A 706 9.08 -40.37 8.60
N MET A 707 9.49 -41.60 8.24
CA MET A 707 8.91 -42.39 7.14
C MET A 707 7.80 -43.34 7.60
N GLU A 708 7.51 -43.35 8.90
CA GLU A 708 6.44 -44.13 9.51
C GLU A 708 5.65 -43.19 10.43
N GLY A 709 4.35 -43.41 10.52
CA GLY A 709 3.43 -42.67 11.38
C GLY A 709 2.11 -43.44 11.51
N PRO A 710 1.31 -43.17 12.54
CA PRO A 710 0.04 -43.89 12.73
C PRO A 710 -0.93 -43.68 11.56
N GLU A 711 -1.50 -44.76 11.01
CA GLU A 711 -2.36 -44.76 9.83
C GLU A 711 -3.79 -45.17 10.13
N THR A 712 -3.98 -46.15 11.02
CA THR A 712 -5.31 -46.61 11.44
C THR A 712 -5.97 -45.52 12.29
N ALA A 713 -7.30 -45.43 12.26
CA ALA A 713 -8.00 -44.35 12.97
C ALA A 713 -9.34 -44.79 13.51
N TRP A 714 -9.65 -44.30 14.71
CA TRP A 714 -10.97 -44.34 15.31
C TRP A 714 -11.65 -42.97 15.23
N GLN A 715 -12.92 -42.96 14.82
CA GLN A 715 -13.75 -41.76 14.78
C GLN A 715 -15.08 -42.02 15.48
N PRO A 716 -15.38 -41.33 16.59
CA PRO A 716 -16.66 -41.48 17.27
C PRO A 716 -17.82 -40.98 16.41
N SER A 717 -18.95 -41.69 16.45
CA SER A 717 -20.20 -41.36 15.77
C SER A 717 -21.05 -40.34 16.53
N SER A 718 -20.96 -40.32 17.87
CA SER A 718 -21.78 -39.49 18.73
C SER A 718 -21.05 -39.03 19.99
N SER A 719 -21.52 -37.91 20.55
CA SER A 719 -21.15 -37.49 21.90
C SER A 719 -21.76 -38.49 22.90
N SER A 720 -20.96 -38.97 23.86
CA SER A 720 -21.22 -40.04 24.84
C SER A 720 -20.55 -41.38 24.57
N GLN A 721 -20.04 -41.64 23.36
CA GLN A 721 -19.26 -42.85 23.11
C GLN A 721 -18.03 -42.87 24.02
N SER A 722 -17.82 -44.00 24.70
CA SER A 722 -16.71 -44.16 25.63
C SER A 722 -16.13 -45.56 25.59
N PHE A 723 -14.87 -45.68 25.98
CA PHE A 723 -14.19 -46.96 26.15
C PHE A 723 -13.23 -46.89 27.34
N VAL A 724 -12.93 -48.06 27.92
CA VAL A 724 -12.05 -48.23 29.07
C VAL A 724 -10.88 -49.11 28.70
N VAL A 725 -9.68 -48.71 29.12
CA VAL A 725 -8.42 -49.41 28.94
C VAL A 725 -7.94 -49.94 30.29
N ASP A 726 -7.66 -51.25 30.40
CA ASP A 726 -7.06 -51.88 31.59
C ASP A 726 -5.53 -52.03 31.39
N LEU A 727 -4.76 -51.46 32.31
CA LEU A 727 -3.30 -51.56 32.38
C LEU A 727 -2.81 -52.83 33.10
N GLY A 728 -3.74 -53.65 33.63
CA GLY A 728 -3.48 -54.91 34.34
C GLY A 728 -3.20 -54.74 35.83
N GLU A 729 -2.46 -53.70 36.21
CA GLU A 729 -2.16 -53.34 37.59
C GLU A 729 -2.13 -51.81 37.77
N THR A 730 -2.10 -51.34 39.02
CA THR A 730 -1.97 -49.91 39.30
C THR A 730 -0.59 -49.40 38.88
N LYS A 731 -0.56 -48.41 37.99
CA LYS A 731 0.65 -47.77 37.47
C LYS A 731 0.73 -46.31 37.91
N GLN A 732 1.96 -45.80 38.08
CA GLN A 732 2.21 -44.38 38.30
C GLN A 732 2.36 -43.69 36.95
N LEU A 733 1.31 -43.04 36.47
CA LEU A 733 1.31 -42.43 35.14
C LEU A 733 2.21 -41.19 35.09
N ASP A 734 2.78 -40.93 33.91
CA ASP A 734 3.50 -39.69 33.56
C ASP A 734 2.65 -38.81 32.65
N ARG A 735 2.19 -39.39 31.54
CA ARG A 735 1.44 -38.70 30.49
C ARG A 735 0.67 -39.67 29.60
N ILE A 736 -0.31 -39.12 28.89
CA ILE A 736 -1.01 -39.76 27.79
C ILE A 736 -0.72 -38.97 26.52
N ASN A 737 -0.22 -39.65 25.48
CA ASN A 737 -0.02 -39.04 24.17
C ASN A 737 -1.06 -39.57 23.19
N SER A 738 -1.70 -38.68 22.44
CA SER A 738 -2.63 -39.02 21.37
C SER A 738 -2.16 -38.46 20.03
N PHE A 739 -2.16 -39.27 18.97
CA PHE A 739 -1.91 -38.78 17.61
C PHE A 739 -3.20 -38.31 16.97
N GLY A 740 -3.29 -37.01 16.72
CA GLY A 740 -4.51 -36.37 16.22
C GLY A 740 -4.78 -36.67 14.74
N GLY A 741 -6.03 -36.95 14.39
CA GLY A 741 -6.51 -37.08 13.02
C GLY A 741 -7.22 -35.83 12.51
N VAL A 742 -8.11 -36.01 11.54
CA VAL A 742 -8.87 -34.91 10.92
C VAL A 742 -10.16 -34.59 11.69
N GLY A 743 -10.71 -33.41 11.45
CA GLY A 743 -11.93 -32.94 12.10
C GLY A 743 -11.66 -32.12 13.37
N THR A 744 -12.71 -31.88 14.15
CA THR A 744 -12.64 -31.15 15.44
C THR A 744 -13.67 -31.67 16.41
N GLY A 745 -13.34 -31.64 17.69
CA GLY A 745 -14.25 -32.04 18.76
C GLY A 745 -13.59 -31.97 20.12
N LYS A 746 -14.19 -32.65 21.09
CA LYS A 746 -13.74 -32.66 22.49
C LYS A 746 -13.87 -34.06 23.07
N TYR A 747 -12.93 -34.45 23.89
CA TYR A 747 -12.98 -35.70 24.64
C TYR A 747 -12.41 -35.48 26.04
N LYS A 748 -12.69 -36.40 26.95
CA LYS A 748 -12.13 -36.39 28.30
C LYS A 748 -11.50 -37.71 28.67
N TYR A 749 -10.43 -37.66 29.46
CA TYR A 749 -9.87 -38.80 30.17
C TYR A 749 -10.41 -38.84 31.59
N GLU A 750 -10.75 -40.03 32.06
CA GLU A 750 -11.20 -40.30 33.42
C GLU A 750 -10.40 -41.50 33.95
N PHE A 751 -10.01 -41.50 35.22
CA PHE A 751 -9.08 -42.51 35.75
C PHE A 751 -9.70 -43.26 36.93
N SER A 752 -9.36 -44.54 37.06
CA SER A 752 -9.84 -45.38 38.16
C SER A 752 -8.79 -46.39 38.62
N LEU A 753 -8.81 -46.69 39.92
CA LEU A 753 -8.02 -47.78 40.52
C LEU A 753 -8.77 -49.13 40.49
N ASN A 754 -10.10 -49.10 40.52
CA ASN A 754 -10.96 -50.29 40.69
C ASN A 754 -11.97 -50.52 39.53
N GLY A 755 -12.06 -49.60 38.58
CA GLY A 755 -12.95 -49.68 37.41
C GLY A 755 -14.40 -49.24 37.67
N ALA A 756 -14.73 -48.83 38.90
CA ALA A 756 -16.06 -48.36 39.30
C ALA A 756 -16.06 -46.87 39.67
N ASP A 757 -15.06 -46.42 40.43
CA ASP A 757 -14.93 -45.04 40.88
C ASP A 757 -14.04 -44.26 39.90
N TRP A 758 -14.64 -43.32 39.17
CA TRP A 758 -13.99 -42.53 38.13
C TRP A 758 -13.69 -41.12 38.63
N ASP A 759 -12.42 -40.84 38.91
CA ASP A 759 -11.94 -39.57 39.41
C ASP A 759 -11.00 -38.89 38.40
N HIS A 760 -10.57 -37.66 38.70
CA HIS A 760 -9.57 -36.90 37.93
C HIS A 760 -9.92 -36.72 36.43
N VAL A 761 -10.96 -35.94 36.15
CA VAL A 761 -11.37 -35.65 34.76
C VAL A 761 -10.39 -34.69 34.08
N MET A 762 -9.83 -35.10 32.94
CA MET A 762 -9.02 -34.25 32.05
C MET A 762 -9.76 -34.01 30.74
N GLU A 763 -10.26 -32.80 30.51
CA GLU A 763 -10.85 -32.43 29.21
C GLU A 763 -9.78 -32.00 28.21
N VAL A 764 -9.91 -32.48 26.97
CA VAL A 764 -8.98 -32.20 25.88
C VAL A 764 -9.74 -31.72 24.65
N ASP A 765 -9.32 -30.57 24.13
CA ASP A 765 -9.83 -29.99 22.90
C ASP A 765 -9.08 -30.54 21.69
N SER A 766 -9.76 -31.31 20.85
CA SER A 766 -9.25 -31.70 19.52
C SER A 766 -9.50 -30.56 18.53
N GLY A 767 -8.65 -29.54 18.58
CA GLY A 767 -8.76 -28.33 17.75
C GLY A 767 -8.12 -28.45 16.36
N HIS A 768 -8.26 -27.38 15.55
CA HIS A 768 -7.73 -27.32 14.18
C HIS A 768 -6.20 -27.38 14.05
N VAL A 769 -5.48 -27.15 15.15
CA VAL A 769 -4.01 -27.12 15.22
C VAL A 769 -3.39 -28.47 15.60
N ALA A 770 -4.19 -29.43 16.03
CA ALA A 770 -3.75 -30.71 16.59
C ALA A 770 -3.93 -31.88 15.60
N VAL A 771 -3.56 -31.68 14.33
CA VAL A 771 -3.77 -32.65 13.24
C VAL A 771 -2.44 -33.26 12.81
N PHE A 772 -2.38 -34.59 12.69
CA PHE A 772 -1.18 -35.35 12.33
C PHE A 772 0.05 -34.99 13.17
N THR A 773 -0.16 -34.89 14.47
CA THR A 773 0.88 -34.60 15.46
C THR A 773 0.53 -35.25 16.79
N TRP A 774 1.57 -35.48 17.61
CA TRP A 774 1.43 -36.04 18.96
C TRP A 774 1.05 -34.94 19.95
N ASN A 775 -0.10 -35.10 20.59
CA ASN A 775 -0.56 -34.22 21.67
C ASN A 775 -0.36 -34.93 23.01
N SER A 776 0.37 -34.29 23.92
CA SER A 776 0.70 -34.84 25.24
C SER A 776 -0.16 -34.21 26.34
N GLN A 777 -0.75 -35.06 27.18
CA GLN A 777 -1.51 -34.67 28.36
C GLN A 777 -0.79 -35.19 29.61
N PRO A 778 -0.31 -34.32 30.51
CA PRO A 778 0.39 -34.75 31.72
C PRO A 778 -0.57 -35.45 32.67
N ALA A 779 -0.20 -36.65 33.14
CA ALA A 779 -1.03 -37.52 33.96
C ALA A 779 -0.25 -37.95 35.21
N ALA A 780 0.11 -37.03 36.09
CA ALA A 780 0.91 -37.28 37.30
C ALA A 780 0.09 -37.91 38.44
N LEU A 781 -0.52 -39.07 38.20
CA LEU A 781 -1.44 -39.76 39.12
C LEU A 781 -1.32 -41.30 39.02
N GLN A 782 -1.93 -42.02 39.98
CA GLN A 782 -2.02 -43.48 39.93
C GLN A 782 -3.32 -43.92 39.27
N ALA A 783 -3.24 -44.86 38.33
CA ALA A 783 -4.41 -45.45 37.70
C ALA A 783 -4.13 -46.89 37.27
N ARG A 784 -5.17 -47.72 37.29
CA ARG A 784 -5.19 -49.02 36.59
C ARG A 784 -6.04 -48.95 35.33
N TYR A 785 -7.16 -48.22 35.40
CA TYR A 785 -8.09 -48.05 34.30
C TYR A 785 -8.07 -46.61 33.80
N VAL A 786 -8.01 -46.45 32.47
CA VAL A 786 -8.14 -45.15 31.80
C VAL A 786 -9.36 -45.20 30.88
N LYS A 787 -10.30 -44.29 31.08
CA LYS A 787 -11.50 -44.15 30.25
C LYS A 787 -11.38 -42.92 29.36
N LEU A 788 -11.68 -43.07 28.09
CA LEU A 788 -11.89 -41.95 27.17
C LEU A 788 -13.38 -41.83 26.87
N THR A 789 -13.93 -40.62 27.02
CA THR A 789 -15.31 -40.30 26.65
C THR A 789 -15.34 -39.17 25.63
N ALA A 790 -15.98 -39.38 24.47
CA ALA A 790 -16.21 -38.34 23.47
C ALA A 790 -17.29 -37.36 23.98
N VAL A 791 -16.90 -36.11 24.24
CA VAL A 791 -17.80 -35.04 24.71
C VAL A 791 -18.45 -34.34 23.52
N GLN A 792 -17.67 -34.11 22.47
CA GLN A 792 -18.12 -33.57 21.19
C GLN A 792 -17.51 -34.41 20.07
N ALA A 793 -18.34 -35.21 19.40
CA ALA A 793 -17.91 -35.97 18.23
C ALA A 793 -17.52 -35.05 17.05
N GLY A 794 -16.79 -35.60 16.08
CA GLY A 794 -16.36 -34.88 14.88
C GLY A 794 -14.85 -34.84 14.63
N PHE A 795 -14.04 -35.38 15.54
CA PHE A 795 -12.60 -35.61 15.37
C PHE A 795 -12.33 -37.08 15.06
N SER A 796 -11.18 -37.39 14.44
CA SER A 796 -10.60 -38.73 14.44
C SER A 796 -9.29 -38.75 15.22
N MET A 797 -8.93 -39.90 15.75
CA MET A 797 -7.67 -40.16 16.45
C MET A 797 -7.03 -41.40 15.83
N HIS A 798 -5.70 -41.37 15.64
CA HIS A 798 -5.01 -42.50 15.02
C HIS A 798 -4.34 -43.41 16.04
N GLU A 799 -3.76 -42.87 17.10
CA GLU A 799 -3.07 -43.69 18.10
C GLU A 799 -3.16 -43.05 19.49
N LEU A 800 -3.16 -43.87 20.53
CA LEU A 800 -3.14 -43.46 21.93
C LEU A 800 -2.08 -44.24 22.72
N ALA A 801 -1.13 -43.54 23.34
CA ALA A 801 -0.04 -44.14 24.11
C ALA A 801 -0.05 -43.62 25.55
N ILE A 802 0.06 -44.54 26.52
CA ILE A 802 0.06 -44.21 27.95
C ILE A 802 1.44 -44.52 28.52
N TYR A 803 2.04 -43.58 29.26
CA TYR A 803 3.40 -43.71 29.78
C TYR A 803 3.44 -43.73 31.31
N GLU A 804 4.35 -44.53 31.86
CA GLU A 804 4.66 -44.59 33.29
C GLU A 804 5.80 -43.62 33.65
N GLN A 805 5.79 -43.11 34.89
CA GLN A 805 6.82 -42.21 35.39
C GLN A 805 8.23 -42.82 35.26
N GLY A 806 9.12 -42.09 34.58
CA GLY A 806 10.49 -42.53 34.33
C GLY A 806 10.65 -43.51 33.15
N ASN A 807 9.55 -43.89 32.48
CA ASN A 807 9.57 -44.76 31.32
C ASN A 807 9.16 -44.03 30.03
N LYS A 808 9.99 -44.13 28.98
CA LYS A 808 9.74 -43.51 27.66
C LYS A 808 9.15 -44.48 26.63
N THR A 809 8.92 -45.73 27.00
CA THR A 809 8.15 -46.67 26.18
C THR A 809 6.71 -46.74 26.67
N PRO A 810 5.71 -46.82 25.78
CA PRO A 810 4.31 -46.93 26.19
C PRO A 810 4.06 -48.21 26.99
N LEU A 811 3.11 -48.14 27.92
CA LEU A 811 2.63 -49.27 28.70
C LEU A 811 1.87 -50.26 27.81
N PRO A 812 2.03 -51.58 28.01
CA PRO A 812 1.24 -52.58 27.30
C PRO A 812 -0.22 -52.51 27.77
N ILE A 813 -1.16 -52.59 26.82
CA ILE A 813 -2.60 -52.64 27.11
C ILE A 813 -3.02 -54.08 27.36
N VAL A 814 -3.56 -54.38 28.54
CA VAL A 814 -3.96 -55.74 28.95
C VAL A 814 -5.38 -56.07 28.50
N GLY A 815 -6.27 -55.07 28.49
CA GLY A 815 -7.64 -55.24 28.00
C GLY A 815 -8.29 -53.92 27.59
N ILE A 816 -9.27 -54.01 26.69
CA ILE A 816 -10.08 -52.88 26.21
C ILE A 816 -11.55 -53.27 26.37
N ASN A 817 -12.34 -52.42 27.03
CA ASN A 817 -13.80 -52.50 27.07
C ASN A 817 -14.38 -51.33 26.26
N ASP A 818 -14.89 -51.63 25.07
CA ASP A 818 -15.41 -50.65 24.10
C ASP A 818 -16.89 -50.89 23.75
N GLU A 819 -17.67 -51.54 24.63
CA GLU A 819 -19.10 -51.82 24.39
C GLU A 819 -19.91 -50.56 24.05
N GLN A 820 -19.51 -49.40 24.59
CA GLN A 820 -20.13 -48.10 24.35
C GLN A 820 -19.52 -47.33 23.16
N ALA A 821 -18.68 -47.98 22.34
CA ALA A 821 -18.00 -47.38 21.19
C ALA A 821 -18.01 -48.26 19.93
N LEU A 822 -18.83 -49.33 19.90
CA LEU A 822 -18.91 -50.28 18.78
C LEU A 822 -19.49 -49.68 17.49
N ASP A 823 -20.35 -48.66 17.59
CA ASP A 823 -20.97 -47.97 16.46
C ASP A 823 -20.14 -46.77 15.97
N ALA A 824 -18.81 -46.90 15.93
CA ALA A 824 -17.91 -45.86 15.46
C ALA A 824 -18.21 -45.44 14.00
N LYS A 825 -18.01 -44.15 13.70
CA LYS A 825 -18.19 -43.61 12.35
C LYS A 825 -17.14 -44.11 11.37
N ARG A 826 -15.90 -44.33 11.85
CA ARG A 826 -14.78 -44.90 11.11
C ARG A 826 -13.88 -45.68 12.07
N GLY A 827 -13.43 -46.87 11.66
CA GLY A 827 -12.54 -47.73 12.44
C GLY A 827 -13.17 -48.28 13.72
N SER A 828 -12.33 -48.69 14.67
CA SER A 828 -12.72 -49.25 15.97
C SER A 828 -11.70 -48.88 17.04
N VAL A 829 -12.07 -48.96 18.32
CA VAL A 829 -11.20 -48.57 19.45
C VAL A 829 -9.87 -49.36 19.51
N PRO A 830 -9.82 -50.67 19.23
CA PRO A 830 -8.56 -51.41 19.23
C PRO A 830 -7.50 -50.84 18.27
N LEU A 831 -7.92 -50.14 17.22
CA LEU A 831 -7.03 -49.47 16.26
C LEU A 831 -6.33 -48.21 16.84
N LEU A 832 -6.58 -47.85 18.10
CA LEU A 832 -5.81 -46.80 18.77
C LEU A 832 -4.57 -47.34 19.47
N PHE A 833 -4.39 -48.66 19.48
CA PHE A 833 -3.33 -49.35 20.23
C PHE A 833 -2.63 -50.44 19.39
N ASP A 834 -2.92 -50.55 18.09
CA ASP A 834 -2.31 -51.54 17.21
C ASP A 834 -0.93 -51.12 16.71
N GLU A 835 -0.62 -49.81 16.73
CA GLU A 835 0.65 -49.26 16.25
C GLU A 835 1.52 -48.66 17.37
N GLN A 836 1.41 -49.15 18.61
CA GLN A 836 2.17 -48.67 19.78
C GLN A 836 3.70 -48.58 19.57
N ARG A 837 4.27 -49.37 18.66
CA ARG A 837 5.69 -49.28 18.27
C ARG A 837 6.08 -47.91 17.66
N LEU A 838 5.10 -47.18 17.11
CA LEU A 838 5.25 -45.86 16.51
C LEU A 838 5.05 -44.72 17.51
N ALA A 839 4.57 -45.03 18.72
CA ALA A 839 4.30 -44.06 19.76
C ALA A 839 5.54 -43.23 20.10
N GLN A 840 5.39 -41.91 20.06
CA GLN A 840 6.47 -40.97 20.38
C GLN A 840 6.23 -40.35 21.75
N TYR A 841 7.28 -40.29 22.57
CA TYR A 841 7.23 -39.63 23.88
C TYR A 841 7.23 -38.09 23.76
N GLU A 842 8.03 -37.55 22.82
CA GLU A 842 8.13 -36.11 22.51
C GLU A 842 7.63 -35.82 21.09
N ALA A 843 6.84 -34.75 20.94
CA ALA A 843 6.52 -34.19 19.64
C ALA A 843 7.70 -33.37 19.10
N THR A 844 8.06 -33.59 17.84
CA THR A 844 9.15 -32.89 17.16
C THR A 844 8.76 -32.51 15.74
N TYR A 845 9.54 -31.66 15.08
CA TYR A 845 9.31 -31.33 13.67
C TYR A 845 9.39 -32.57 12.73
N SER A 846 10.05 -33.66 13.14
CA SER A 846 10.21 -34.85 12.30
C SER A 846 9.02 -35.81 12.37
N ASN A 847 8.24 -35.80 13.45
CA ASN A 847 7.19 -36.79 13.73
C ASN A 847 5.76 -36.22 13.71
N GLY A 848 5.59 -34.95 13.36
CA GLY A 848 4.28 -34.31 13.29
C GLY A 848 4.25 -33.14 12.30
N SER A 849 3.02 -32.67 12.04
CA SER A 849 2.77 -31.48 11.25
C SER A 849 2.95 -30.20 12.08
N TYR A 850 3.36 -29.11 11.43
CA TYR A 850 3.50 -27.79 12.04
C TYR A 850 3.27 -26.68 10.99
N PHE A 851 3.05 -25.46 11.44
CA PHE A 851 2.75 -24.31 10.57
C PHE A 851 1.65 -24.69 9.55
N ASP A 852 1.75 -24.26 8.29
CA ASP A 852 0.75 -24.50 7.24
C ASP A 852 0.64 -25.98 6.79
N GLU A 853 1.43 -26.92 7.35
CA GLU A 853 1.20 -28.36 7.11
C GLU A 853 -0.13 -28.82 7.71
N ILE A 854 -0.56 -28.20 8.82
CA ILE A 854 -1.87 -28.46 9.46
C ILE A 854 -3.04 -28.21 8.50
N TYR A 855 -2.82 -27.39 7.47
CA TYR A 855 -3.81 -27.09 6.43
C TYR A 855 -3.57 -27.93 5.16
N HIS A 856 -2.37 -27.87 4.59
CA HIS A 856 -2.14 -28.43 3.25
C HIS A 856 -1.93 -29.95 3.26
N ALA A 857 -1.21 -30.52 4.23
CA ALA A 857 -1.06 -31.96 4.36
C ALA A 857 -2.38 -32.60 4.79
N ARG A 858 -3.08 -31.97 5.75
CA ARG A 858 -4.47 -32.30 6.11
C ARG A 858 -5.38 -32.36 4.88
N THR A 859 -5.43 -31.29 4.09
CA THR A 859 -6.33 -31.23 2.93
C THR A 859 -5.93 -32.24 1.85
N ALA A 860 -4.63 -32.52 1.69
CA ALA A 860 -4.17 -33.57 0.79
C ALA A 860 -4.68 -34.95 1.20
N TYR A 861 -4.64 -35.28 2.50
CA TYR A 861 -5.24 -36.50 3.04
C TYR A 861 -6.76 -36.51 2.89
N GLU A 862 -7.46 -35.41 3.22
CA GLU A 862 -8.91 -35.29 3.05
C GLU A 862 -9.33 -35.57 1.60
N HIS A 863 -8.55 -35.11 0.61
CA HIS A 863 -8.81 -35.43 -0.80
C HIS A 863 -8.61 -36.91 -1.16
N LEU A 864 -7.62 -37.59 -0.56
CA LEU A 864 -7.39 -39.03 -0.79
C LEU A 864 -8.51 -39.87 -0.21
N GLU A 865 -9.02 -39.47 0.96
CA GLU A 865 -10.02 -40.19 1.73
C GLU A 865 -11.46 -39.80 1.37
N HIS A 866 -11.65 -38.97 0.33
CA HIS A 866 -12.95 -38.44 -0.08
C HIS A 866 -13.71 -37.70 1.04
N ILE A 867 -12.97 -37.01 1.91
CA ILE A 867 -13.49 -36.17 3.00
C ILE A 867 -13.63 -34.73 2.48
N THR A 868 -14.70 -34.05 2.86
CA THR A 868 -14.86 -32.62 2.56
C THR A 868 -13.72 -31.82 3.20
N ALA A 869 -12.95 -31.13 2.36
CA ALA A 869 -11.76 -30.42 2.78
C ALA A 869 -12.05 -29.26 3.76
N TYR A 870 -11.25 -29.16 4.81
CA TYR A 870 -11.29 -28.03 5.75
C TYR A 870 -10.72 -26.75 5.13
N GLU A 871 -9.53 -26.83 4.50
CA GLU A 871 -8.91 -25.67 3.86
C GLU A 871 -9.36 -25.55 2.39
N ASN A 872 -10.17 -24.54 2.12
CA ASN A 872 -10.80 -24.29 0.81
C ASN A 872 -10.46 -22.91 0.22
N THR A 873 -9.40 -22.26 0.69
CA THR A 873 -8.99 -20.89 0.34
C THR A 873 -7.99 -20.87 -0.82
N HIS A 874 -7.42 -22.01 -1.20
CA HIS A 874 -6.46 -22.13 -2.29
C HIS A 874 -6.86 -23.14 -3.38
N PRO A 875 -6.43 -22.90 -4.64
CA PRO A 875 -6.58 -23.87 -5.72
C PRO A 875 -5.98 -25.25 -5.36
N PRO A 876 -6.57 -26.36 -5.83
CA PRO A 876 -6.29 -27.67 -5.27
C PRO A 876 -5.04 -28.35 -5.82
N LEU A 877 -4.50 -27.94 -6.97
CA LEU A 877 -3.47 -28.73 -7.66
C LEU A 877 -2.19 -28.92 -6.83
N GLY A 878 -1.76 -27.90 -6.08
CA GLY A 878 -0.60 -28.03 -5.18
C GLY A 878 -0.84 -29.07 -4.08
N LYS A 879 -2.05 -29.09 -3.52
CA LYS A 879 -2.47 -30.06 -2.49
C LYS A 879 -2.62 -31.47 -3.07
N LEU A 880 -3.06 -31.60 -4.32
CA LEU A 880 -3.08 -32.88 -5.03
C LEU A 880 -1.67 -33.43 -5.30
N MET A 881 -0.67 -32.57 -5.50
CA MET A 881 0.73 -33.02 -5.60
C MET A 881 1.27 -33.53 -4.26
N ILE A 882 0.87 -32.91 -3.14
CA ILE A 882 1.16 -33.41 -1.77
C ILE A 882 0.48 -34.77 -1.56
N ALA A 883 -0.77 -34.91 -2.00
CA ALA A 883 -1.54 -36.16 -1.90
C ALA A 883 -0.86 -37.33 -2.64
N VAL A 884 -0.21 -37.07 -3.78
CA VAL A 884 0.60 -38.11 -4.46
C VAL A 884 1.76 -38.58 -3.56
N GLY A 885 2.39 -37.67 -2.81
CA GLY A 885 3.43 -38.03 -1.84
C GLY A 885 2.90 -38.93 -0.72
N ILE A 886 1.80 -38.53 -0.08
CA ILE A 886 1.13 -39.33 0.96
C ILE A 886 0.76 -40.71 0.42
N LYS A 887 0.17 -40.78 -0.78
CA LYS A 887 -0.25 -42.05 -1.39
C LYS A 887 0.92 -43.00 -1.68
N LEU A 888 2.12 -42.48 -1.98
CA LEU A 888 3.29 -43.29 -2.32
C LEU A 888 4.10 -43.73 -1.09
N PHE A 889 4.07 -42.95 -0.01
CA PHE A 889 4.97 -43.13 1.14
C PHE A 889 4.27 -43.24 2.51
N GLY A 890 2.94 -43.18 2.56
CA GLY A 890 2.15 -43.28 3.79
C GLY A 890 1.77 -41.92 4.40
N LEU A 891 0.90 -41.95 5.41
CA LEU A 891 0.48 -40.76 6.17
C LEU A 891 1.55 -40.40 7.21
N ASN A 892 2.65 -39.84 6.76
CA ASN A 892 3.76 -39.43 7.62
C ASN A 892 4.48 -38.17 7.10
N PRO A 893 5.27 -37.49 7.97
CA PRO A 893 6.02 -36.29 7.61
C PRO A 893 6.85 -36.40 6.34
N PHE A 894 7.52 -37.52 6.10
CA PHE A 894 8.24 -37.73 4.85
C PHE A 894 7.29 -37.72 3.63
N GLY A 895 6.18 -38.46 3.71
CA GLY A 895 5.23 -38.63 2.63
C GLY A 895 4.57 -37.33 2.17
N TRP A 896 4.18 -36.44 3.07
CA TRP A 896 3.62 -35.14 2.65
C TRP A 896 4.68 -34.10 2.24
N ARG A 897 5.93 -34.20 2.70
CA ARG A 897 7.00 -33.23 2.36
C ARG A 897 7.71 -33.55 1.04
N ILE A 898 7.87 -34.82 0.67
CA ILE A 898 8.74 -35.26 -0.43
C ILE A 898 8.40 -34.63 -1.78
N ALA A 899 7.11 -34.49 -2.11
CA ALA A 899 6.69 -33.93 -3.39
C ALA A 899 7.16 -32.47 -3.57
N GLY A 900 7.02 -31.65 -2.51
CA GLY A 900 7.50 -30.28 -2.49
C GLY A 900 9.03 -30.21 -2.59
N THR A 901 9.73 -31.07 -1.86
CA THR A 901 11.19 -31.14 -1.86
C THR A 901 11.76 -31.49 -3.23
N LEU A 902 11.18 -32.46 -3.94
CA LEU A 902 11.60 -32.83 -5.30
C LEU A 902 11.41 -31.69 -6.30
N ILE A 903 10.31 -30.95 -6.20
CA ILE A 903 10.09 -29.74 -7.02
C ILE A 903 11.11 -28.66 -6.67
N GLY A 904 11.41 -28.47 -5.37
CA GLY A 904 12.48 -27.60 -4.91
C GLY A 904 13.86 -27.94 -5.49
N ILE A 905 14.21 -29.22 -5.51
CA ILE A 905 15.43 -29.75 -6.15
C ILE A 905 15.40 -29.47 -7.66
N ALA A 906 14.26 -29.68 -8.33
CA ALA A 906 14.09 -29.44 -9.77
C ALA A 906 14.18 -27.94 -10.15
N MET A 907 14.00 -27.01 -9.20
CA MET A 907 14.22 -25.59 -9.47
C MET A 907 15.69 -25.26 -9.74
N LEU A 908 16.66 -26.01 -9.19
CA LEU A 908 18.10 -25.78 -9.38
C LEU A 908 18.57 -25.96 -10.84
N PRO A 909 18.27 -27.08 -11.52
CA PRO A 909 18.59 -27.21 -12.93
C PRO A 909 17.82 -26.19 -13.78
N LEU A 910 16.59 -25.83 -13.41
CA LEU A 910 15.85 -24.77 -14.09
C LEU A 910 16.53 -23.40 -13.94
N MET A 911 16.98 -23.05 -12.73
CA MET A 911 17.72 -21.83 -12.43
C MET A 911 19.02 -21.77 -13.24
N TYR A 912 19.76 -22.89 -13.31
CA TYR A 912 20.94 -23.03 -14.15
C TYR A 912 20.64 -22.71 -15.61
N LEU A 913 19.60 -23.36 -16.17
CA LEU A 913 19.19 -23.17 -17.56
C LEU A 913 18.76 -21.73 -17.84
N PHE A 914 18.07 -21.09 -16.89
CA PHE A 914 17.60 -19.72 -17.03
C PHE A 914 18.78 -18.74 -17.01
N GLY A 915 19.67 -18.83 -16.02
CA GLY A 915 20.89 -18.02 -15.94
C GLY A 915 21.78 -18.23 -17.18
N ARG A 916 22.00 -19.47 -17.62
CA ARG A 916 22.78 -19.76 -18.83
C ARG A 916 22.16 -19.15 -20.08
N ARG A 917 20.82 -19.16 -20.21
CA ARG A 917 20.13 -18.55 -21.36
C ARG A 917 20.25 -17.03 -21.36
N LEU A 918 20.11 -16.40 -20.19
CA LEU A 918 20.24 -14.94 -20.03
C LEU A 918 21.68 -14.46 -20.27
N PHE A 919 22.66 -15.15 -19.70
CA PHE A 919 24.05 -14.67 -19.63
C PHE A 919 24.98 -15.28 -20.67
N GLY A 920 24.56 -16.35 -21.34
CA GLY A 920 25.29 -16.99 -22.43
C GLY A 920 26.54 -17.80 -22.01
N ALA A 921 26.80 -17.97 -20.71
CA ALA A 921 27.95 -18.71 -20.18
C ALA A 921 27.58 -19.66 -19.03
N SER A 922 28.21 -20.85 -19.01
CA SER A 922 27.99 -21.90 -18.01
C SER A 922 28.30 -21.46 -16.58
N LEU A 923 29.35 -20.66 -16.39
CA LEU A 923 29.77 -20.15 -15.09
C LEU A 923 28.65 -19.36 -14.41
N TYR A 924 28.01 -18.44 -15.12
CA TYR A 924 26.93 -17.61 -14.58
C TYR A 924 25.64 -18.41 -14.33
N GLY A 925 25.37 -19.45 -15.14
CA GLY A 925 24.31 -20.42 -14.82
C GLY A 925 24.61 -21.20 -13.53
N GLY A 926 25.86 -21.64 -13.35
CA GLY A 926 26.32 -22.35 -12.15
C GLY A 926 26.24 -21.49 -10.89
N ILE A 927 26.67 -20.23 -10.96
CA ILE A 927 26.57 -19.28 -9.84
C ILE A 927 25.11 -19.02 -9.49
N ALA A 928 24.22 -18.85 -10.48
CA ALA A 928 22.79 -18.65 -10.22
C ALA A 928 22.18 -19.84 -9.47
N ALA A 929 22.48 -21.07 -9.90
CA ALA A 929 22.02 -22.28 -9.22
C ALA A 929 22.62 -22.42 -7.81
N LEU A 930 23.91 -22.13 -7.64
CA LEU A 930 24.59 -22.24 -6.35
C LEU A 930 24.07 -21.21 -5.32
N LEU A 931 23.87 -19.95 -5.75
CA LEU A 931 23.28 -18.92 -4.88
C LEU A 931 21.83 -19.25 -4.52
N PHE A 932 21.08 -19.90 -5.41
CA PHE A 932 19.71 -20.33 -5.12
C PHE A 932 19.68 -21.50 -4.15
N ALA A 933 20.58 -22.48 -4.32
CA ALA A 933 20.75 -23.59 -3.36
C ALA A 933 21.18 -23.12 -1.96
N ALA A 934 21.91 -21.99 -1.87
CA ALA A 934 22.33 -21.39 -0.61
C ALA A 934 21.35 -20.33 -0.06
N ASP A 935 20.19 -20.14 -0.70
CA ASP A 935 19.16 -19.25 -0.20
C ASP A 935 18.33 -19.94 0.89
N PHE A 936 18.13 -19.24 2.01
CA PHE A 936 17.53 -19.79 3.21
C PHE A 936 16.05 -20.11 2.98
N MET A 937 15.36 -19.24 2.23
CA MET A 937 13.94 -19.38 1.97
C MET A 937 13.66 -20.51 0.99
N HIS A 938 14.49 -20.65 -0.05
CA HIS A 938 14.43 -21.81 -0.96
C HIS A 938 14.57 -23.11 -0.18
N PHE A 939 15.54 -23.20 0.74
CA PHE A 939 15.71 -24.38 1.55
C PHE A 939 14.52 -24.66 2.48
N THR A 940 14.13 -23.72 3.34
CA THR A 940 13.06 -23.93 4.32
C THR A 940 11.72 -24.22 3.63
N GLN A 941 11.35 -23.46 2.59
CA GLN A 941 10.06 -23.65 1.88
C GLN A 941 9.95 -24.97 1.14
N THR A 942 11.07 -25.53 0.68
CA THR A 942 11.04 -26.78 -0.08
C THR A 942 10.97 -28.02 0.81
N ARG A 943 11.24 -27.87 2.11
CA ARG A 943 11.25 -28.98 3.08
C ARG A 943 9.96 -29.15 3.86
N ILE A 944 9.02 -28.23 3.72
CA ILE A 944 7.71 -28.26 4.38
C ILE A 944 6.62 -28.50 3.34
N ALA A 945 5.51 -29.16 3.72
CA ALA A 945 4.38 -29.40 2.83
C ALA A 945 3.50 -28.15 2.63
N THR A 946 4.05 -27.12 1.98
CA THR A 946 3.32 -25.92 1.55
C THR A 946 3.16 -25.86 0.03
N ILE A 947 2.14 -25.13 -0.42
CA ILE A 947 1.85 -25.01 -1.86
C ILE A 947 2.71 -23.97 -2.60
N ASP A 948 3.51 -23.18 -1.87
CA ASP A 948 4.34 -22.10 -2.42
C ASP A 948 5.40 -22.61 -3.39
N VAL A 949 6.04 -23.73 -3.07
CA VAL A 949 7.08 -24.34 -3.89
C VAL A 949 6.61 -24.65 -5.31
N TYR A 950 5.38 -25.15 -5.47
CA TYR A 950 4.80 -25.43 -6.79
C TYR A 950 4.57 -24.13 -7.56
N GLY A 951 4.00 -23.11 -6.91
CA GLY A 951 3.78 -21.80 -7.51
C GLY A 951 5.07 -21.17 -8.05
N VAL A 952 6.13 -21.14 -7.25
CA VAL A 952 7.44 -20.57 -7.65
C VAL A 952 8.05 -21.34 -8.82
N PHE A 953 7.97 -22.68 -8.82
CA PHE A 953 8.52 -23.51 -9.88
C PHE A 953 7.86 -23.20 -11.23
N PHE A 954 6.52 -23.12 -11.25
CA PHE A 954 5.79 -22.79 -12.47
C PHE A 954 5.96 -21.34 -12.90
N ILE A 955 6.14 -20.41 -11.97
CA ILE A 955 6.54 -19.02 -12.28
C ILE A 955 7.88 -18.98 -13.02
N MET A 956 8.88 -19.73 -12.54
CA MET A 956 10.19 -19.80 -13.21
C MET A 956 10.05 -20.39 -14.62
N LEU A 957 9.29 -21.47 -14.79
CA LEU A 957 9.07 -22.11 -16.09
C LEU A 957 8.37 -21.17 -17.09
N MET A 958 7.26 -20.54 -16.70
CA MET A 958 6.51 -19.68 -17.62
C MET A 958 7.37 -18.49 -18.10
N PHE A 959 8.16 -17.87 -17.21
CA PHE A 959 9.07 -16.78 -17.60
C PHE A 959 10.26 -17.27 -18.42
N TYR A 960 10.80 -18.46 -18.13
CA TYR A 960 11.88 -19.06 -18.93
C TYR A 960 11.44 -19.34 -20.38
N PHE A 961 10.22 -19.85 -20.57
CA PHE A 961 9.66 -20.09 -21.90
C PHE A 961 9.21 -18.79 -22.58
N MET A 962 8.66 -17.83 -21.83
CA MET A 962 8.30 -16.53 -22.40
C MET A 962 9.52 -15.72 -22.83
N HIS A 963 10.63 -15.80 -22.09
CA HIS A 963 11.91 -15.26 -22.51
C HIS A 963 12.39 -15.92 -23.82
N LYS A 964 12.25 -17.25 -23.94
CA LYS A 964 12.55 -17.96 -25.18
C LYS A 964 11.68 -17.45 -26.34
N TYR A 965 10.38 -17.23 -26.13
CA TYR A 965 9.51 -16.62 -27.13
C TYR A 965 9.98 -15.20 -27.53
N ALA A 966 10.26 -14.33 -26.55
CA ALA A 966 10.69 -12.95 -26.78
C ALA A 966 12.03 -12.86 -27.53
N SER A 967 12.88 -13.89 -27.44
CA SER A 967 14.14 -13.98 -28.18
C SER A 967 13.97 -14.39 -29.66
N LEU A 968 12.78 -14.84 -30.08
CA LEU A 968 12.47 -15.25 -31.45
C LEU A 968 11.77 -14.12 -32.23
N SER A 969 11.81 -14.23 -33.56
CA SER A 969 11.06 -13.35 -34.47
C SER A 969 10.34 -14.17 -35.52
N PHE A 970 9.03 -13.99 -35.66
CA PHE A 970 8.25 -14.61 -36.73
C PHE A 970 8.52 -14.01 -38.12
N HIS A 971 9.39 -13.00 -38.23
CA HIS A 971 9.95 -12.53 -39.51
C HIS A 971 11.22 -13.30 -39.91
N LYS A 972 11.87 -13.98 -38.96
CA LYS A 972 13.10 -14.76 -39.19
C LYS A 972 12.88 -16.27 -39.11
N SER A 973 11.79 -16.71 -38.50
CA SER A 973 11.46 -18.11 -38.26
C SER A 973 9.99 -18.37 -38.54
N LYS A 974 9.66 -19.62 -38.90
CA LYS A 974 8.27 -20.03 -39.10
C LYS A 974 7.45 -19.76 -37.83
N LEU A 975 6.23 -19.26 -37.99
CA LEU A 975 5.32 -18.93 -36.88
C LEU A 975 5.16 -20.10 -35.89
N GLY A 976 4.98 -21.34 -36.38
CA GLY A 976 4.86 -22.51 -35.51
C GLY A 976 6.03 -22.70 -34.54
N VAL A 977 7.27 -22.38 -34.94
CA VAL A 977 8.45 -22.46 -34.07
C VAL A 977 8.39 -21.44 -32.94
N THR A 978 7.85 -20.24 -33.21
CA THR A 978 7.66 -19.21 -32.19
C THR A 978 6.49 -19.55 -31.27
N LEU A 979 5.46 -20.25 -31.75
CA LEU A 979 4.32 -20.66 -30.93
C LEU A 979 4.64 -21.74 -29.90
N VAL A 980 5.63 -22.62 -30.14
CA VAL A 980 6.02 -23.67 -29.17
C VAL A 980 6.43 -23.13 -27.79
N PRO A 981 7.41 -22.20 -27.66
CA PRO A 981 7.73 -21.64 -26.34
C PRO A 981 6.55 -20.84 -25.76
N LEU A 982 5.71 -20.23 -26.60
CA LEU A 982 4.53 -19.51 -26.15
C LEU A 982 3.47 -20.45 -25.55
N PHE A 983 3.29 -21.64 -26.14
CA PHE A 983 2.46 -22.73 -25.61
C PHE A 983 2.94 -23.19 -24.24
N TRP A 984 4.24 -23.52 -24.12
CA TRP A 984 4.80 -23.97 -22.85
C TRP A 984 4.66 -22.92 -21.75
N ALA A 985 4.86 -21.64 -22.07
CA ALA A 985 4.62 -20.56 -21.13
C ALA A 985 3.15 -20.49 -20.67
N GLY A 986 2.18 -20.63 -21.58
CA GLY A 986 0.75 -20.69 -21.24
C GLY A 986 0.35 -21.94 -20.44
N LEU A 987 0.92 -23.10 -20.77
CA LEU A 987 0.70 -24.36 -20.05
C LEU A 987 1.16 -24.24 -18.59
N PHE A 988 2.40 -23.82 -18.36
CA PHE A 988 2.94 -23.68 -17.01
C PHE A 988 2.28 -22.53 -16.24
N PHE A 989 1.81 -21.48 -16.92
CA PHE A 989 0.93 -20.48 -16.32
C PHE A 989 -0.37 -21.14 -15.79
N GLY A 990 -1.05 -21.96 -16.60
CA GLY A 990 -2.27 -22.65 -16.18
C GLY A 990 -2.07 -23.62 -15.01
N ILE A 991 -1.04 -24.46 -15.07
CA ILE A 991 -0.68 -25.40 -13.98
C ILE A 991 -0.34 -24.62 -12.70
N GLY A 992 0.42 -23.53 -12.82
CA GLY A 992 0.78 -22.72 -11.67
C GLY A 992 -0.43 -22.01 -11.04
N VAL A 993 -1.33 -21.44 -11.85
CA VAL A 993 -2.57 -20.80 -11.35
C VAL A 993 -3.47 -21.80 -10.63
N ALA A 994 -3.57 -23.03 -11.14
CA ALA A 994 -4.29 -24.13 -10.49
C ALA A 994 -3.61 -24.61 -9.19
N SER A 995 -2.36 -24.21 -8.94
CA SER A 995 -1.65 -24.50 -7.69
C SER A 995 -1.76 -23.37 -6.67
N LYS A 996 -1.58 -22.10 -7.09
CA LYS A 996 -1.70 -20.91 -6.23
C LYS A 996 -1.97 -19.64 -7.05
N TRP A 997 -2.88 -18.77 -6.59
CA TRP A 997 -3.25 -17.54 -7.30
C TRP A 997 -2.13 -16.52 -7.47
N ILE A 998 -1.05 -16.58 -6.68
CA ILE A 998 0.13 -15.72 -6.89
C ILE A 998 0.68 -15.84 -8.32
N VAL A 999 0.50 -16.98 -8.99
CA VAL A 999 0.94 -17.16 -10.38
C VAL A 999 0.18 -16.27 -11.37
N LEU A 1000 -1.07 -15.87 -11.06
CA LEU A 1000 -1.86 -14.94 -11.89
C LEU A 1000 -1.15 -13.60 -12.07
N TYR A 1001 -0.46 -13.12 -11.03
CA TYR A 1001 0.32 -11.89 -11.08
C TYR A 1001 1.40 -11.93 -12.15
N GLY A 1002 2.05 -13.08 -12.31
CA GLY A 1002 3.03 -13.29 -13.37
C GLY A 1002 2.43 -13.22 -14.77
N GLY A 1003 1.14 -13.53 -14.94
CA GLY A 1003 0.41 -13.37 -16.20
C GLY A 1003 0.44 -11.93 -16.74
N ALA A 1004 0.40 -10.92 -15.87
CA ALA A 1004 0.59 -9.52 -16.27
C ALA A 1004 2.00 -9.28 -16.82
N GLY A 1005 3.03 -9.88 -16.20
CA GLY A 1005 4.40 -9.85 -16.70
C GLY A 1005 4.55 -10.52 -18.07
N LEU A 1006 3.89 -11.66 -18.28
CA LEU A 1006 3.84 -12.34 -19.59
C LEU A 1006 3.17 -11.46 -20.64
N ALA A 1007 2.06 -10.79 -20.31
CA ALA A 1007 1.37 -9.86 -21.21
C ALA A 1007 2.27 -8.68 -21.59
N VAL A 1008 3.01 -8.10 -20.65
CA VAL A 1008 3.99 -7.02 -20.93
C VAL A 1008 5.09 -7.53 -21.87
N MET A 1009 5.65 -8.72 -21.61
CA MET A 1009 6.68 -9.29 -22.50
C MET A 1009 6.14 -9.59 -23.90
N LEU A 1010 4.89 -10.05 -24.02
CA LEU A 1010 4.21 -10.28 -25.29
C LEU A 1010 4.03 -8.94 -26.04
N ALA A 1011 3.55 -7.92 -25.35
CA ALA A 1011 3.36 -6.59 -25.90
C ALA A 1011 4.68 -5.98 -26.38
N LEU A 1012 5.76 -6.10 -25.59
CA LEU A 1012 7.10 -5.64 -26.00
C LEU A 1012 7.62 -6.38 -27.23
N SER A 1013 7.44 -7.70 -27.28
CA SER A 1013 7.82 -8.52 -28.44
C SER A 1013 7.03 -8.12 -29.69
N LEU A 1014 5.71 -8.00 -29.59
CA LEU A 1014 4.85 -7.57 -30.70
C LEU A 1014 5.11 -6.12 -31.11
N PHE A 1015 5.44 -5.24 -30.17
CA PHE A 1015 5.81 -3.86 -30.45
C PHE A 1015 7.15 -3.77 -31.18
N ASP A 1016 8.12 -4.64 -30.86
CA ASP A 1016 9.36 -4.77 -31.63
C ASP A 1016 9.07 -5.23 -33.06
N ARG A 1017 8.20 -6.23 -33.25
CA ARG A 1017 7.74 -6.65 -34.58
C ARG A 1017 6.97 -5.56 -35.33
N TYR A 1018 6.16 -4.77 -34.62
CA TYR A 1018 5.45 -3.63 -35.18
C TYR A 1018 6.41 -2.53 -35.63
N LYS A 1019 7.47 -2.24 -34.86
CA LYS A 1019 8.51 -1.28 -35.27
C LYS A 1019 9.21 -1.73 -36.53
N GLU A 1020 9.55 -3.01 -36.64
CA GLU A 1020 10.10 -3.62 -37.85
C GLU A 1020 9.14 -3.45 -39.04
N TYR A 1021 7.84 -3.77 -38.86
CA TYR A 1021 6.79 -3.54 -39.85
C TYR A 1021 6.66 -2.07 -40.27
N ALA A 1022 6.59 -1.16 -39.31
CA ALA A 1022 6.36 0.25 -39.55
C ALA A 1022 7.57 0.91 -40.23
N ALA A 1023 8.79 0.50 -39.87
CA ALA A 1023 10.02 0.91 -40.55
C ALA A 1023 10.05 0.36 -41.99
N ALA A 1024 9.81 -0.94 -42.19
CA ALA A 1024 9.79 -1.55 -43.52
C ALA A 1024 8.76 -0.88 -44.45
N ARG A 1025 7.55 -0.60 -43.95
CA ARG A 1025 6.51 0.11 -44.72
C ARG A 1025 6.91 1.54 -45.09
N ARG A 1026 7.64 2.24 -44.23
CA ARG A 1026 8.14 3.60 -44.53
C ARG A 1026 9.23 3.57 -45.59
N VAL A 1027 10.22 2.68 -45.42
CA VAL A 1027 11.33 2.53 -46.39
C VAL A 1027 10.83 2.14 -47.77
N LEU A 1028 9.88 1.21 -47.87
CA LEU A 1028 9.25 0.83 -49.16
C LEU A 1028 8.47 1.98 -49.80
N ARG A 1029 7.81 2.84 -49.00
CA ARG A 1029 7.07 4.01 -49.51
C ARG A 1029 7.97 5.14 -49.98
N SER A 1030 9.14 5.31 -49.37
CA SER A 1030 10.10 6.35 -49.76
C SER A 1030 10.83 6.04 -51.07
N GLY A 1031 10.79 4.81 -51.58
CA GLY A 1031 11.23 4.46 -52.94
C GLY A 1031 12.72 4.65 -53.28
N GLY A 1032 13.59 4.93 -52.31
CA GLY A 1032 15.01 5.29 -52.53
C GLY A 1032 16.03 4.14 -52.49
N GLU A 1033 17.32 4.47 -52.71
CA GLU A 1033 18.47 3.55 -52.64
C GLU A 1033 18.53 2.71 -51.36
N LEU A 1034 18.06 3.25 -50.23
CA LEU A 1034 17.99 2.54 -48.95
C LEU A 1034 17.15 1.26 -49.01
N ALA A 1035 16.14 1.15 -49.87
CA ALA A 1035 15.37 -0.09 -50.00
C ALA A 1035 16.20 -1.22 -50.66
N ARG A 1036 17.20 -0.87 -51.48
CA ARG A 1036 18.07 -1.81 -52.22
C ARG A 1036 19.19 -2.41 -51.37
N THR A 1037 19.47 -1.85 -50.19
CA THR A 1037 20.52 -2.36 -49.27
C THR A 1037 20.09 -3.60 -48.47
N TYR A 1038 18.80 -3.94 -48.48
CA TYR A 1038 18.24 -5.07 -47.75
C TYR A 1038 18.09 -6.31 -48.64
N ALA A 1039 18.02 -7.50 -48.04
CA ALA A 1039 17.88 -8.74 -48.79
C ALA A 1039 16.62 -8.73 -49.68
N PRO A 1040 16.68 -9.25 -50.94
CA PRO A 1040 15.54 -9.25 -51.86
C PRO A 1040 14.28 -9.85 -51.23
N GLY A 1041 13.15 -9.13 -51.32
CA GLY A 1041 11.85 -9.56 -50.79
C GLY A 1041 11.73 -9.57 -49.24
N ALA A 1042 12.78 -9.23 -48.48
CA ALA A 1042 12.74 -9.29 -47.01
C ALA A 1042 11.80 -8.23 -46.40
N LEU A 1043 11.86 -6.99 -46.89
CA LEU A 1043 10.97 -5.91 -46.41
C LEU A 1043 9.51 -6.19 -46.78
N GLU A 1044 9.26 -6.71 -47.98
CA GLU A 1044 7.92 -7.11 -48.45
C GLU A 1044 7.36 -8.26 -47.61
N HIS A 1045 8.22 -9.24 -47.28
CA HIS A 1045 7.86 -10.32 -46.37
C HIS A 1045 7.45 -9.79 -45.00
N ILE A 1046 8.21 -8.86 -44.42
CA ILE A 1046 7.86 -8.24 -43.12
C ILE A 1046 6.48 -7.55 -43.19
N VAL A 1047 6.25 -6.74 -44.23
CA VAL A 1047 4.99 -6.00 -44.41
C VAL A 1047 3.79 -6.92 -44.60
N ARG A 1048 3.95 -8.02 -45.35
CA ARG A 1048 2.89 -9.02 -45.56
C ARG A 1048 2.65 -9.91 -44.33
N ALA A 1049 3.72 -10.33 -43.65
CA ALA A 1049 3.65 -11.31 -42.57
C ALA A 1049 3.13 -10.71 -41.26
N PHE A 1050 3.47 -9.46 -40.92
CA PHE A 1050 3.14 -8.87 -39.63
C PHE A 1050 1.64 -8.92 -39.27
N PRO A 1051 0.70 -8.36 -40.07
CA PRO A 1051 -0.71 -8.32 -39.67
C PRO A 1051 -1.29 -9.73 -39.45
N ARG A 1052 -1.00 -10.66 -40.37
CA ARG A 1052 -1.47 -12.05 -40.28
C ARG A 1052 -0.87 -12.76 -39.06
N ASN A 1053 0.45 -12.69 -38.88
CA ASN A 1053 1.13 -13.42 -37.80
C ASN A 1053 0.85 -12.80 -36.42
N ALA A 1054 0.68 -11.48 -36.33
CA ALA A 1054 0.30 -10.81 -35.09
C ALA A 1054 -1.12 -11.22 -34.67
N ILE A 1055 -2.09 -11.19 -35.58
CA ILE A 1055 -3.47 -11.65 -35.30
C ILE A 1055 -3.47 -13.13 -34.93
N ALA A 1056 -2.78 -13.99 -35.69
CA ALA A 1056 -2.68 -15.41 -35.39
C ALA A 1056 -2.04 -15.68 -34.02
N THR A 1057 -0.98 -14.94 -33.67
CA THR A 1057 -0.35 -15.03 -32.34
C THR A 1057 -1.33 -14.65 -31.24
N LEU A 1058 -2.04 -13.52 -31.38
CA LEU A 1058 -3.02 -13.06 -30.39
C LEU A 1058 -4.20 -14.03 -30.25
N ALA A 1059 -4.71 -14.55 -31.37
CA ALA A 1059 -5.80 -15.54 -31.36
C ALA A 1059 -5.37 -16.84 -30.66
N VAL A 1060 -4.17 -17.33 -30.95
CA VAL A 1060 -3.62 -18.52 -30.27
C VAL A 1060 -3.33 -18.25 -28.80
N CYS A 1061 -2.96 -17.03 -28.41
CA CYS A 1061 -2.83 -16.66 -27.00
C CYS A 1061 -4.14 -16.80 -26.22
N LEU A 1062 -5.31 -16.59 -26.84
CA LEU A 1062 -6.60 -16.86 -26.19
C LEU A 1062 -6.72 -18.35 -25.82
N VAL A 1063 -6.22 -19.25 -26.66
CA VAL A 1063 -6.19 -20.68 -26.34
C VAL A 1063 -5.15 -20.97 -25.25
N PHE A 1064 -3.92 -20.48 -25.41
CA PHE A 1064 -2.80 -20.82 -24.53
C PHE A 1064 -2.86 -20.20 -23.15
N TYR A 1065 -3.44 -19.01 -23.01
CA TYR A 1065 -3.46 -18.24 -21.75
C TYR A 1065 -4.85 -18.05 -21.15
N VAL A 1066 -5.92 -18.48 -21.84
CA VAL A 1066 -7.29 -18.46 -21.31
C VAL A 1066 -7.89 -19.86 -21.32
N ALA A 1067 -8.10 -20.47 -22.49
CA ALA A 1067 -8.80 -21.75 -22.58
C ALA A 1067 -8.07 -22.90 -21.87
N ILE A 1068 -6.78 -23.11 -22.14
CA ILE A 1068 -5.98 -24.17 -21.52
C ILE A 1068 -5.86 -23.96 -20.00
N PRO A 1069 -5.48 -22.76 -19.49
CA PRO A 1069 -5.48 -22.49 -18.06
C PRO A 1069 -6.82 -22.73 -17.38
N LEU A 1070 -7.94 -22.28 -17.97
CA LEU A 1070 -9.28 -22.52 -17.40
C LEU A 1070 -9.62 -24.01 -17.36
N ALA A 1071 -9.27 -24.77 -18.40
CA ALA A 1071 -9.49 -26.21 -18.42
C ALA A 1071 -8.69 -26.92 -17.32
N ILE A 1072 -7.38 -26.64 -17.21
CA ILE A 1072 -6.52 -27.21 -16.16
C ILE A 1072 -7.05 -26.83 -14.77
N TYR A 1073 -7.42 -25.57 -14.59
CA TYR A 1073 -7.97 -25.06 -13.35
C TYR A 1073 -9.24 -25.83 -12.98
N ALA A 1074 -10.23 -25.90 -13.87
CA ALA A 1074 -11.49 -26.62 -13.62
C ALA A 1074 -11.26 -28.11 -13.32
N LEU A 1075 -10.43 -28.79 -14.13
CA LEU A 1075 -10.11 -30.22 -13.93
C LEU A 1075 -9.46 -30.49 -12.57
N SER A 1076 -8.65 -29.56 -12.05
CA SER A 1076 -8.01 -29.73 -10.74
C SER A 1076 -9.01 -29.80 -9.58
N TYR A 1077 -10.24 -29.29 -9.74
CA TYR A 1077 -11.28 -29.32 -8.71
C TYR A 1077 -12.11 -30.61 -8.69
N ILE A 1078 -11.92 -31.53 -9.64
CA ILE A 1078 -12.69 -32.78 -9.71
C ILE A 1078 -12.61 -33.57 -8.39
N PRO A 1079 -11.42 -33.85 -7.81
CA PRO A 1079 -11.34 -34.61 -6.56
C PRO A 1079 -12.03 -33.90 -5.39
N VAL A 1080 -11.93 -32.57 -5.35
CA VAL A 1080 -12.41 -31.75 -4.22
C VAL A 1080 -13.92 -31.60 -4.22
N LEU A 1081 -14.51 -31.26 -5.37
CA LEU A 1081 -15.95 -31.01 -5.46
C LEU A 1081 -16.75 -32.32 -5.46
N THR A 1082 -16.16 -33.44 -5.90
CA THR A 1082 -16.80 -34.75 -5.82
C THR A 1082 -17.03 -35.20 -4.37
N ALA A 1083 -16.16 -34.79 -3.44
CA ALA A 1083 -16.31 -35.05 -2.01
C ALA A 1083 -17.34 -34.13 -1.31
N MET A 1084 -17.91 -33.15 -2.02
CA MET A 1084 -18.95 -32.27 -1.51
C MET A 1084 -20.34 -32.82 -1.81
N LYS A 1085 -21.33 -32.44 -1.01
CA LYS A 1085 -22.73 -32.88 -1.14
C LYS A 1085 -23.32 -32.70 -2.55
N ASP A 1086 -22.97 -31.60 -3.22
CA ASP A 1086 -23.50 -31.25 -4.54
C ASP A 1086 -22.69 -31.85 -5.71
N GLY A 1087 -21.55 -32.49 -5.42
CA GLY A 1087 -20.65 -33.03 -6.42
C GLY A 1087 -19.98 -31.99 -7.33
N TYR A 1088 -19.26 -32.47 -8.35
CA TYR A 1088 -18.63 -31.60 -9.35
C TYR A 1088 -19.66 -31.09 -10.38
N THR A 1089 -19.99 -29.80 -10.31
CA THR A 1089 -20.82 -29.09 -11.29
C THR A 1089 -20.21 -27.73 -11.62
N LEU A 1090 -20.61 -27.12 -12.74
CA LEU A 1090 -20.17 -25.75 -13.06
C LEU A 1090 -20.63 -24.74 -11.98
N LYS A 1091 -21.81 -24.97 -11.39
CA LYS A 1091 -22.33 -24.14 -10.30
C LYS A 1091 -21.45 -24.25 -9.05
N SER A 1092 -21.15 -25.47 -8.58
CA SER A 1092 -20.32 -25.68 -7.40
C SER A 1092 -18.90 -25.15 -7.61
N LEU A 1093 -18.33 -25.27 -8.81
CA LEU A 1093 -17.03 -24.66 -9.15
C LEU A 1093 -17.04 -23.14 -9.01
N ILE A 1094 -18.05 -22.46 -9.57
CA ILE A 1094 -18.19 -20.99 -9.51
C ILE A 1094 -18.43 -20.53 -8.06
N GLU A 1095 -19.31 -21.21 -7.32
CA GLU A 1095 -19.57 -20.91 -5.91
C GLU A 1095 -18.32 -21.06 -5.07
N TYR A 1096 -17.51 -22.10 -5.31
CA TYR A 1096 -16.22 -22.27 -4.66
C TYR A 1096 -15.27 -21.09 -4.93
N GLN A 1097 -15.22 -20.58 -6.17
CA GLN A 1097 -14.40 -19.40 -6.49
C GLN A 1097 -14.89 -18.14 -5.81
N LYS A 1098 -16.22 -17.95 -5.72
CA LYS A 1098 -16.82 -16.83 -4.98
C LYS A 1098 -16.46 -16.91 -3.49
N ASN A 1099 -16.51 -18.09 -2.90
CA ASN A 1099 -16.13 -18.31 -1.50
C ASN A 1099 -14.65 -18.02 -1.27
N MET A 1100 -13.76 -18.53 -2.12
CA MET A 1100 -12.32 -18.23 -2.07
C MET A 1100 -12.04 -16.73 -2.20
N PHE A 1101 -12.66 -16.06 -3.19
CA PHE A 1101 -12.47 -14.63 -3.41
C PHE A 1101 -12.99 -13.82 -2.21
N SER A 1102 -14.18 -14.15 -1.72
CA SER A 1102 -14.78 -13.52 -0.53
C SER A 1102 -13.90 -13.69 0.71
N TYR A 1103 -13.32 -14.87 0.91
CA TYR A 1103 -12.35 -15.11 1.98
C TYR A 1103 -11.15 -14.17 1.84
N HIS A 1104 -10.48 -14.14 0.68
CA HIS A 1104 -9.29 -13.31 0.49
C HIS A 1104 -9.58 -11.80 0.51
N SER A 1105 -10.76 -11.36 0.07
CA SER A 1105 -11.14 -9.94 0.08
C SER A 1105 -11.55 -9.43 1.45
N ASN A 1106 -12.07 -10.30 2.32
CA ASN A 1106 -12.59 -9.94 3.64
C ASN A 1106 -11.73 -10.45 4.80
N LEU A 1107 -10.56 -11.04 4.53
CA LEU A 1107 -9.64 -11.51 5.57
C LEU A 1107 -9.01 -10.32 6.31
N VAL A 1108 -9.63 -9.93 7.41
CA VAL A 1108 -9.10 -8.97 8.39
C VAL A 1108 -8.75 -9.73 9.65
N SER A 1109 -7.45 -9.90 9.89
CA SER A 1109 -6.93 -10.60 11.06
C SER A 1109 -5.57 -10.01 11.43
N THR A 1110 -5.13 -10.21 12.67
CA THR A 1110 -3.79 -9.86 13.13
C THR A 1110 -3.01 -11.15 13.40
N HIS A 1111 -1.71 -11.14 13.11
CA HIS A 1111 -0.84 -12.27 13.42
C HIS A 1111 0.54 -11.78 13.85
N PRO A 1112 1.11 -12.30 14.94
CA PRO A 1112 2.41 -11.86 15.46
C PRO A 1112 3.56 -11.97 14.46
N PHE A 1113 3.48 -12.81 13.43
CA PHE A 1113 4.53 -12.93 12.40
C PHE A 1113 4.16 -12.32 11.04
N SER A 1114 3.07 -11.54 10.97
CA SER A 1114 2.71 -10.86 9.71
C SER A 1114 3.70 -9.76 9.35
N SER A 1115 3.88 -9.53 8.06
CA SER A 1115 4.79 -8.50 7.55
C SER A 1115 4.28 -7.95 6.22
N SER A 1116 4.47 -6.67 5.99
CA SER A 1116 4.04 -6.01 4.75
C SER A 1116 5.07 -6.14 3.64
N TRP A 1117 4.63 -6.00 2.39
CA TRP A 1117 5.45 -6.16 1.18
C TRP A 1117 6.81 -5.45 1.21
N TRP A 1118 6.86 -4.24 1.79
CA TRP A 1118 8.06 -3.41 1.86
C TRP A 1118 9.08 -3.90 2.90
N GLU A 1119 8.63 -4.67 3.89
CA GLU A 1119 9.48 -5.23 4.94
C GLU A 1119 10.27 -6.45 4.45
N TRP A 1120 9.78 -7.09 3.38
CA TRP A 1120 10.31 -8.36 2.91
C TRP A 1120 11.75 -8.31 2.41
N PRO A 1121 12.15 -7.36 1.54
CA PRO A 1121 13.53 -7.33 1.04
C PRO A 1121 14.57 -7.14 2.15
N PHE A 1122 14.18 -6.52 3.26
CA PHE A 1122 15.04 -6.29 4.44
C PHE A 1122 14.98 -7.44 5.45
N MET A 1123 14.03 -8.37 5.30
CA MET A 1123 13.71 -9.42 6.27
C MET A 1123 13.46 -8.83 7.66
N LYS A 1124 12.74 -7.70 7.74
CA LYS A 1124 12.50 -7.02 9.02
C LYS A 1124 11.77 -7.92 10.02
N ARG A 1125 10.93 -8.83 9.54
CA ARG A 1125 10.20 -9.81 10.37
C ARG A 1125 10.15 -11.19 9.69
N PRO A 1126 11.09 -12.10 10.03
CA PRO A 1126 11.02 -13.51 9.66
C PRO A 1126 9.74 -14.19 10.15
N VAL A 1127 9.35 -15.29 9.51
CA VAL A 1127 8.19 -16.08 9.92
C VAL A 1127 8.68 -17.33 10.63
N TRP A 1128 8.23 -17.53 11.86
CA TRP A 1128 8.58 -18.68 12.67
C TRP A 1128 7.64 -19.86 12.38
N TYR A 1129 8.20 -20.99 11.97
CA TYR A 1129 7.44 -22.17 11.53
C TYR A 1129 7.33 -23.24 12.61
N TYR A 1130 8.39 -23.41 13.41
CA TYR A 1130 8.43 -24.45 14.43
C TYR A 1130 9.24 -23.99 15.63
N SER A 1131 8.70 -24.29 16.82
CA SER A 1131 9.34 -24.17 18.13
C SER A 1131 9.36 -25.55 18.78
N GLY A 1132 10.53 -25.98 19.27
CA GLY A 1132 10.61 -27.15 20.15
C GLY A 1132 10.28 -26.75 21.58
N ASP A 1133 9.03 -26.93 22.00
CA ASP A 1133 8.55 -26.41 23.30
C ASP A 1133 9.01 -27.25 24.52
N ASN A 1134 9.33 -28.54 24.32
CA ASN A 1134 9.76 -29.47 25.38
C ASN A 1134 11.23 -29.90 25.25
N MET A 1135 12.11 -28.96 24.89
CA MET A 1135 13.54 -29.25 24.78
C MET A 1135 14.22 -29.32 26.16
N PRO A 1136 15.22 -30.19 26.36
CA PRO A 1136 16.04 -30.17 27.58
C PRO A 1136 16.64 -28.78 27.84
N ALA A 1137 16.79 -28.42 29.11
CA ALA A 1137 17.32 -27.11 29.50
C ALA A 1137 18.65 -26.78 28.79
N GLY A 1138 18.73 -25.58 28.21
CA GLY A 1138 19.88 -25.11 27.44
C GLY A 1138 19.92 -25.54 25.97
N LEU A 1139 18.96 -26.32 25.49
CA LEU A 1139 18.80 -26.69 24.09
C LEU A 1139 17.60 -25.98 23.44
N LYS A 1140 17.73 -25.68 22.14
CA LYS A 1140 16.65 -25.17 21.29
C LYS A 1140 16.62 -25.90 19.96
N SER A 1141 15.41 -26.03 19.41
CA SER A 1141 15.15 -26.53 18.05
C SER A 1141 14.13 -25.62 17.40
N THR A 1142 14.43 -25.13 16.20
CA THR A 1142 13.63 -24.09 15.55
C THR A 1142 13.69 -24.15 14.03
N ILE A 1143 12.59 -23.80 13.38
CA ILE A 1143 12.53 -23.62 11.92
C ILE A 1143 11.99 -22.22 11.63
N VAL A 1144 12.76 -21.45 10.86
CA VAL A 1144 12.41 -20.08 10.46
C VAL A 1144 12.45 -19.93 8.95
N ALA A 1145 11.46 -19.23 8.40
CA ALA A 1145 11.44 -18.79 7.01
C ALA A 1145 11.97 -17.36 6.90
N MET A 1146 13.15 -17.23 6.32
CA MET A 1146 13.82 -15.96 6.00
C MET A 1146 14.73 -16.12 4.79
N GLY A 1147 15.25 -15.00 4.27
CA GLY A 1147 16.21 -15.01 3.16
C GLY A 1147 17.65 -15.14 3.60
N ASN A 1148 18.56 -15.41 2.65
CA ASN A 1148 19.98 -15.24 2.90
C ASN A 1148 20.32 -13.74 2.94
N PRO A 1149 20.78 -13.16 4.07
CA PRO A 1149 20.91 -11.71 4.22
C PRO A 1149 21.84 -11.06 3.20
N LEU A 1150 22.94 -11.74 2.86
CA LEU A 1150 23.87 -11.25 1.86
C LEU A 1150 23.22 -11.21 0.47
N VAL A 1151 22.48 -12.26 0.10
CA VAL A 1151 21.80 -12.36 -1.20
C VAL A 1151 20.67 -11.35 -1.31
N TRP A 1152 19.83 -11.22 -0.29
CA TRP A 1152 18.65 -10.37 -0.35
C TRP A 1152 19.01 -8.89 -0.31
N TRP A 1153 19.86 -8.46 0.63
CA TRP A 1153 20.23 -7.04 0.76
C TRP A 1153 21.06 -6.54 -0.42
N ALA A 1154 22.06 -7.32 -0.87
CA ALA A 1154 22.78 -6.98 -2.10
C ALA A 1154 21.86 -7.07 -3.33
N GLY A 1155 20.89 -7.98 -3.28
CA GLY A 1155 19.88 -8.22 -4.30
C GLY A 1155 19.00 -7.01 -4.61
N ILE A 1156 18.65 -6.21 -3.60
CA ILE A 1156 17.87 -4.97 -3.79
C ILE A 1156 18.64 -4.00 -4.71
N PHE A 1157 19.89 -3.72 -4.36
CA PHE A 1157 20.75 -2.83 -5.14
C PHE A 1157 21.09 -3.42 -6.51
N ALA A 1158 21.28 -4.75 -6.58
CA ALA A 1158 21.48 -5.44 -7.84
C ALA A 1158 20.25 -5.34 -8.74
N MET A 1159 19.03 -5.45 -8.21
CA MET A 1159 17.80 -5.28 -8.99
C MET A 1159 17.68 -3.86 -9.55
N ALA A 1160 17.91 -2.83 -8.72
CA ALA A 1160 17.93 -1.44 -9.17
C ALA A 1160 19.01 -1.20 -10.25
N ALA A 1161 20.21 -1.75 -10.05
CA ALA A 1161 21.28 -1.70 -11.02
C ALA A 1161 20.92 -2.44 -12.32
N THR A 1162 20.25 -3.60 -12.25
CA THR A 1162 19.78 -4.36 -13.42
C THR A 1162 18.80 -3.55 -14.24
N VAL A 1163 17.80 -2.91 -13.61
CA VAL A 1163 16.86 -2.02 -14.30
C VAL A 1163 17.61 -0.91 -15.01
N TRP A 1164 18.48 -0.20 -14.29
CA TRP A 1164 19.21 0.94 -14.86
C TRP A 1164 20.20 0.55 -15.97
N LEU A 1165 21.04 -0.46 -15.72
CA LEU A 1165 22.05 -0.93 -16.68
C LEU A 1165 21.43 -1.53 -17.92
N SER A 1166 20.40 -2.38 -17.78
CA SER A 1166 19.77 -3.03 -18.93
C SER A 1166 19.10 -1.99 -19.85
N VAL A 1167 18.41 -1.01 -19.28
CA VAL A 1167 17.79 0.08 -20.05
C VAL A 1167 18.85 0.97 -20.69
N ARG A 1168 19.89 1.37 -19.93
CA ARG A 1168 20.98 2.22 -20.44
C ARG A 1168 21.79 1.54 -21.56
N ARG A 1169 22.01 0.23 -21.46
CA ARG A 1169 22.75 -0.57 -22.45
C ARG A 1169 21.86 -1.10 -23.58
N GLY A 1170 20.54 -0.94 -23.48
CA GLY A 1170 19.59 -1.47 -24.47
C GLY A 1170 19.50 -3.01 -24.48
N GLU A 1171 19.89 -3.68 -23.39
CA GLU A 1171 19.94 -5.14 -23.27
C GLU A 1171 18.55 -5.71 -22.94
N LYS A 1172 17.64 -5.69 -23.91
CA LYS A 1172 16.23 -6.11 -23.72
C LYS A 1172 16.05 -7.52 -23.15
N ALA A 1173 16.99 -8.43 -23.41
CA ALA A 1173 16.95 -9.78 -22.85
C ALA A 1173 16.90 -9.76 -21.31
N MET A 1174 17.55 -8.78 -20.67
CA MET A 1174 17.59 -8.63 -19.22
C MET A 1174 16.29 -8.07 -18.66
N TYR A 1175 15.39 -7.54 -19.50
CA TYR A 1175 14.10 -7.01 -19.04
C TYR A 1175 13.23 -8.10 -18.42
N THR A 1176 13.40 -9.35 -18.86
CA THR A 1176 12.72 -10.49 -18.24
C THR A 1176 12.95 -10.55 -16.72
N ILE A 1177 14.14 -10.23 -16.24
CA ILE A 1177 14.49 -10.33 -14.82
C ILE A 1177 13.61 -9.38 -13.99
N TRP A 1178 13.60 -8.10 -14.34
CA TRP A 1178 12.84 -7.11 -13.58
C TRP A 1178 11.35 -7.09 -13.91
N ILE A 1179 10.93 -7.48 -15.13
CA ILE A 1179 9.50 -7.68 -15.43
C ILE A 1179 8.93 -8.81 -14.58
N ALA A 1180 9.63 -9.93 -14.49
CA ALA A 1180 9.17 -11.06 -13.69
C ALA A 1180 9.16 -10.72 -12.19
N PHE A 1181 10.21 -10.04 -11.69
CA PHE A 1181 10.25 -9.54 -10.31
C PHE A 1181 9.09 -8.59 -10.02
N LEU A 1182 8.89 -7.54 -10.82
CA LEU A 1182 7.85 -6.53 -10.59
C LEU A 1182 6.44 -7.12 -10.75
N ALA A 1183 6.24 -8.03 -11.71
CA ALA A 1183 4.96 -8.72 -11.87
C ALA A 1183 4.58 -9.47 -10.61
N GLN A 1184 5.54 -10.06 -9.89
CA GLN A 1184 5.26 -10.75 -8.63
C GLN A 1184 5.18 -9.79 -7.43
N TYR A 1185 5.98 -8.71 -7.42
CA TYR A 1185 6.14 -7.83 -6.25
C TYR A 1185 5.11 -6.70 -6.16
N VAL A 1186 4.82 -6.03 -7.28
CA VAL A 1186 3.94 -4.84 -7.29
C VAL A 1186 2.50 -5.15 -6.86
N PRO A 1187 1.88 -6.30 -7.21
CA PRO A 1187 0.52 -6.60 -6.76
C PRO A 1187 0.36 -6.60 -5.25
N TRP A 1188 1.40 -7.00 -4.50
CA TRP A 1188 1.38 -6.97 -3.03
C TRP A 1188 1.32 -5.56 -2.44
N MET A 1189 1.68 -4.53 -3.20
CA MET A 1189 1.48 -3.13 -2.81
C MET A 1189 -0.02 -2.75 -2.78
N LEU A 1190 -0.86 -3.51 -3.49
CA LEU A 1190 -2.30 -3.30 -3.60
C LEU A 1190 -3.11 -4.21 -2.68
N VAL A 1191 -2.48 -5.24 -2.11
CA VAL A 1191 -3.12 -6.24 -1.25
C VAL A 1191 -3.15 -5.72 0.18
N THR A 1192 -4.36 -5.57 0.73
CA THR A 1192 -4.61 -5.01 2.06
C THR A 1192 -4.79 -6.05 3.16
N ARG A 1193 -4.99 -7.33 2.79
CA ARG A 1193 -5.14 -8.44 3.75
C ARG A 1193 -3.83 -8.78 4.45
N LEU A 1194 -3.92 -9.64 5.46
CA LEU A 1194 -2.77 -10.21 6.17
C LEU A 1194 -1.77 -10.89 5.21
N THR A 1195 -0.49 -10.54 5.32
CA THR A 1195 0.60 -11.09 4.51
C THR A 1195 1.84 -11.41 5.33
N PHE A 1196 2.76 -12.17 4.73
CA PHE A 1196 3.90 -12.81 5.39
C PHE A 1196 5.14 -12.82 4.49
N LEU A 1197 6.33 -12.90 5.10
CA LEU A 1197 7.62 -12.83 4.40
C LEU A 1197 7.77 -13.86 3.28
N TYR A 1198 7.22 -15.07 3.46
CA TYR A 1198 7.33 -16.15 2.47
C TYR A 1198 6.69 -15.82 1.12
N HIS A 1199 5.79 -14.84 1.04
CA HIS A 1199 5.24 -14.37 -0.24
C HIS A 1199 6.31 -13.78 -1.16
N TYR A 1200 7.45 -13.36 -0.61
CA TYR A 1200 8.62 -12.90 -1.37
C TYR A 1200 9.38 -14.04 -2.06
N PHE A 1201 9.08 -15.31 -1.77
CA PHE A 1201 9.77 -16.46 -2.35
C PHE A 1201 9.70 -16.47 -3.89
N ALA A 1202 8.58 -16.03 -4.48
CA ALA A 1202 8.42 -15.92 -5.94
C ALA A 1202 9.36 -14.91 -6.61
N MET A 1203 9.96 -14.00 -5.84
CA MET A 1203 10.84 -12.94 -6.31
C MET A 1203 12.30 -13.36 -6.25
N VAL A 1204 12.65 -14.25 -5.31
CA VAL A 1204 14.03 -14.70 -5.02
C VAL A 1204 14.78 -15.16 -6.28
N PRO A 1205 14.20 -15.97 -7.20
CA PRO A 1205 14.91 -16.36 -8.41
C PRO A 1205 15.39 -15.16 -9.25
N PHE A 1206 14.57 -14.13 -9.35
CA PHE A 1206 14.87 -12.94 -10.15
C PHE A 1206 15.84 -11.98 -9.44
N VAL A 1207 15.85 -11.96 -8.11
CA VAL A 1207 16.85 -11.25 -7.31
C VAL A 1207 18.25 -11.85 -7.54
N ILE A 1208 18.36 -13.18 -7.50
CA ILE A 1208 19.63 -13.88 -7.75
C ILE A 1208 20.10 -13.67 -9.20
N LEU A 1209 19.20 -13.76 -10.18
CA LEU A 1209 19.54 -13.45 -11.57
C LEU A 1209 20.05 -12.00 -11.73
N SER A 1210 19.51 -11.04 -10.98
CA SER A 1210 20.03 -9.66 -10.95
C SER A 1210 21.45 -9.57 -10.39
N LEU A 1211 21.76 -10.29 -9.31
CA LEU A 1211 23.13 -10.35 -8.76
C LEU A 1211 24.12 -10.91 -9.77
N VAL A 1212 23.74 -12.01 -10.44
CA VAL A 1212 24.60 -12.65 -11.44
C VAL A 1212 24.81 -11.73 -12.65
N TYR A 1213 23.78 -11.00 -13.07
CA TYR A 1213 23.90 -9.99 -14.12
C TYR A 1213 24.88 -8.87 -13.72
N LEU A 1214 24.83 -8.41 -12.47
CA LEU A 1214 25.75 -7.41 -11.95
C LEU A 1214 27.19 -7.93 -11.92
N PHE A 1215 27.43 -9.16 -11.44
CA PHE A 1215 28.77 -9.78 -11.48
C PHE A 1215 29.31 -9.86 -12.90
N LYS A 1216 28.49 -10.36 -13.84
CA LYS A 1216 28.86 -10.41 -15.26
C LYS A 1216 29.25 -9.02 -15.77
N THR A 1217 28.41 -8.02 -15.51
CA THR A 1217 28.59 -6.65 -15.98
C THR A 1217 29.86 -6.00 -15.42
N LEU A 1218 30.19 -6.25 -14.14
CA LEU A 1218 31.40 -5.75 -13.50
C LEU A 1218 32.65 -6.46 -14.04
N GLU A 1219 32.60 -7.78 -14.21
CA GLU A 1219 33.71 -8.57 -14.76
C GLU A 1219 34.00 -8.24 -16.23
N GLU A 1220 32.99 -7.87 -17.02
CA GLU A 1220 33.16 -7.33 -18.37
C GLU A 1220 33.89 -5.98 -18.40
N ARG A 1221 33.79 -5.19 -17.33
CA ARG A 1221 34.53 -3.92 -17.20
C ARG A 1221 35.96 -4.16 -16.73
N SER A 1222 36.15 -5.05 -15.76
CA SER A 1222 37.48 -5.39 -15.25
C SER A 1222 37.53 -6.80 -14.67
N PRO A 1223 38.51 -7.63 -15.06
CA PRO A 1223 38.74 -8.94 -14.43
C PRO A 1223 39.03 -8.88 -12.93
N ALA A 1224 39.39 -7.71 -12.38
CA ALA A 1224 39.66 -7.51 -10.95
C ALA A 1224 38.46 -7.77 -10.04
N PHE A 1225 37.23 -7.85 -10.59
CA PHE A 1225 36.03 -8.18 -9.81
C PHE A 1225 35.80 -9.70 -9.63
N LYS A 1226 36.57 -10.57 -10.30
CA LYS A 1226 36.44 -12.03 -10.16
C LYS A 1226 36.66 -12.53 -8.72
N PRO A 1227 37.64 -12.03 -7.94
CA PRO A 1227 37.79 -12.40 -6.53
C PRO A 1227 36.60 -11.95 -5.69
N ALA A 1228 36.10 -10.72 -5.88
CA ALA A 1228 34.95 -10.21 -5.15
C ALA A 1228 33.70 -11.10 -5.32
N ARG A 1229 33.42 -11.54 -6.56
CA ARG A 1229 32.37 -12.54 -6.82
C ARG A 1229 32.61 -13.85 -6.06
N ARG A 1230 33.83 -14.41 -6.12
CA ARG A 1230 34.14 -15.69 -5.44
C ARG A 1230 33.94 -15.58 -3.93
N VAL A 1231 34.41 -14.49 -3.33
CA VAL A 1231 34.22 -14.17 -1.91
C VAL A 1231 32.73 -14.03 -1.59
N PHE A 1232 31.96 -13.31 -2.40
CA PHE A 1232 30.51 -13.18 -2.20
C PHE A 1232 29.81 -14.53 -2.19
N VAL A 1233 30.07 -15.38 -3.18
CA VAL A 1233 29.47 -16.73 -3.26
C VAL A 1233 29.90 -17.59 -2.09
N ALA A 1234 31.18 -17.53 -1.69
CA ALA A 1234 31.68 -18.28 -0.52
C ALA A 1234 30.98 -17.84 0.77
N ILE A 1235 30.84 -16.52 1.01
CA ILE A 1235 30.15 -16.00 2.19
C ILE A 1235 28.67 -16.39 2.16
N ALA A 1236 28.00 -16.34 1.01
CA ALA A 1236 26.60 -16.76 0.90
C ALA A 1236 26.41 -18.23 1.32
N VAL A 1237 27.31 -19.12 0.88
CA VAL A 1237 27.30 -20.54 1.28
C VAL A 1237 27.67 -20.72 2.76
N LEU A 1238 28.66 -19.98 3.28
CA LEU A 1238 29.03 -20.03 4.70
C LEU A 1238 27.89 -19.56 5.61
N LEU A 1239 27.16 -18.52 5.20
CA LEU A 1239 25.96 -18.05 5.89
C LEU A 1239 24.87 -19.13 5.88
N PHE A 1240 24.70 -19.86 4.77
CA PHE A 1240 23.76 -21.00 4.75
C PHE A 1240 24.15 -22.07 5.75
N VAL A 1241 25.44 -22.43 5.83
CA VAL A 1241 25.94 -23.41 6.82
C VAL A 1241 25.74 -22.89 8.25
N LEU A 1242 26.01 -21.60 8.51
CA LEU A 1242 25.82 -20.96 9.81
C LEU A 1242 24.35 -20.97 10.25
N PHE A 1243 23.41 -20.67 9.35
CA PHE A 1243 21.99 -20.64 9.68
C PHE A 1243 21.29 -22.00 9.57
N TYR A 1244 21.95 -23.01 8.97
CA TYR A 1244 21.38 -24.34 8.73
C TYR A 1244 20.63 -24.92 9.94
N PRO A 1245 21.12 -24.81 11.20
CA PRO A 1245 20.39 -25.35 12.34
C PRO A 1245 18.99 -24.74 12.52
N ALA A 1246 18.87 -23.42 12.40
CA ALA A 1246 17.61 -22.69 12.53
C ALA A 1246 16.71 -22.79 11.28
N LEU A 1247 17.23 -23.28 10.16
CA LEU A 1247 16.47 -23.52 8.92
C LEU A 1247 15.96 -24.97 8.82
N SER A 1248 16.62 -25.91 9.50
CA SER A 1248 16.37 -27.36 9.38
C SER A 1248 15.67 -27.98 10.59
N GLY A 1249 15.59 -27.27 11.73
CA GLY A 1249 15.10 -27.84 12.97
C GLY A 1249 16.17 -28.62 13.73
N MET A 1250 17.46 -28.40 13.44
CA MET A 1250 18.53 -29.10 14.16
C MET A 1250 18.63 -28.58 15.59
N THR A 1251 18.63 -29.50 16.56
CA THR A 1251 18.84 -29.17 17.97
C THR A 1251 20.23 -28.62 18.22
N VAL A 1252 20.30 -27.44 18.82
CA VAL A 1252 21.54 -26.73 19.17
C VAL A 1252 21.45 -26.10 20.55
N GLN A 1253 22.57 -25.63 21.08
CA GLN A 1253 22.63 -24.87 22.33
C GLN A 1253 21.91 -23.51 22.17
N SER A 1254 21.14 -23.09 23.19
CA SER A 1254 20.32 -21.87 23.12
C SER A 1254 21.11 -20.61 22.77
N TRP A 1255 22.35 -20.48 23.30
CA TRP A 1255 23.22 -19.32 23.04
C TRP A 1255 23.52 -19.11 21.55
N TYR A 1256 23.59 -20.20 20.77
CA TYR A 1256 23.89 -20.15 19.34
C TYR A 1256 22.80 -19.38 18.60
N VAL A 1257 21.55 -19.68 18.91
CA VAL A 1257 20.41 -19.08 18.24
C VAL A 1257 20.13 -17.67 18.77
N GLU A 1258 20.24 -17.48 20.08
CA GLU A 1258 19.86 -16.23 20.75
C GLU A 1258 20.89 -15.10 20.60
N HIS A 1259 22.17 -15.42 20.46
CA HIS A 1259 23.25 -14.42 20.42
C HIS A 1259 24.01 -14.37 19.10
N LEU A 1260 24.18 -15.50 18.41
CA LEU A 1260 24.95 -15.53 17.14
C LEU A 1260 24.05 -15.31 15.92
N LEU A 1261 22.87 -15.93 15.87
CA LEU A 1261 21.96 -15.80 14.72
C LEU A 1261 21.04 -14.57 14.79
N ARG A 1262 20.74 -14.07 16.00
CA ARG A 1262 19.81 -12.96 16.24
C ARG A 1262 20.43 -11.58 15.98
N TRP A 1263 20.54 -11.22 14.71
CA TRP A 1263 21.12 -9.93 14.29
C TRP A 1263 20.20 -8.74 14.53
N PHE A 1264 18.88 -8.95 14.52
CA PHE A 1264 17.88 -7.93 14.85
C PHE A 1264 16.99 -8.40 15.99
N PRO A 1265 16.48 -7.49 16.85
CA PRO A 1265 15.55 -7.84 17.91
C PRO A 1265 14.28 -8.53 17.39
N SER A 1266 13.85 -8.19 16.18
CA SER A 1266 12.68 -8.76 15.50
C SER A 1266 12.91 -10.16 14.91
N TRP A 1267 14.15 -10.65 14.87
CA TRP A 1267 14.44 -12.02 14.44
C TRP A 1267 14.21 -12.95 15.62
N LEU A 1268 13.16 -13.74 15.52
CA LEU A 1268 12.74 -14.70 16.53
C LEU A 1268 13.06 -16.10 16.03
N PHE A 1269 13.55 -16.92 16.93
CA PHE A 1269 14.01 -18.27 16.69
C PHE A 1269 13.74 -19.14 17.91
#